data_AF-A0A1X1Q5S0-F1
#
_entry.id   AF-A0A1X1Q5S0-F1
#
_cell.length_a   1.000
_cell.length_b   1.000
_cell.length_c   1.000
_cell.angle_alpha   90.00
_cell.angle_beta   90.00
_cell.angle_gamma   90.00
#
_symmetry.space_group_name_H-M   'P 1'
#
loop_
_entity.id
_entity.type
_entity.pdbx_description
1 polymer ?
#
loop_
_entity_poly.entity_id
_entity_poly.type
_entity_poly.pdbx_seq_one_letter_code
_entity_poly.pdbx_strand_id
1 'polypeptide(L)'
;MDKYCIVPKTSRILYDLAKGMELNSNEEELLKGGFIRHVEISLDTNTWEILAWTMPEIAEPLLERVSEFVREKNQVSDVIIYQSAMKMDKIVEQNWEKLVDYVARENQGIRHILLHSNRIYKDSKIILQVNGDFSKFLLEEHNVVYELREAGIKIIGYPIKLECQSVYEEIEVPDVEGAVYETKEYKAALEAAKAPAPKPAQGGGGFGGNYGGGAPSNSGDNNGGSNKPSRSRRAAVPIGDDDSPLVYGNAIIGEITPISEIEGEMRDVVVQGTIAGVDGRSFQSTNLLFFAVADNSEGITCKAFFKDTEGYEKVLDRLKKAAKGGGTIKVKGSVRYDKYDNDYVYFADSVLLVDVESRKDNAEEKRVELHCHTTMSNMDAVSSASSLIKTAVKWGWPAIAITDHGVVQAFPEAMETVFGRKPLNIKIIYGVEGYLVGEDYEQKRANHIIILAKNPNGLRNLYKLVTMAHLRFFHRTPRLPRQLIQEYREGLIIGSACEAGELIRAIVAGASDEELLKIADFYDYLEIQPIGNNEFLVRSPDFPNIKDDNDLININLKVAELAKKLNKPLIATCDVHFLNPEDQIYRAILMKGKGFDDADLQPPLYLRTTEEMLAEFQYLGEEEAYEAVVTNPRKIADMCEKFKPIPDELYSPMIPGADEDITNMTYAKARSMYGEVLPEIVQARIDQELKPIIAHGFSVLYLIAHKLVRKSNLDGYLVGSRGSVGSSFVATMTDITEVNPLPPHWRCPHCKHSEFITDGSYGCGYDLPDKDCPICGTNMIKDGHEIPFAVFLGFDGDKVPDIDLNFSGEYQPVAHKYTEELFGKDNVFRAGSIGTVAEKTAYGFVKKYYEEKGQTKREAYINKVAIGCNGVKRTTGQHPAGIMVVPRDMDVHFFTPLQHPADDKTSATITTHFDYHSISSRLVKLDILGHDDPTVIKMLEDLTHRDPKTIPFDDPATLSLFNCTNALGVTEEELGANSGTFGIPEFRTDFTRQMIADTHPSCFSDLVRISGFSHGTDVWLGNAQDLIRAGTCTMQNAIAARDDIMMYLMHNGVEPLLAFKTMENVRKGKGIAPDVVETLRNTGIPEWYIESCQKIKYMFPRAHATAYVMMAYRIAFCKVHYPLAYYAAYFSIRAAAFDSDIIAGGKDAVKQKMEELEAKDKRDNKEEELYVVLQLAWEMYIRGFKVKKVDLYKSGADRFQMVTEENALLPPFTTLSGLGGVDAKSIVEKRKTGPFSSVENLKKRTGITKTSIEALRIHGCLDGMDESDQMSLF
;
A
#
# COMPACT_ATOMS: atom_id res chain seq x y z
N MET A 1 3.06 -51.66 -44.31
CA MET A 1 2.81 -52.07 -42.91
C MET A 1 2.84 -50.81 -42.11
N ASP A 2 1.66 -50.29 -41.79
CA ASP A 2 1.53 -49.06 -41.03
C ASP A 2 1.66 -49.41 -39.54
N LYS A 3 2.75 -48.97 -38.91
CA LYS A 3 2.92 -49.02 -37.46
C LYS A 3 2.50 -47.68 -36.86
N TYR A 4 1.66 -47.71 -35.84
CA TYR A 4 1.22 -46.51 -35.12
C TYR A 4 1.98 -46.40 -33.81
N CYS A 5 2.68 -45.28 -33.60
CA CYS A 5 3.36 -44.97 -32.34
C CYS A 5 2.38 -44.29 -31.37
N ILE A 6 2.13 -44.94 -30.24
CA ILE A 6 1.23 -44.46 -29.18
C ILE A 6 2.05 -44.14 -27.93
N VAL A 7 1.84 -42.94 -27.40
CA VAL A 7 2.49 -42.47 -26.18
C VAL A 7 1.43 -42.31 -25.08
N PRO A 8 1.45 -43.11 -24.00
CA PRO A 8 0.43 -43.04 -22.94
C PRO A 8 0.40 -41.67 -22.25
N LYS A 9 -0.80 -41.08 -22.12
CA LYS A 9 -0.99 -39.73 -21.52
C LYS A 9 -1.16 -39.73 -20.00
N THR A 10 -1.60 -40.83 -19.39
CA THR A 10 -2.06 -40.86 -17.98
C THR A 10 -1.15 -41.65 -17.05
N SER A 11 -0.55 -42.75 -17.50
CA SER A 11 0.51 -43.46 -16.77
C SER A 11 1.42 -44.18 -17.77
N ARG A 12 2.73 -44.12 -17.50
CA ARG A 12 3.78 -44.76 -18.30
C ARG A 12 4.58 -45.76 -17.48
N ILE A 13 4.03 -46.26 -16.38
CA ILE A 13 4.73 -47.23 -15.52
C ILE A 13 4.55 -48.63 -16.08
N LEU A 14 5.63 -49.39 -16.23
CA LEU A 14 5.60 -50.74 -16.81
C LEU A 14 4.76 -51.71 -15.95
N TYR A 15 4.81 -51.57 -14.62
CA TYR A 15 3.96 -52.33 -13.68
C TYR A 15 2.46 -52.22 -13.97
N ASP A 16 1.97 -51.10 -14.50
CA ASP A 16 0.55 -50.95 -14.77
C ASP A 16 0.03 -51.94 -15.83
N LEU A 17 0.91 -52.39 -16.73
CA LEU A 17 0.59 -53.43 -17.71
C LEU A 17 0.47 -54.82 -17.06
N ALA A 18 1.25 -55.06 -16.01
CA ALA A 18 1.28 -56.32 -15.26
C ALA A 18 0.27 -56.36 -14.10
N LYS A 19 -0.58 -55.33 -13.92
CA LYS A 19 -1.61 -55.31 -12.88
C LYS A 19 -2.57 -56.49 -13.01
N GLY A 20 -2.57 -57.33 -11.98
CA GLY A 20 -3.35 -58.58 -11.89
C GLY A 20 -2.54 -59.86 -12.13
N MET A 21 -1.26 -59.74 -12.49
CA MET A 21 -0.32 -60.85 -12.58
C MET A 21 0.23 -61.21 -11.19
N GLU A 22 0.47 -62.50 -10.92
CA GLU A 22 1.18 -62.93 -9.71
C GLU A 22 2.65 -62.53 -9.81
N LEU A 23 3.06 -61.60 -8.94
CA LEU A 23 4.41 -61.04 -8.85
C LEU A 23 4.89 -61.12 -7.41
N ASN A 24 6.17 -61.41 -7.19
CA ASN A 24 6.78 -61.22 -5.88
C ASN A 24 7.18 -59.76 -5.65
N SER A 25 7.52 -59.40 -4.40
CA SER A 25 7.83 -58.02 -4.02
C SER A 25 8.98 -57.40 -4.82
N ASN A 26 10.01 -58.19 -5.18
CA ASN A 26 11.14 -57.70 -5.98
C ASN A 26 10.74 -57.49 -7.45
N GLU A 27 9.95 -58.38 -8.03
CA GLU A 27 9.46 -58.24 -9.41
C GLU A 27 8.52 -57.03 -9.56
N GLU A 28 7.66 -56.80 -8.55
CA GLU A 28 6.79 -55.63 -8.49
C GLU A 28 7.60 -54.33 -8.42
N GLU A 29 8.66 -54.29 -7.62
CA GLU A 29 9.55 -53.13 -7.50
C GLU A 29 10.30 -52.85 -8.81
N LEU A 30 10.83 -53.89 -9.47
CA LEU A 30 11.50 -53.77 -10.77
C LEU A 30 10.57 -53.22 -11.85
N LEU A 31 9.32 -53.69 -11.91
CA LEU A 31 8.34 -53.21 -12.88
C LEU A 31 7.85 -51.79 -12.57
N LYS A 32 7.80 -51.40 -11.29
CA LYS A 32 7.48 -50.01 -10.89
C LYS A 32 8.61 -49.03 -11.24
N GLY A 33 9.85 -49.51 -11.33
CA GLY A 33 11.01 -48.78 -11.86
C GLY A 33 11.07 -48.68 -13.38
N GLY A 34 10.23 -49.42 -14.11
CA GLY A 34 10.15 -49.39 -15.56
C GLY A 34 9.24 -48.27 -16.09
N PHE A 35 9.70 -47.54 -17.11
CA PHE A 35 8.97 -46.45 -17.76
C PHE A 35 8.77 -46.72 -19.26
N ILE A 36 7.53 -46.78 -19.71
CA ILE A 36 7.15 -46.97 -21.12
C ILE A 36 7.39 -45.66 -21.87
N ARG A 37 8.30 -45.69 -22.86
CA ARG A 37 8.57 -44.55 -23.74
C ARG A 37 7.39 -44.35 -24.69
N HIS A 38 7.07 -45.40 -25.43
CA HIS A 38 6.00 -45.48 -26.40
C HIS A 38 5.70 -46.95 -26.73
N VAL A 39 4.57 -47.18 -27.36
CA VAL A 39 4.14 -48.49 -27.85
C VAL A 39 3.90 -48.37 -29.35
N GLU A 40 4.52 -49.24 -30.15
CA GLU A 40 4.27 -49.34 -31.58
C GLU A 40 3.27 -50.46 -31.84
N ILE A 41 2.14 -50.12 -32.46
CA ILE A 41 1.09 -51.08 -32.77
C ILE A 41 1.04 -51.30 -34.28
N SER A 42 1.13 -52.56 -34.70
CA SER A 42 0.86 -52.95 -36.08
C SER A 42 -0.55 -53.52 -36.20
N LEU A 43 -1.41 -52.87 -36.99
CA LEU A 43 -2.79 -53.29 -37.19
C LEU A 43 -2.88 -54.53 -38.11
N ASP A 44 -1.96 -54.66 -39.07
CA ASP A 44 -1.94 -55.76 -40.04
C ASP A 44 -1.61 -57.11 -39.38
N THR A 45 -0.68 -57.11 -38.42
CA THR A 45 -0.22 -58.30 -37.70
C THR A 45 -0.85 -58.43 -36.31
N ASN A 46 -1.60 -57.41 -35.86
CA ASN A 46 -2.13 -57.30 -34.50
C ASN A 46 -1.05 -57.54 -33.44
N THR A 47 0.10 -56.86 -33.56
CA THR A 47 1.24 -56.99 -32.64
C THR A 47 1.60 -55.67 -31.98
N TRP A 48 2.00 -55.72 -30.70
CA TRP A 48 2.42 -54.54 -29.93
C TRP A 48 3.91 -54.64 -29.56
N GLU A 49 4.67 -53.61 -29.88
CA GLU A 49 6.07 -53.47 -29.49
C GLU A 49 6.16 -52.35 -28.45
N ILE A 50 6.41 -52.70 -27.20
CA ILE A 50 6.47 -51.78 -26.08
C ILE A 50 7.94 -51.42 -25.82
N LEU A 51 8.31 -50.17 -26.07
CA LEU A 51 9.65 -49.69 -25.78
C LEU A 51 9.67 -49.08 -24.37
N ALA A 52 10.46 -49.66 -23.49
CA ALA A 52 10.55 -49.28 -22.09
C ALA A 52 11.99 -48.95 -21.67
N TRP A 53 12.08 -48.15 -20.63
CA TRP A 53 13.29 -47.80 -19.92
C TRP A 53 13.26 -48.41 -18.54
N THR A 54 14.36 -49.02 -18.12
CA THR A 54 14.41 -49.81 -16.89
C THR A 54 15.61 -49.42 -16.03
N MET A 55 15.41 -49.43 -14.72
CA MET A 55 16.43 -49.13 -13.71
C MET A 55 16.25 -50.08 -12.51
N PRO A 56 17.03 -51.19 -12.39
CA PRO A 56 18.01 -51.75 -13.33
C PRO A 56 17.38 -52.56 -14.49
N GLU A 57 18.19 -53.24 -15.29
CA GLU A 57 17.73 -54.16 -16.34
C GLU A 57 16.83 -55.26 -15.78
N ILE A 58 15.64 -55.43 -16.36
CA ILE A 58 14.67 -56.43 -15.96
C ILE A 58 15.04 -57.75 -16.63
N ALA A 59 15.11 -58.84 -15.89
CA ALA A 59 15.45 -60.14 -16.48
C ALA A 59 14.44 -60.56 -17.56
N GLU A 60 14.93 -61.09 -18.68
CA GLU A 60 14.14 -61.53 -19.83
C GLU A 60 12.97 -62.46 -19.46
N PRO A 61 13.11 -63.44 -18.52
CA PRO A 61 11.98 -64.28 -18.12
C PRO A 61 10.81 -63.51 -17.49
N LEU A 62 11.08 -62.39 -16.82
CA LEU A 62 10.02 -61.54 -16.28
C LEU A 62 9.34 -60.73 -17.38
N LEU A 63 10.11 -60.21 -18.34
CA LEU A 63 9.55 -59.48 -19.49
C LEU A 63 8.73 -60.37 -20.41
N GLU A 64 9.13 -61.62 -20.62
CA GLU A 64 8.36 -62.62 -21.38
C GLU A 64 7.03 -62.91 -20.69
N ARG A 65 7.05 -63.18 -19.37
CA ARG A 65 5.81 -63.39 -18.61
C ARG A 65 4.87 -62.18 -18.65
N VAL A 66 5.41 -60.96 -18.55
CA VAL A 66 4.61 -59.73 -18.67
C VAL A 66 4.06 -59.58 -20.09
N SER A 67 4.86 -59.88 -21.11
CA SER A 67 4.43 -59.83 -22.52
C SER A 67 3.31 -60.82 -22.80
N GLU A 68 3.43 -62.06 -22.35
CA GLU A 68 2.38 -63.08 -22.45
C GLU A 68 1.10 -62.67 -21.73
N PHE A 69 1.22 -62.15 -20.51
CA PHE A 69 0.08 -61.66 -19.73
C PHE A 69 -0.65 -60.51 -20.45
N VAL A 70 0.10 -59.53 -20.97
CA VAL A 70 -0.48 -58.39 -21.71
C VAL A 70 -1.11 -58.86 -23.01
N ARG A 71 -0.48 -59.81 -23.72
CA ARG A 71 -1.00 -60.42 -24.94
C ARG A 71 -2.36 -61.08 -24.70
N GLU A 72 -2.46 -61.93 -23.68
CA GLU A 72 -3.70 -62.64 -23.34
C GLU A 72 -4.80 -61.68 -22.86
N LYS A 73 -4.45 -60.77 -21.95
CA LYS A 73 -5.40 -59.80 -21.37
C LYS A 73 -6.04 -58.89 -22.42
N ASN A 74 -5.28 -58.53 -23.47
CA ASN A 74 -5.73 -57.58 -24.49
C ASN A 74 -6.11 -58.25 -25.82
N GLN A 75 -6.06 -59.59 -25.91
CA GLN A 75 -6.39 -60.36 -27.13
C GLN A 75 -5.57 -59.93 -28.36
N VAL A 76 -4.28 -59.64 -28.14
CA VAL A 76 -3.32 -59.23 -29.18
C VAL A 76 -2.57 -60.47 -29.67
N SER A 77 -2.15 -60.50 -30.94
CA SER A 77 -1.48 -61.69 -31.51
C SER A 77 -0.07 -61.89 -30.95
N ASP A 78 0.65 -60.80 -30.71
CA ASP A 78 1.95 -60.84 -30.04
C ASP A 78 2.28 -59.53 -29.31
N VAL A 79 3.06 -59.61 -28.24
CA VAL A 79 3.56 -58.44 -27.50
C VAL A 79 5.05 -58.62 -27.27
N ILE A 80 5.84 -57.63 -27.65
CA ILE A 80 7.30 -57.64 -27.48
C ILE A 80 7.68 -56.43 -26.65
N ILE A 81 8.34 -56.64 -25.50
CA ILE A 81 8.85 -55.53 -24.67
C ILE A 81 10.34 -55.37 -24.95
N TYR A 82 10.71 -54.25 -25.57
CA TYR A 82 12.10 -53.84 -25.70
C TYR A 82 12.47 -52.92 -24.54
N GLN A 83 13.35 -53.37 -23.67
CA GLN A 83 13.91 -52.51 -22.63
C GLN A 83 15.21 -51.85 -23.07
N SER A 84 15.49 -50.66 -22.54
CA SER A 84 16.84 -50.12 -22.47
C SER A 84 17.17 -49.81 -21.02
N ALA A 85 18.14 -50.53 -20.46
CA ALA A 85 18.62 -50.29 -19.12
C ALA A 85 19.42 -48.98 -19.07
N MET A 86 19.05 -48.09 -18.15
CA MET A 86 19.73 -46.80 -17.98
C MET A 86 20.38 -46.69 -16.61
N LYS A 87 21.53 -46.02 -16.57
CA LYS A 87 22.17 -45.58 -15.32
C LYS A 87 21.85 -44.09 -15.10
N MET A 88 21.08 -43.80 -14.05
CA MET A 88 20.53 -42.47 -13.78
C MET A 88 21.62 -41.40 -13.61
N ASP A 89 22.68 -41.72 -12.86
CA ASP A 89 23.86 -40.87 -12.68
C ASP A 89 24.48 -40.46 -14.01
N LYS A 90 24.76 -41.43 -14.89
CA LYS A 90 25.42 -41.17 -16.17
C LYS A 90 24.56 -40.32 -17.10
N ILE A 91 23.26 -40.58 -17.20
CA ILE A 91 22.39 -39.87 -18.15
C ILE A 91 22.03 -38.46 -17.67
N VAL A 92 21.89 -38.27 -16.36
CA VAL A 92 21.61 -36.96 -15.77
C VAL A 92 22.84 -36.08 -15.83
N GLU A 93 24.03 -36.57 -15.46
CA GLU A 93 25.25 -35.75 -15.54
C GLU A 93 25.58 -35.32 -16.98
N GLN A 94 25.35 -36.18 -17.98
CA GLN A 94 25.54 -35.83 -19.40
C GLN A 94 24.59 -34.73 -19.91
N ASN A 95 23.45 -34.53 -19.24
CA ASN A 95 22.43 -33.58 -19.64
C ASN A 95 22.15 -32.52 -18.56
N TRP A 96 22.96 -32.45 -17.49
CA TRP A 96 22.65 -31.63 -16.31
C TRP A 96 22.60 -30.16 -16.67
N GLU A 97 23.58 -29.65 -17.41
CA GLU A 97 23.58 -28.25 -17.85
C GLU A 97 22.33 -27.90 -18.67
N LYS A 98 21.89 -28.79 -19.56
CA LYS A 98 20.66 -28.60 -20.35
C LYS A 98 19.39 -28.66 -19.50
N LEU A 99 19.36 -29.54 -18.50
CA LEU A 99 18.25 -29.60 -17.53
C LEU A 99 18.21 -28.32 -16.70
N VAL A 100 19.37 -27.83 -16.25
CA VAL A 100 19.49 -26.58 -15.49
C VAL A 100 19.05 -25.40 -16.34
N ASP A 101 19.53 -25.26 -17.57
CA ASP A 101 19.14 -24.16 -18.45
C ASP A 101 17.63 -24.19 -18.77
N TYR A 102 17.05 -25.39 -18.95
CA TYR A 102 15.61 -25.55 -19.16
C TYR A 102 14.79 -25.10 -17.94
N VAL A 103 15.24 -25.43 -16.74
CA VAL A 103 14.51 -25.16 -15.49
C VAL A 103 14.76 -23.74 -14.98
N ALA A 104 16.00 -23.28 -15.00
CA ALA A 104 16.38 -21.94 -14.56
C ALA A 104 15.90 -20.86 -15.55
N ARG A 105 15.80 -21.19 -16.85
CA ARG A 105 15.46 -20.23 -17.91
C ARG A 105 16.36 -18.99 -17.81
N GLU A 106 15.80 -17.83 -17.48
CA GLU A 106 16.53 -16.57 -17.31
C GLU A 106 16.90 -16.25 -15.83
N ASN A 107 16.48 -17.08 -14.87
CA ASN A 107 16.76 -16.86 -13.44
C ASN A 107 18.18 -17.31 -13.09
N GLN A 108 19.10 -16.33 -13.02
CA GLN A 108 20.51 -16.55 -12.71
C GLN A 108 20.73 -17.12 -11.31
N GLY A 109 19.88 -16.78 -10.33
CA GLY A 109 19.97 -17.32 -8.97
C GLY A 109 19.70 -18.82 -8.93
N ILE A 110 18.60 -19.26 -9.55
CA ILE A 110 18.26 -20.69 -9.65
C ILE A 110 19.31 -21.44 -10.47
N ARG A 111 19.79 -20.85 -11.58
CA ARG A 111 20.87 -21.43 -12.39
C ARG A 111 22.12 -21.65 -11.55
N HIS A 112 22.52 -20.62 -10.79
CA HIS A 112 23.69 -20.68 -9.92
C HIS A 112 23.54 -21.76 -8.84
N ILE A 113 22.40 -21.81 -8.14
CA ILE A 113 22.14 -22.82 -7.09
C ILE A 113 22.20 -24.23 -7.68
N LEU A 114 21.56 -24.46 -8.84
CA LEU A 114 21.52 -25.80 -9.46
C LEU A 114 22.88 -26.25 -9.98
N LEU A 115 23.68 -25.37 -10.58
CA LEU A 115 25.02 -25.71 -11.06
C LEU A 115 25.98 -26.07 -9.91
N HIS A 116 25.84 -25.39 -8.76
CA HIS A 116 26.71 -25.57 -7.59
C HIS A 116 26.11 -26.50 -6.52
N SER A 117 25.04 -27.22 -6.86
CA SER A 117 24.44 -28.22 -5.97
C SER A 117 25.16 -29.56 -6.06
N ASN A 118 25.27 -30.27 -4.94
CA ASN A 118 25.72 -31.66 -4.93
C ASN A 118 24.54 -32.61 -5.21
N ARG A 119 24.76 -33.65 -6.01
CA ARG A 119 23.72 -34.59 -6.46
C ARG A 119 24.04 -35.99 -5.97
N ILE A 120 23.27 -36.47 -5.01
CA ILE A 120 23.40 -37.83 -4.47
C ILE A 120 22.35 -38.72 -5.12
N TYR A 121 22.79 -39.77 -5.81
CA TYR A 121 21.91 -40.72 -6.51
C TYR A 121 21.57 -41.91 -5.59
N LYS A 122 20.29 -42.11 -5.26
CA LYS A 122 19.79 -43.25 -4.44
C LYS A 122 18.43 -43.72 -4.94
N ASP A 123 18.21 -45.04 -5.05
CA ASP A 123 16.89 -45.67 -5.21
C ASP A 123 15.94 -44.99 -6.22
N SER A 124 16.44 -44.73 -7.44
CA SER A 124 15.70 -44.04 -8.52
C SER A 124 15.29 -42.59 -8.23
N LYS A 125 15.91 -41.92 -7.25
CA LYS A 125 15.79 -40.49 -6.95
C LYS A 125 17.16 -39.80 -6.83
N ILE A 126 17.15 -38.48 -6.99
CA ILE A 126 18.31 -37.60 -6.82
C ILE A 126 18.06 -36.73 -5.60
N ILE A 127 18.97 -36.75 -4.64
CA ILE A 127 18.95 -35.82 -3.52
C ILE A 127 19.87 -34.66 -3.91
N LEU A 128 19.27 -33.49 -4.09
CA LEU A 128 19.94 -32.25 -4.42
C LEU A 128 20.30 -31.53 -3.13
N GLN A 129 21.58 -31.54 -2.80
CA GLN A 129 22.12 -30.82 -1.67
C GLN A 129 22.49 -29.40 -2.09
N VAL A 130 21.88 -28.41 -1.43
CA VAL A 130 22.09 -26.99 -1.71
C VAL A 130 22.60 -26.27 -0.46
N ASN A 131 23.41 -25.24 -0.67
CA ASN A 131 24.04 -24.50 0.42
C ASN A 131 23.00 -23.60 1.13
N GLY A 132 22.75 -23.90 2.40
CA GLY A 132 21.87 -23.12 3.26
C GLY A 132 20.39 -23.30 2.97
N ASP A 133 19.59 -22.82 3.92
CA ASP A 133 18.14 -22.92 3.86
C ASP A 133 17.53 -21.97 2.84
N PHE A 134 18.16 -20.82 2.57
CA PHE A 134 17.68 -19.86 1.59
C PHE A 134 17.70 -20.43 0.16
N SER A 135 18.79 -21.11 -0.23
CA SER A 135 18.88 -21.76 -1.54
C SER A 135 17.78 -22.81 -1.71
N LYS A 136 17.53 -23.61 -0.67
CA LYS A 136 16.44 -24.59 -0.67
C LYS A 136 15.07 -23.92 -0.84
N PHE A 137 14.81 -22.85 -0.08
CA PHE A 137 13.57 -22.09 -0.17
C PHE A 137 13.34 -21.52 -1.58
N LEU A 138 14.37 -20.93 -2.20
CA LEU A 138 14.29 -20.47 -3.58
C LEU A 138 13.92 -21.61 -4.54
N LEU A 139 14.57 -22.78 -4.44
CA LEU A 139 14.22 -23.91 -5.31
C LEU A 139 12.75 -24.38 -5.10
N GLU A 140 12.26 -24.38 -3.87
CA GLU A 140 10.88 -24.76 -3.53
C GLU A 140 9.85 -23.74 -4.06
N GLU A 141 10.09 -22.45 -3.84
CA GLU A 141 9.19 -21.35 -4.23
C GLU A 141 9.06 -21.22 -5.77
N HIS A 142 10.09 -21.65 -6.51
CA HIS A 142 10.09 -21.74 -7.97
C HIS A 142 9.62 -23.09 -8.51
N ASN A 143 9.15 -24.01 -7.65
CA ASN A 143 8.73 -25.36 -8.04
C ASN A 143 9.80 -26.11 -8.85
N VAL A 144 11.09 -25.88 -8.55
CA VAL A 144 12.22 -26.41 -9.34
C VAL A 144 12.21 -27.93 -9.40
N VAL A 145 11.79 -28.61 -8.32
CA VAL A 145 11.64 -30.07 -8.29
C VAL A 145 10.62 -30.57 -9.34
N TYR A 146 9.51 -29.85 -9.49
CA TYR A 146 8.49 -30.18 -10.49
C TYR A 146 8.99 -29.87 -11.91
N GLU A 147 9.61 -28.70 -12.11
CA GLU A 147 10.15 -28.31 -13.43
C GLU A 147 11.29 -29.25 -13.88
N LEU A 148 12.18 -29.70 -12.97
CA LEU A 148 13.21 -30.71 -13.28
C LEU A 148 12.62 -32.06 -13.67
N ARG A 149 11.48 -32.43 -13.08
CA ARG A 149 10.77 -33.65 -13.46
C ARG A 149 10.25 -33.56 -14.90
N GLU A 150 9.64 -32.43 -15.26
CA GLU A 150 9.15 -32.17 -16.63
C GLU A 150 10.31 -32.04 -17.63
N ALA A 151 11.40 -31.38 -17.24
CA ALA A 151 12.63 -31.26 -18.02
C ALA A 151 13.24 -32.65 -18.30
N GLY A 152 13.24 -33.53 -17.31
CA GLY A 152 13.65 -34.93 -17.46
C GLY A 152 12.88 -35.65 -18.57
N ILE A 153 11.55 -35.51 -18.61
CA ILE A 153 10.71 -36.14 -19.65
C ILE A 153 11.04 -35.57 -21.03
N LYS A 154 11.30 -34.27 -21.15
CA LYS A 154 11.53 -33.62 -22.46
C LYS A 154 12.95 -33.81 -22.99
N ILE A 155 13.95 -33.72 -22.12
CA ILE A 155 15.38 -33.69 -22.49
C ILE A 155 15.96 -35.10 -22.44
N ILE A 156 15.70 -35.80 -21.34
CA ILE A 156 16.23 -37.14 -21.11
C ILE A 156 15.25 -38.21 -21.58
N GLY A 157 13.94 -37.91 -21.68
CA GLY A 157 12.86 -38.85 -21.97
C GLY A 157 12.29 -39.58 -20.74
N TYR A 158 12.81 -39.30 -19.54
CA TYR A 158 12.55 -40.02 -18.29
C TYR A 158 12.26 -39.02 -17.17
N PRO A 159 11.18 -39.20 -16.38
CA PRO A 159 10.87 -38.31 -15.27
C PRO A 159 11.90 -38.47 -14.14
N ILE A 160 12.67 -37.42 -13.87
CA ILE A 160 13.61 -37.42 -12.75
C ILE A 160 12.81 -37.26 -11.45
N LYS A 161 13.08 -38.12 -10.46
CA LYS A 161 12.59 -37.93 -9.08
C LYS A 161 13.65 -37.18 -8.30
N LEU A 162 13.30 -36.05 -7.69
CA LEU A 162 14.22 -35.20 -6.94
C LEU A 162 13.72 -34.91 -5.53
N GLU A 163 14.64 -34.72 -4.61
CA GLU A 163 14.42 -34.23 -3.24
C GLU A 163 15.47 -33.17 -2.93
N CYS A 164 15.07 -32.01 -2.38
CA CYS A 164 16.01 -30.95 -2.02
C CYS A 164 16.35 -31.00 -0.52
N GLN A 165 17.63 -31.00 -0.21
CA GLN A 165 18.16 -30.98 1.15
C GLN A 165 19.09 -29.78 1.32
N SER A 166 18.90 -28.99 2.37
CA SER A 166 19.87 -27.97 2.76
C SER A 166 21.06 -28.62 3.46
N VAL A 167 22.27 -28.18 3.10
CA VAL A 167 23.52 -28.52 3.78
C VAL A 167 24.23 -27.22 4.15
N TYR A 168 24.97 -27.24 5.25
CA TYR A 168 25.61 -26.05 5.83
C TYR A 168 27.14 -26.11 5.81
N GLU A 169 27.70 -27.18 5.23
CA GLU A 169 29.14 -27.32 4.94
C GLU A 169 29.39 -26.88 3.49
N GLU A 170 30.55 -26.27 3.21
CA GLU A 170 30.94 -25.92 1.84
C GLU A 170 30.92 -27.18 0.96
N ILE A 171 30.12 -27.14 -0.10
CA ILE A 171 30.03 -28.23 -1.06
C ILE A 171 31.31 -28.17 -1.92
N GLU A 172 32.18 -29.18 -1.80
CA GLU A 172 33.33 -29.34 -2.71
C GLU A 172 32.81 -29.61 -4.14
N VAL A 173 32.95 -28.62 -5.02
CA VAL A 173 32.61 -28.75 -6.44
C VAL A 173 33.91 -29.05 -7.21
N PRO A 174 33.94 -30.03 -8.15
CA PRO A 174 35.07 -30.19 -9.04
C PRO A 174 35.33 -28.90 -9.83
N ASP A 175 36.57 -28.43 -9.80
CA ASP A 175 37.04 -27.17 -10.36
C ASP A 175 36.63 -26.99 -11.85
N VAL A 176 35.66 -26.11 -12.07
CA VAL A 176 35.35 -25.50 -13.38
C VAL A 176 35.57 -23.98 -13.28
N GLU A 177 36.35 -23.51 -12.30
CA GLU A 177 36.67 -22.10 -12.05
C GLU A 177 37.79 -21.59 -13.00
N GLY A 178 37.64 -21.85 -14.30
CA GLY A 178 38.55 -21.34 -15.31
C GLY A 178 38.01 -20.16 -16.14
N ALA A 179 36.69 -19.95 -16.20
CA ALA A 179 36.11 -19.21 -17.33
C ALA A 179 35.35 -17.91 -17.00
N VAL A 180 35.07 -17.61 -15.74
CA VAL A 180 34.25 -16.43 -15.37
C VAL A 180 35.08 -15.20 -14.99
N TYR A 181 36.36 -15.39 -14.62
CA TYR A 181 37.25 -14.30 -14.16
C TYR A 181 38.25 -13.78 -15.20
N GLU A 182 38.20 -14.26 -16.44
CA GLU A 182 39.15 -13.87 -17.50
C GLU A 182 38.52 -13.21 -18.73
N THR A 183 37.25 -12.81 -18.68
CA THR A 183 36.70 -12.01 -19.78
C THR A 183 37.32 -10.62 -19.79
N LYS A 184 37.67 -10.16 -20.99
CA LYS A 184 38.31 -8.85 -21.21
C LYS A 184 37.42 -7.72 -20.72
N GLU A 185 36.10 -7.93 -20.78
CA GLU A 185 35.06 -7.02 -20.33
C GLU A 185 35.04 -6.87 -18.79
N TYR A 186 35.25 -7.95 -18.01
CA TYR A 186 35.28 -7.90 -16.54
C TYR A 186 36.53 -7.18 -16.01
N LYS A 187 37.70 -7.44 -16.62
CA LYS A 187 38.94 -6.71 -16.30
C LYS A 187 38.84 -5.23 -16.71
N ALA A 188 38.16 -4.91 -17.82
CA ALA A 188 37.90 -3.54 -18.23
C ALA A 188 36.95 -2.79 -17.29
N ALA A 189 35.93 -3.46 -16.73
CA ALA A 189 35.02 -2.88 -15.75
C ALA A 189 35.72 -2.59 -14.40
N LEU A 190 36.62 -3.47 -13.96
CA LEU A 190 37.45 -3.29 -12.75
C LEU A 190 38.49 -2.16 -12.87
N GLU A 191 39.02 -1.92 -14.07
CA GLU A 191 39.89 -0.75 -14.34
C GLU A 191 39.08 0.54 -14.48
N ALA A 192 37.89 0.51 -15.09
CA ALA A 192 37.01 1.67 -15.22
C ALA A 192 36.51 2.19 -13.86
N ALA A 193 36.29 1.30 -12.89
CA ALA A 193 35.89 1.66 -11.54
C ALA A 193 36.99 2.35 -10.70
N LYS A 194 38.24 2.39 -11.18
CA LYS A 194 39.39 3.01 -10.48
C LYS A 194 39.76 4.40 -10.97
N ALA A 195 39.01 4.99 -11.92
CA ALA A 195 39.30 6.32 -12.45
C ALA A 195 38.70 7.43 -11.55
N PRO A 196 39.49 8.45 -11.13
CA PRO A 196 38.96 9.57 -10.35
C PRO A 196 38.14 10.53 -11.22
N ALA A 197 37.03 11.03 -10.66
CA ALA A 197 36.14 11.99 -11.29
C ALA A 197 36.85 13.32 -11.66
N PRO A 198 36.49 13.96 -12.79
CA PRO A 198 37.12 15.20 -13.24
C PRO A 198 36.73 16.38 -12.34
N LYS A 199 37.74 17.18 -11.97
CA LYS A 199 37.61 18.43 -11.22
C LYS A 199 36.94 19.52 -12.07
N PRO A 200 35.99 20.30 -11.53
CA PRO A 200 35.62 21.58 -12.13
C PRO A 200 36.76 22.61 -11.96
N ALA A 201 37.06 23.33 -13.03
CA ALA A 201 38.11 24.34 -13.11
C ALA A 201 37.78 25.61 -12.31
N GLN A 202 38.78 26.15 -11.63
CA GLN A 202 38.76 27.47 -10.96
C GLN A 202 39.26 28.59 -11.88
N GLY A 203 38.72 29.80 -11.66
CA GLY A 203 39.36 31.10 -11.92
C GLY A 203 38.32 32.17 -12.18
N GLY A 204 38.27 33.36 -11.56
CA GLY A 204 38.99 34.08 -10.50
C GLY A 204 38.04 35.25 -10.11
N GLY A 205 38.11 36.00 -9.01
CA GLY A 205 39.20 36.56 -8.23
C GLY A 205 38.80 38.02 -7.90
N GLY A 206 38.94 38.47 -6.65
CA GLY A 206 38.71 39.87 -6.21
C GLY A 206 38.16 39.99 -4.78
N PHE A 207 38.99 39.84 -3.73
CA PHE A 207 39.57 40.92 -2.89
C PHE A 207 38.52 41.89 -2.29
N GLY A 208 38.38 42.18 -1.00
CA GLY A 208 39.03 41.91 0.30
C GLY A 208 38.01 42.38 1.38
N GLY A 209 38.09 42.17 2.69
CA GLY A 209 39.19 42.23 3.64
C GLY A 209 38.65 42.86 4.94
N ASN A 210 39.06 42.30 6.08
CA ASN A 210 39.04 42.83 7.46
C ASN A 210 37.79 42.78 8.37
N TYR A 211 37.90 41.89 9.36
CA TYR A 211 37.93 42.11 10.83
C TYR A 211 37.04 43.18 11.47
N GLY A 212 36.32 42.76 12.51
CA GLY A 212 36.03 43.62 13.67
C GLY A 212 34.75 43.26 14.40
N GLY A 213 34.89 42.58 15.55
CA GLY A 213 33.77 42.30 16.46
C GLY A 213 33.33 43.53 17.28
N GLY A 214 32.36 43.31 18.15
CA GLY A 214 32.00 44.25 19.21
C GLY A 214 30.49 44.50 19.31
N ALA A 215 29.87 43.80 20.26
CA ALA A 215 28.62 44.21 20.87
C ALA A 215 28.82 45.48 21.74
N PRO A 216 27.86 45.86 22.59
CA PRO A 216 26.71 46.74 22.34
C PRO A 216 26.86 48.07 23.13
N SER A 217 25.95 49.04 22.97
CA SER A 217 25.48 49.90 24.10
C SER A 217 24.57 51.06 23.66
N ASN A 218 23.40 51.08 24.31
CA ASN A 218 22.79 52.17 25.08
C ASN A 218 22.64 53.61 24.55
N SER A 219 21.38 54.05 24.75
CA SER A 219 20.94 55.28 25.44
C SER A 219 20.62 56.53 24.62
N GLY A 220 19.48 57.14 24.99
CA GLY A 220 19.35 58.60 25.00
C GLY A 220 18.15 59.19 24.27
N ASP A 221 17.01 59.27 24.96
CA ASP A 221 16.09 60.42 25.10
C ASP A 221 16.11 61.54 24.03
N ASN A 222 14.95 61.94 23.50
CA ASN A 222 14.08 62.99 24.10
C ASN A 222 13.03 63.56 23.13
N ASN A 223 11.82 63.71 23.66
CA ASN A 223 10.85 64.82 23.49
C ASN A 223 10.33 65.29 22.12
N GLY A 224 9.00 65.42 22.05
CA GLY A 224 8.30 66.45 21.28
C GLY A 224 6.82 66.13 21.04
N GLY A 225 5.91 66.80 21.75
CA GLY A 225 4.45 66.60 21.71
C GLY A 225 3.77 67.07 20.41
N SER A 226 2.45 67.14 20.26
CA SER A 226 1.31 67.13 21.18
C SER A 226 0.03 67.08 20.33
N ASN A 227 -0.97 66.26 20.70
CA ASN A 227 -2.36 66.73 20.89
C ASN A 227 -3.32 65.57 21.24
N LYS A 228 -3.94 65.71 22.42
CA LYS A 228 -5.18 65.04 22.86
C LYS A 228 -6.40 65.77 22.24
N PRO A 229 -7.66 65.34 22.42
CA PRO A 229 -8.19 64.07 22.97
C PRO A 229 -9.36 63.46 22.16
N SER A 230 -9.68 62.18 22.37
CA SER A 230 -11.09 61.71 22.32
C SER A 230 -11.24 60.30 22.92
N ARG A 231 -12.05 60.23 23.99
CA ARG A 231 -12.80 59.08 24.57
C ARG A 231 -12.27 57.66 24.27
N SER A 232 -11.67 57.01 25.28
CA SER A 232 -11.21 55.62 25.15
C SER A 232 -12.37 54.63 25.02
N ARG A 233 -12.46 54.01 23.84
CA ARG A 233 -13.03 52.68 23.62
C ARG A 233 -12.38 51.69 24.59
N ARG A 234 -13.11 50.65 25.05
CA ARG A 234 -12.48 49.47 25.66
C ARG A 234 -11.32 49.04 24.75
N ALA A 235 -10.10 49.02 25.29
CA ALA A 235 -8.90 48.69 24.53
C ALA A 235 -9.08 47.31 23.87
N ALA A 236 -8.58 47.18 22.63
CA ALA A 236 -8.47 45.88 21.98
C ALA A 236 -7.59 44.96 22.85
N VAL A 237 -7.97 43.68 22.95
CA VAL A 237 -7.18 42.69 23.67
C VAL A 237 -5.81 42.57 22.97
N PRO A 238 -4.68 42.70 23.67
CA PRO A 238 -3.36 42.62 23.04
C PRO A 238 -3.13 41.23 22.43
N ILE A 239 -2.55 41.17 21.24
CA ILE A 239 -2.11 39.94 20.59
C ILE A 239 -0.59 39.99 20.52
N GLY A 240 0.09 38.93 20.95
CA GLY A 240 1.54 38.92 20.95
C GLY A 240 2.14 38.80 19.55
N ASP A 241 3.36 39.27 19.40
CA ASP A 241 4.20 39.03 18.22
C ASP A 241 4.61 37.56 18.12
N ASP A 242 5.05 37.12 16.95
CA ASP A 242 5.27 35.70 16.63
C ASP A 242 6.31 35.03 17.54
N ASP A 243 7.28 35.81 18.05
CA ASP A 243 8.34 35.36 18.96
C ASP A 243 8.00 35.55 20.46
N SER A 244 6.84 36.14 20.79
CA SER A 244 6.46 36.45 22.18
C SER A 244 5.71 35.30 22.86
N PRO A 245 6.08 34.82 24.06
CA PRO A 245 5.33 33.74 24.72
C PRO A 245 3.85 34.09 24.97
N LEU A 246 3.48 35.37 25.06
CA LEU A 246 2.09 35.78 25.12
C LEU A 246 1.40 35.54 23.77
N VAL A 247 0.36 34.70 23.73
CA VAL A 247 -0.43 34.46 22.51
C VAL A 247 -1.45 35.59 22.35
N TYR A 248 -2.31 35.79 23.35
CA TYR A 248 -3.23 36.92 23.44
C TYR A 248 -3.62 37.22 24.89
N GLY A 249 -4.07 38.44 25.16
CA GLY A 249 -4.51 38.88 26.48
C GLY A 249 -3.46 39.70 27.22
N ASN A 250 -3.46 39.62 28.54
CA ASN A 250 -2.50 40.28 29.42
C ASN A 250 -1.49 39.27 29.96
N ALA A 251 -0.39 39.76 30.54
CA ALA A 251 0.55 38.90 31.28
C ALA A 251 -0.18 38.12 32.38
N ILE A 252 0.10 36.81 32.46
CA ILE A 252 -0.55 35.91 33.41
C ILE A 252 0.32 35.80 34.67
N ILE A 253 -0.19 36.36 35.79
CA ILE A 253 0.42 36.29 37.12
C ILE A 253 -0.58 35.59 38.04
N GLY A 254 -0.13 34.56 38.77
CA GLY A 254 -0.97 33.76 39.67
C GLY A 254 -0.47 32.32 39.83
N GLU A 255 -0.89 31.68 40.93
CA GLU A 255 -0.66 30.26 41.20
C GLU A 255 -1.46 29.38 40.23
N ILE A 256 -0.89 28.23 39.87
CA ILE A 256 -1.51 27.29 38.93
C ILE A 256 -2.47 26.40 39.72
N THR A 257 -3.74 26.38 39.31
CA THR A 257 -4.76 25.46 39.84
C THR A 257 -4.75 24.18 39.00
N PRO A 258 -4.62 22.98 39.62
CA PRO A 258 -4.81 21.71 38.93
C PRO A 258 -6.19 21.61 38.30
N ILE A 259 -6.29 21.09 37.07
CA ILE A 259 -7.55 21.05 36.33
C ILE A 259 -8.57 20.12 37.02
N SER A 260 -8.11 19.09 37.74
CA SER A 260 -8.97 18.20 38.53
C SER A 260 -9.72 18.91 39.66
N GLU A 261 -9.25 20.05 40.15
CA GLU A 261 -9.90 20.81 41.23
C GLU A 261 -11.04 21.71 40.72
N ILE A 262 -11.28 21.75 39.42
CA ILE A 262 -12.34 22.54 38.80
C ILE A 262 -13.66 21.76 38.88
N GLU A 263 -14.37 21.85 40.01
CA GLU A 263 -15.64 21.13 40.24
C GLU A 263 -16.92 21.95 39.96
N GLY A 264 -16.78 23.22 39.56
CA GLY A 264 -17.91 24.11 39.29
C GLY A 264 -17.53 25.46 38.70
N GLU A 265 -18.38 26.47 38.89
CA GLU A 265 -18.08 27.83 38.42
C GLU A 265 -16.98 28.49 39.25
N MET A 266 -15.95 29.00 38.59
CA MET A 266 -14.81 29.66 39.23
C MET A 266 -14.44 30.93 38.46
N ARG A 267 -13.93 31.95 39.14
CA ARG A 267 -13.48 33.22 38.54
C ARG A 267 -12.00 33.45 38.80
N ASP A 268 -11.32 34.05 37.84
CA ASP A 268 -9.89 34.41 37.91
C ASP A 268 -8.96 33.22 38.21
N VAL A 269 -9.24 32.08 37.58
CA VAL A 269 -8.45 30.86 37.70
C VAL A 269 -7.27 30.93 36.74
N VAL A 270 -6.16 30.30 37.09
CA VAL A 270 -5.02 30.13 36.19
C VAL A 270 -4.72 28.63 36.09
N VAL A 271 -4.77 28.09 34.88
CA VAL A 271 -4.45 26.67 34.62
C VAL A 271 -3.23 26.57 33.71
N GLN A 272 -2.51 25.46 33.78
CA GLN A 272 -1.40 25.16 32.89
C GLN A 272 -1.52 23.71 32.41
N GLY A 273 -1.38 23.49 31.11
CA GLY A 273 -1.44 22.15 30.55
C GLY A 273 -1.07 22.11 29.07
N THR A 274 -0.98 20.90 28.53
CA THR A 274 -0.71 20.64 27.11
C THR A 274 -1.96 20.92 26.30
N ILE A 275 -1.78 21.48 25.10
CA ILE A 275 -2.89 21.72 24.17
C ILE A 275 -3.35 20.38 23.60
N ALA A 276 -4.59 19.99 23.87
CA ALA A 276 -5.19 18.72 23.42
C ALA A 276 -6.02 18.86 22.13
N GLY A 277 -6.33 20.10 21.73
CA GLY A 277 -7.08 20.39 20.50
C GLY A 277 -7.27 21.89 20.31
N VAL A 278 -7.32 22.34 19.06
CA VAL A 278 -7.53 23.76 18.71
C VAL A 278 -8.37 23.84 17.45
N ASP A 279 -9.48 24.55 17.53
CA ASP A 279 -10.32 24.82 16.38
C ASP A 279 -11.05 26.15 16.54
N GLY A 280 -11.73 26.60 15.49
CA GLY A 280 -12.41 27.88 15.50
C GLY A 280 -13.53 27.96 14.50
N ARG A 281 -14.49 28.85 14.78
CA ARG A 281 -15.65 29.13 13.95
C ARG A 281 -15.87 30.63 13.85
N SER A 282 -16.04 31.12 12.63
CA SER A 282 -16.37 32.51 12.35
C SER A 282 -17.87 32.67 12.19
N PHE A 283 -18.45 33.67 12.86
CA PHE A 283 -19.84 34.08 12.71
C PHE A 283 -19.90 35.52 12.18
N GLN A 284 -21.06 35.95 11.68
CA GLN A 284 -21.24 37.27 11.06
C GLN A 284 -20.77 38.46 11.93
N SER A 285 -20.78 38.33 13.26
CA SER A 285 -20.47 39.42 14.20
C SER A 285 -19.40 39.09 15.24
N THR A 286 -18.90 37.85 15.27
CA THR A 286 -17.89 37.40 16.23
C THR A 286 -17.20 36.14 15.70
N ASN A 287 -15.92 35.99 16.01
CA ASN A 287 -15.16 34.76 15.82
C ASN A 287 -15.04 34.04 17.17
N LEU A 288 -15.22 32.72 17.17
CA LEU A 288 -15.09 31.87 18.34
C LEU A 288 -13.90 30.95 18.15
N LEU A 289 -12.94 31.05 19.06
CA LEU A 289 -11.85 30.10 19.22
C LEU A 289 -12.25 29.11 20.33
N PHE A 290 -12.07 27.83 20.09
CA PHE A 290 -12.19 26.82 21.12
C PHE A 290 -10.98 25.90 21.09
N PHE A 291 -10.40 25.66 22.25
CA PHE A 291 -9.21 24.83 22.40
C PHE A 291 -9.32 24.03 23.68
N ALA A 292 -8.66 22.88 23.77
CA ALA A 292 -8.67 22.05 24.96
C ALA A 292 -7.29 22.11 25.62
N VAL A 293 -7.27 22.24 26.95
CA VAL A 293 -6.05 22.17 27.76
C VAL A 293 -6.16 21.01 28.73
N ALA A 294 -5.11 20.19 28.84
CA ALA A 294 -5.07 19.06 29.74
C ALA A 294 -3.74 19.01 30.47
N ASP A 295 -3.80 18.82 31.79
CA ASP A 295 -2.64 18.53 32.61
C ASP A 295 -2.53 17.00 32.82
N ASN A 296 -1.73 16.56 33.79
CA ASN A 296 -1.58 15.13 34.07
C ASN A 296 -2.78 14.53 34.84
N SER A 297 -3.67 15.37 35.38
CA SER A 297 -4.81 14.99 36.21
C SER A 297 -6.14 14.93 35.44
N GLU A 298 -6.43 15.96 34.63
CA GLU A 298 -7.71 16.16 33.94
C GLU A 298 -7.58 17.17 32.78
N GLY A 299 -8.63 17.34 31.98
CA GLY A 299 -8.68 18.29 30.87
C GLY A 299 -9.93 19.16 30.90
N ILE A 300 -9.85 20.33 30.29
CA ILE A 300 -11.00 21.24 30.16
C ILE A 300 -11.05 21.90 28.79
N THR A 301 -12.25 22.03 28.26
CA THR A 301 -12.51 22.78 27.03
C THR A 301 -12.51 24.27 27.34
N CYS A 302 -11.75 25.03 26.55
CA CYS A 302 -11.63 26.47 26.63
C CYS A 302 -12.32 27.15 25.45
N LYS A 303 -12.91 28.34 25.69
CA LYS A 303 -13.49 29.21 24.67
C LYS A 303 -12.94 30.63 24.79
N ALA A 304 -12.72 31.27 23.64
CA ALA A 304 -12.38 32.69 23.55
C ALA A 304 -13.10 33.34 22.37
N PHE A 305 -13.53 34.59 22.56
CA PHE A 305 -14.31 35.32 21.57
C PHE A 305 -13.52 36.52 21.05
N PHE A 306 -13.46 36.65 19.73
CA PHE A 306 -12.77 37.72 19.03
C PHE A 306 -13.77 38.49 18.17
N LYS A 307 -13.71 39.82 18.20
CA LYS A 307 -14.48 40.66 17.26
C LYS A 307 -13.72 40.97 15.98
N ASP A 308 -12.40 40.92 16.07
CA ASP A 308 -11.47 41.12 14.98
C ASP A 308 -11.13 39.77 14.32
N THR A 309 -11.08 39.74 12.99
CA THR A 309 -10.84 38.52 12.22
C THR A 309 -9.35 38.24 12.04
N GLU A 310 -8.55 39.28 11.80
CA GLU A 310 -7.11 39.14 11.57
C GLU A 310 -6.41 38.59 12.83
N GLY A 311 -6.73 39.15 13.99
CA GLY A 311 -6.24 38.70 15.27
C GLY A 311 -6.70 37.30 15.66
N TYR A 312 -7.95 36.94 15.31
CA TYR A 312 -8.46 35.59 15.49
C TYR A 312 -7.67 34.57 14.67
N GLU A 313 -7.45 34.84 13.37
CA GLU A 313 -6.69 33.95 12.49
C GLU A 313 -5.24 33.78 12.96
N LYS A 314 -4.60 34.89 13.40
CA LYS A 314 -3.24 34.86 13.96
C LYS A 314 -3.17 33.98 15.21
N VAL A 315 -4.09 34.15 16.17
CA VAL A 315 -4.13 33.35 17.41
C VAL A 315 -4.42 31.87 17.10
N LEU A 316 -5.38 31.60 16.21
CA LEU A 316 -5.77 30.26 15.80
C LEU A 316 -4.60 29.51 15.18
N ASP A 317 -3.91 30.12 14.21
CA ASP A 317 -2.74 29.54 13.54
C ASP A 317 -1.60 29.28 14.55
N ARG A 318 -1.36 30.22 15.46
CA ARG A 318 -0.30 30.12 16.47
C ARG A 318 -0.56 28.97 17.46
N LEU A 319 -1.79 28.82 17.95
CA LEU A 319 -2.15 27.70 18.82
C LEU A 319 -2.17 26.37 18.05
N LYS A 320 -2.62 26.34 16.80
CA LYS A 320 -2.55 25.11 15.96
C LYS A 320 -1.11 24.67 15.73
N LYS A 321 -0.19 25.60 15.46
CA LYS A 321 1.25 25.33 15.35
C LYS A 321 1.83 24.79 16.67
N ALA A 322 1.50 25.42 17.80
CA ALA A 322 1.94 24.96 19.11
C ALA A 322 1.39 23.57 19.46
N ALA A 323 0.11 23.31 19.22
CA ALA A 323 -0.53 22.01 19.45
C ALA A 323 0.15 20.87 18.66
N LYS A 324 0.51 21.13 17.39
CA LYS A 324 1.23 20.16 16.55
C LYS A 324 2.61 19.77 17.12
N GLY A 325 3.22 20.66 17.91
CA GLY A 325 4.48 20.40 18.61
C GLY A 325 4.33 19.88 20.04
N GLY A 326 3.10 19.59 20.51
CA GLY A 326 2.85 19.24 21.91
C GLY A 326 3.03 20.40 22.89
N GLY A 327 2.82 21.64 22.42
CA GLY A 327 3.04 22.85 23.21
C GLY A 327 2.19 22.91 24.48
N THR A 328 2.78 23.49 25.53
CA THR A 328 2.13 23.75 26.82
C THR A 328 1.72 25.22 26.89
N ILE A 329 0.53 25.47 27.43
CA ILE A 329 0.00 26.82 27.64
C ILE A 329 -0.36 27.04 29.10
N LYS A 330 -0.20 28.27 29.54
CA LYS A 330 -0.79 28.83 30.74
C LYS A 330 -1.97 29.70 30.32
N VAL A 331 -3.13 29.48 30.93
CA VAL A 331 -4.38 30.13 30.57
C VAL A 331 -4.96 30.79 31.82
N LYS A 332 -5.41 32.03 31.68
CA LYS A 332 -6.12 32.77 32.73
C LYS A 332 -7.54 33.06 32.28
N GLY A 333 -8.52 32.89 33.17
CA GLY A 333 -9.92 33.13 32.83
C GLY A 333 -10.92 32.68 33.90
N SER A 334 -12.13 32.33 33.46
CA SER A 334 -13.23 31.91 34.34
C SER A 334 -13.94 30.66 33.83
N VAL A 335 -14.33 29.76 34.72
CA VAL A 335 -15.08 28.54 34.40
C VAL A 335 -16.55 28.79 34.63
N ARG A 336 -17.40 28.46 33.65
CA ARG A 336 -18.85 28.64 33.72
C ARG A 336 -19.54 27.46 33.05
N TYR A 337 -20.77 27.18 33.46
CA TYR A 337 -21.57 26.15 32.79
C TYR A 337 -22.03 26.63 31.41
N ASP A 338 -21.65 25.92 30.36
CA ASP A 338 -22.09 26.19 28.99
C ASP A 338 -23.27 25.28 28.63
N LYS A 339 -24.43 25.88 28.38
CA LYS A 339 -25.67 25.13 28.07
C LYS A 339 -25.62 24.44 26.71
N TYR A 340 -24.79 24.91 25.79
CA TYR A 340 -24.67 24.30 24.46
C TYR A 340 -23.82 23.04 24.53
N ASP A 341 -22.70 23.08 25.24
CA ASP A 341 -21.84 21.89 25.44
C ASP A 341 -22.33 20.98 26.57
N ASN A 342 -23.26 21.47 27.39
CA ASN A 342 -23.79 20.78 28.57
C ASN A 342 -22.68 20.35 29.55
N ASP A 343 -21.66 21.20 29.70
CA ASP A 343 -20.48 20.98 30.53
C ASP A 343 -19.91 22.30 31.06
N TYR A 344 -19.00 22.24 32.04
CA TYR A 344 -18.25 23.40 32.52
C TYR A 344 -17.12 23.74 31.54
N VAL A 345 -17.19 24.95 30.97
CA VAL A 345 -16.25 25.44 29.96
C VAL A 345 -15.41 26.59 30.53
N TYR A 346 -14.14 26.60 30.17
CA TYR A 346 -13.17 27.60 30.57
C TYR A 346 -13.17 28.78 29.58
N PHE A 347 -13.70 29.93 29.97
CA PHE A 347 -13.65 31.15 29.16
C PHE A 347 -12.30 31.85 29.37
N ALA A 348 -11.44 31.79 28.36
CA ALA A 348 -10.05 32.22 28.41
C ALA A 348 -9.88 33.71 28.08
N ASP A 349 -9.40 34.48 29.06
CA ASP A 349 -9.11 35.91 28.94
C ASP A 349 -7.67 36.17 28.46
N SER A 350 -6.74 35.27 28.76
CA SER A 350 -5.34 35.37 28.34
C SER A 350 -4.71 33.99 28.18
N VAL A 351 -3.85 33.84 27.17
CA VAL A 351 -3.12 32.60 26.86
C VAL A 351 -1.64 32.91 26.64
N LEU A 352 -0.78 32.13 27.27
CA LEU A 352 0.67 32.26 27.21
C LEU A 352 1.28 30.88 26.94
N LEU A 353 2.16 30.77 25.94
CA LEU A 353 2.99 29.59 25.70
C LEU A 353 4.06 29.48 26.78
N VAL A 354 4.22 28.28 27.32
CA VAL A 354 5.18 27.97 28.37
C VAL A 354 6.20 26.98 27.84
N ASP A 355 7.47 27.32 27.98
CA ASP A 355 8.55 26.36 27.80
C ASP A 355 8.65 25.50 29.05
N VAL A 356 8.29 24.22 28.93
CA VAL A 356 8.48 23.24 30.00
C VAL A 356 9.96 22.84 30.01
N GLU A 357 10.59 22.89 31.19
CA GLU A 357 11.97 22.45 31.32
C GLU A 357 12.06 20.94 31.04
N SER A 358 12.66 20.58 29.91
CA SER A 358 12.91 19.19 29.54
C SER A 358 14.14 18.64 30.26
N ARG A 359 14.17 17.32 30.49
CA ARG A 359 15.38 16.59 30.93
C ARG A 359 16.59 16.94 30.07
N LYS A 360 17.76 17.06 30.72
CA LYS A 360 19.05 17.39 30.11
C LYS A 360 20.06 16.34 30.54
N ASP A 361 20.94 15.97 29.62
CA ASP A 361 22.12 15.18 29.92
C ASP A 361 23.29 16.16 30.14
N ASN A 362 23.86 16.23 31.34
CA ASN A 362 24.97 17.14 31.67
C ASN A 362 26.33 16.45 31.80
N ALA A 363 26.41 15.13 31.57
CA ALA A 363 27.68 14.40 31.60
C ALA A 363 28.71 14.98 30.62
N GLU A 364 30.00 14.97 30.96
CA GLU A 364 31.03 15.48 30.05
C GLU A 364 31.16 14.60 28.79
N GLU A 365 31.24 13.28 28.99
CA GLU A 365 31.21 12.30 27.90
C GLU A 365 29.86 11.58 27.88
N LYS A 366 29.20 11.61 26.71
CA LYS A 366 27.83 11.10 26.53
C LYS A 366 27.80 9.62 26.19
N ARG A 367 26.84 8.90 26.76
CA ARG A 367 26.55 7.51 26.38
C ARG A 367 25.96 7.38 24.98
N VAL A 368 25.78 6.13 24.55
CA VAL A 368 25.01 5.73 23.37
C VAL A 368 23.98 4.68 23.79
N GLU A 369 22.72 4.84 23.37
CA GLU A 369 21.71 3.81 23.53
C GLU A 369 21.79 2.80 22.37
N LEU A 370 21.82 1.51 22.70
CA LEU A 370 21.95 0.40 21.75
C LEU A 370 20.70 -0.48 21.68
N HIS A 371 19.71 -0.27 22.56
CA HIS A 371 18.47 -1.04 22.62
C HIS A 371 17.27 -0.07 22.76
N CYS A 372 16.59 0.19 21.64
CA CYS A 372 15.56 1.21 21.57
C CYS A 372 14.46 0.86 20.57
N HIS A 373 13.23 0.86 21.07
CA HIS A 373 11.99 0.58 20.35
C HIS A 373 11.28 1.87 19.96
N THR A 374 10.59 1.81 18.83
CA THR A 374 9.83 2.91 18.27
C THR A 374 8.35 2.53 18.14
N THR A 375 7.52 3.46 17.67
CA THR A 375 6.13 3.19 17.30
C THR A 375 5.95 2.03 16.32
N MET A 376 7.00 1.52 15.67
CA MET A 376 6.96 0.33 14.80
C MET A 376 7.06 -1.00 15.55
N SER A 377 7.41 -1.01 16.83
CA SER A 377 7.24 -2.17 17.71
C SER A 377 5.76 -2.36 18.03
N ASN A 378 5.17 -3.44 17.47
CA ASN A 378 3.72 -3.60 17.32
C ASN A 378 2.96 -3.53 18.65
N MET A 379 2.14 -2.48 18.81
CA MET A 379 1.34 -2.20 20.00
C MET A 379 2.17 -2.25 21.28
N ASP A 380 3.41 -1.74 21.25
CA ASP A 380 4.35 -1.81 22.38
C ASP A 380 4.97 -0.46 22.74
N ALA A 381 5.81 0.08 21.85
CA ALA A 381 6.46 1.37 22.07
C ALA A 381 5.67 2.53 21.46
N VAL A 382 5.79 3.70 22.07
CA VAL A 382 4.96 4.89 21.77
C VAL A 382 5.75 6.09 21.28
N SER A 383 7.09 5.99 21.27
CA SER A 383 7.96 7.06 20.78
C SER A 383 8.34 6.84 19.31
N SER A 384 8.19 7.87 18.49
CA SER A 384 8.65 7.83 17.09
C SER A 384 10.19 7.79 17.02
N ALA A 385 10.75 7.26 15.92
CA ALA A 385 12.19 7.33 15.71
C ALA A 385 12.66 8.79 15.68
N SER A 386 11.85 9.68 15.10
CA SER A 386 12.18 11.10 15.00
C SER A 386 12.33 11.78 16.37
N SER A 387 11.43 11.50 17.33
CA SER A 387 11.48 12.06 18.68
C SER A 387 12.70 11.58 19.47
N LEU A 388 13.04 10.29 19.36
CA LEU A 388 14.20 9.69 20.02
C LEU A 388 15.51 10.30 19.51
N ILE A 389 15.66 10.37 18.18
CA ILE A 389 16.85 10.93 17.52
C ILE A 389 17.04 12.41 17.86
N LYS A 390 15.97 13.21 17.79
CA LYS A 390 16.03 14.64 18.13
C LYS A 390 16.40 14.87 19.60
N THR A 391 15.94 13.99 20.50
CA THR A 391 16.30 14.06 21.92
C THR A 391 17.77 13.70 22.14
N ALA A 392 18.25 12.62 21.51
CA ALA A 392 19.67 12.26 21.55
C ALA A 392 20.58 13.40 21.02
N VAL A 393 20.18 14.07 19.93
CA VAL A 393 20.87 15.27 19.42
C VAL A 393 20.84 16.42 20.43
N LYS A 394 19.69 16.68 21.07
CA LYS A 394 19.55 17.71 22.10
C LYS A 394 20.44 17.44 23.31
N TRP A 395 20.65 16.18 23.65
CA TRP A 395 21.55 15.72 24.71
C TRP A 395 23.02 15.61 24.29
N GLY A 396 23.33 15.88 23.02
CA GLY A 396 24.71 15.84 22.51
C GLY A 396 25.27 14.44 22.31
N TRP A 397 24.42 13.42 22.18
CA TRP A 397 24.86 12.05 21.96
C TRP A 397 25.46 11.86 20.56
N PRO A 398 26.51 11.04 20.39
CA PRO A 398 27.14 10.82 19.10
C PRO A 398 26.36 9.86 18.20
N ALA A 399 25.59 8.94 18.81
CA ALA A 399 24.85 7.90 18.11
C ALA A 399 23.62 7.44 18.91
N ILE A 400 22.69 6.77 18.23
CA ILE A 400 21.55 6.05 18.82
C ILE A 400 21.20 4.86 17.93
N ALA A 401 20.90 3.70 18.52
CA ALA A 401 20.39 2.54 17.81
C ALA A 401 18.86 2.54 17.71
N ILE A 402 18.33 1.88 16.68
CA ILE A 402 16.91 1.59 16.49
C ILE A 402 16.79 0.08 16.32
N THR A 403 16.09 -0.60 17.23
CA THR A 403 16.07 -2.06 17.38
C THR A 403 14.65 -2.58 17.61
N ASP A 404 13.71 -2.20 16.74
CA ASP A 404 12.31 -2.61 16.88
C ASP A 404 12.11 -4.14 16.91
N HIS A 405 11.02 -4.59 17.53
CA HIS A 405 10.68 -6.01 17.66
C HIS A 405 10.40 -6.67 16.31
N GLY A 406 11.32 -7.52 15.87
CA GLY A 406 11.23 -8.34 14.67
C GLY A 406 11.20 -7.57 13.36
N VAL A 407 11.20 -6.23 13.37
CA VAL A 407 10.97 -5.38 12.19
C VAL A 407 11.94 -4.23 12.11
N VAL A 408 12.09 -3.66 10.90
CA VAL A 408 12.98 -2.52 10.63
C VAL A 408 12.24 -1.31 10.06
N GLN A 409 10.91 -1.28 10.21
CA GLN A 409 10.00 -0.31 9.58
C GLN A 409 10.22 1.15 9.97
N ALA A 410 10.95 1.42 11.06
CA ALA A 410 11.30 2.78 11.48
C ALA A 410 12.52 3.36 10.76
N PHE A 411 13.26 2.55 10.00
CA PHE A 411 14.50 2.98 9.32
C PHE A 411 14.27 4.13 8.33
N PRO A 412 13.19 4.16 7.51
CA PRO A 412 12.91 5.29 6.64
C PRO A 412 12.69 6.60 7.42
N GLU A 413 11.95 6.57 8.53
CA GLU A 413 11.71 7.75 9.37
C GLU A 413 13.02 8.23 10.04
N ALA A 414 13.83 7.29 10.53
CA ALA A 414 15.14 7.59 11.09
C ALA A 414 16.07 8.23 10.06
N MET A 415 16.10 7.69 8.83
CA MET A 415 16.86 8.25 7.71
C MET A 415 16.40 9.67 7.38
N GLU A 416 15.09 9.91 7.18
CA GLU A 416 14.57 11.25 6.85
C GLU A 416 14.85 12.25 7.97
N THR A 417 14.79 11.82 9.23
CA THR A 417 15.10 12.70 10.38
C THR A 417 16.55 13.17 10.37
N VAL A 418 17.50 12.32 9.98
CA VAL A 418 18.94 12.64 9.99
C VAL A 418 19.43 13.27 8.69
N PHE A 419 18.94 12.79 7.54
CA PHE A 419 19.43 13.17 6.22
C PHE A 419 18.46 14.08 5.43
N GLY A 420 17.28 14.38 5.97
CA GLY A 420 16.28 15.22 5.33
C GLY A 420 16.70 16.70 5.24
N ARG A 421 15.71 17.59 5.06
CA ARG A 421 15.94 19.02 4.76
C ARG A 421 16.82 19.77 5.77
N LYS A 422 16.83 19.36 7.03
CA LYS A 422 17.69 19.89 8.09
C LYS A 422 18.56 18.75 8.63
N PRO A 423 19.72 18.49 8.01
CA PRO A 423 20.55 17.36 8.41
C PRO A 423 20.98 17.46 9.86
N LEU A 424 20.94 16.33 10.57
CA LEU A 424 21.37 16.23 11.97
C LEU A 424 22.72 15.53 12.05
N ASN A 425 23.59 16.02 12.94
CA ASN A 425 24.91 15.43 13.15
C ASN A 425 24.87 14.34 14.23
N ILE A 426 24.21 13.22 13.92
CA ILE A 426 24.16 12.02 14.75
C ILE A 426 24.30 10.79 13.86
N LYS A 427 24.87 9.70 14.39
CA LYS A 427 24.93 8.39 13.72
C LYS A 427 23.72 7.53 14.14
N ILE A 428 23.03 6.95 13.18
CA ILE A 428 21.99 5.93 13.46
C ILE A 428 22.63 4.56 13.35
N ILE A 429 22.42 3.71 14.36
CA ILE A 429 22.81 2.31 14.32
C ILE A 429 21.55 1.51 13.99
N TYR A 430 21.50 0.98 12.77
CA TYR A 430 20.35 0.25 12.26
C TYR A 430 20.38 -1.18 12.80
N GLY A 431 19.35 -1.59 13.54
CA GLY A 431 19.25 -2.94 14.09
C GLY A 431 17.82 -3.47 14.22
N VAL A 432 17.70 -4.64 14.82
CA VAL A 432 16.42 -5.29 15.15
C VAL A 432 16.58 -6.03 16.47
N GLU A 433 15.52 -6.06 17.27
CA GLU A 433 15.40 -7.07 18.32
C GLU A 433 14.66 -8.29 17.74
N GLY A 434 15.39 -9.36 17.45
CA GLY A 434 14.88 -10.58 16.85
C GLY A 434 14.32 -11.58 17.86
N TYR A 435 13.60 -12.58 17.35
CA TYR A 435 13.09 -13.71 18.14
C TYR A 435 13.92 -14.99 17.89
N LEU A 436 15.00 -15.16 18.63
CA LEU A 436 15.91 -16.30 18.56
C LEU A 436 15.24 -17.62 18.96
N VAL A 437 15.48 -18.65 18.15
CA VAL A 437 15.08 -20.04 18.40
C VAL A 437 16.22 -21.01 18.11
N GLY A 438 16.11 -22.23 18.64
CA GLY A 438 17.04 -23.33 18.36
C GLY A 438 16.81 -23.92 16.97
N GLU A 439 16.95 -25.24 16.85
CA GLU A 439 16.68 -25.95 15.59
C GLU A 439 15.19 -26.00 15.25
N ASP A 440 14.35 -26.20 16.27
CA ASP A 440 12.89 -26.17 16.11
C ASP A 440 12.36 -24.74 16.24
N TYR A 441 12.06 -24.11 15.10
CA TYR A 441 11.51 -22.76 15.10
C TYR A 441 10.05 -22.69 15.59
N GLU A 442 9.34 -23.81 15.73
CA GLU A 442 7.96 -23.90 16.24
C GLU A 442 7.92 -24.05 17.78
N GLN A 443 9.09 -24.16 18.42
CA GLN A 443 9.20 -24.31 19.88
C GLN A 443 8.36 -23.27 20.64
N LYS A 444 7.86 -23.65 21.83
CA LYS A 444 6.84 -22.86 22.54
C LYS A 444 7.24 -21.39 22.79
N ARG A 445 8.52 -21.13 23.09
CA ARG A 445 9.04 -19.79 23.42
C ARG A 445 10.22 -19.44 22.52
N ALA A 446 10.30 -18.19 22.09
CA ALA A 446 11.48 -17.61 21.47
C ALA A 446 12.17 -16.67 22.47
N ASN A 447 13.49 -16.53 22.35
CA ASN A 447 14.29 -15.61 23.15
C ASN A 447 14.55 -14.33 22.37
N HIS A 448 14.75 -13.21 23.05
CA HIS A 448 15.14 -11.98 22.38
C HIS A 448 16.64 -11.98 22.04
N ILE A 449 17.01 -11.25 21.00
CA ILE A 449 18.39 -11.08 20.53
C ILE A 449 18.53 -9.73 19.84
N ILE A 450 19.60 -8.98 20.12
CA ILE A 450 19.87 -7.73 19.41
C ILE A 450 20.81 -8.00 18.25
N ILE A 451 20.47 -7.46 17.07
CA ILE A 451 21.28 -7.58 15.86
C ILE A 451 21.47 -6.18 15.27
N LEU A 452 22.70 -5.70 15.23
CA LEU A 452 23.07 -4.37 14.73
C LEU A 452 23.85 -4.49 13.41
N ALA A 453 23.47 -3.70 12.41
CA ALA A 453 24.20 -3.62 11.14
C ALA A 453 25.43 -2.71 11.27
N LYS A 454 26.62 -3.29 11.14
CA LYS A 454 27.90 -2.57 11.19
C LYS A 454 28.13 -1.70 9.95
N ASN A 455 27.69 -2.18 8.78
CA ASN A 455 27.94 -1.56 7.48
C ASN A 455 26.83 -1.93 6.47
N PRO A 456 26.84 -1.39 5.24
CA PRO A 456 25.80 -1.68 4.25
C PRO A 456 25.62 -3.17 3.91
N ASN A 457 26.68 -3.99 3.97
CA ASN A 457 26.55 -5.44 3.77
C ASN A 457 25.81 -6.10 4.94
N GLY A 458 26.14 -5.71 6.17
CA GLY A 458 25.40 -6.11 7.37
C GLY A 458 23.92 -5.72 7.29
N LEU A 459 23.60 -4.53 6.77
CA LEU A 459 22.21 -4.12 6.56
C LEU A 459 21.46 -5.06 5.60
N ARG A 460 22.09 -5.46 4.49
CA ARG A 460 21.48 -6.40 3.54
C ARG A 460 21.23 -7.76 4.19
N ASN A 461 22.20 -8.25 4.97
CA ASN A 461 22.06 -9.48 5.74
C ASN A 461 20.94 -9.37 6.78
N LEU A 462 20.83 -8.23 7.47
CA LEU A 462 19.73 -7.93 8.38
C LEU A 462 18.38 -7.97 7.65
N TYR A 463 18.28 -7.40 6.45
CA TYR A 463 17.04 -7.47 5.65
C TYR A 463 16.69 -8.90 5.24
N LYS A 464 17.67 -9.72 4.85
CA LYS A 464 17.46 -11.15 4.55
C LYS A 464 16.96 -11.91 5.77
N LEU A 465 17.53 -11.67 6.95
CA LEU A 465 17.10 -12.27 8.21
C LEU A 465 15.64 -11.90 8.51
N VAL A 466 15.28 -10.61 8.42
CA VAL A 466 13.90 -10.14 8.62
C VAL A 466 12.94 -10.77 7.60
N THR A 467 13.33 -10.87 6.33
CA THR A 467 12.55 -11.54 5.29
C THR A 467 12.28 -13.01 5.64
N MET A 468 13.31 -13.78 5.97
CA MET A 468 13.19 -15.19 6.31
C MET A 468 12.34 -15.41 7.56
N ALA A 469 12.44 -14.52 8.54
CA ALA A 469 11.67 -14.56 9.77
C ALA A 469 10.16 -14.36 9.51
N HIS A 470 9.76 -13.54 8.53
CA HIS A 470 8.36 -13.28 8.21
C HIS A 470 7.76 -14.23 7.18
N LEU A 471 8.57 -14.74 6.23
CA LEU A 471 8.08 -15.63 5.18
C LEU A 471 8.12 -17.10 5.62
N ARG A 472 9.28 -17.58 6.06
CA ARG A 472 9.50 -19.01 6.32
C ARG A 472 9.31 -19.39 7.79
N PHE A 473 9.96 -18.64 8.69
CA PHE A 473 10.07 -19.01 10.11
C PHE A 473 9.07 -18.30 11.02
N PHE A 474 8.03 -17.69 10.45
CA PHE A 474 7.01 -17.01 11.25
C PHE A 474 6.26 -18.03 12.11
N HIS A 475 6.15 -17.83 13.41
CA HIS A 475 5.27 -18.64 14.26
C HIS A 475 4.80 -17.79 15.44
N ARG A 476 3.62 -17.17 15.26
CA ARG A 476 3.05 -16.09 16.11
C ARG A 476 3.87 -14.80 16.11
N THR A 477 5.19 -14.90 16.01
CA THR A 477 6.18 -13.84 15.85
C THR A 477 7.18 -14.23 14.75
N PRO A 478 7.90 -13.27 14.14
CA PRO A 478 8.90 -13.57 13.11
C PRO A 478 10.19 -14.13 13.75
N ARG A 479 10.44 -15.44 13.64
CA ARG A 479 11.52 -16.12 14.40
C ARG A 479 12.79 -16.30 13.58
N LEU A 480 13.91 -16.33 14.29
CA LEU A 480 15.26 -16.45 13.74
C LEU A 480 15.97 -17.68 14.33
N PRO A 481 16.08 -18.78 13.58
CA PRO A 481 16.93 -19.90 13.97
C PRO A 481 18.39 -19.46 14.14
N ARG A 482 19.06 -19.93 15.19
CA ARG A 482 20.47 -19.57 15.46
C ARG A 482 21.40 -19.82 14.26
N GLN A 483 21.20 -20.93 13.54
CA GLN A 483 22.01 -21.29 12.37
C GLN A 483 21.88 -20.26 11.24
N LEU A 484 20.66 -19.75 11.02
CA LEU A 484 20.41 -18.71 10.02
C LEU A 484 21.16 -17.41 10.36
N ILE A 485 21.21 -17.03 11.63
CA ILE A 485 21.97 -15.85 12.08
C ILE A 485 23.47 -16.07 11.81
N GLN A 486 24.00 -17.27 12.02
CA GLN A 486 25.40 -17.58 11.72
C GLN A 486 25.71 -17.49 10.22
N GLU A 487 24.80 -17.99 9.36
CA GLU A 487 24.93 -17.89 7.89
C GLU A 487 25.04 -16.43 7.42
N TYR A 488 24.23 -15.53 7.98
CA TYR A 488 24.20 -14.11 7.61
C TYR A 488 24.94 -13.20 8.58
N ARG A 489 25.85 -13.73 9.42
CA ARG A 489 26.51 -12.95 10.50
C ARG A 489 27.44 -11.86 9.97
N GLU A 490 27.95 -11.99 8.75
CA GLU A 490 28.90 -11.02 8.20
C GLU A 490 28.34 -9.59 8.25
N GLY A 491 29.12 -8.66 8.82
CA GLY A 491 28.71 -7.27 8.95
C GLY A 491 27.67 -7.01 10.06
N LEU A 492 27.32 -8.00 10.88
CA LEU A 492 26.43 -7.85 12.03
C LEU A 492 27.20 -7.84 13.36
N ILE A 493 26.61 -7.20 14.38
CA ILE A 493 27.04 -7.25 15.78
C ILE A 493 25.86 -7.76 16.61
N ILE A 494 26.08 -8.79 17.42
CA ILE A 494 25.04 -9.53 18.13
C ILE A 494 25.10 -9.25 19.64
N GLY A 495 23.99 -8.76 20.22
CA GLY A 495 23.83 -8.50 21.66
C GLY A 495 22.93 -9.51 22.35
N SER A 496 23.15 -9.74 23.65
CA SER A 496 22.40 -10.73 24.44
C SER A 496 20.98 -10.33 24.81
N ALA A 497 20.57 -9.09 24.51
CA ALA A 497 19.24 -8.52 24.74
C ALA A 497 18.81 -8.41 26.22
N CYS A 498 17.51 -8.27 26.45
CA CYS A 498 16.87 -8.01 27.73
C CYS A 498 16.64 -9.29 28.56
N GLU A 499 15.72 -9.22 29.52
CA GLU A 499 15.30 -10.33 30.37
C GLU A 499 14.61 -11.47 29.61
N ALA A 500 14.04 -11.14 28.44
CA ALA A 500 13.53 -12.11 27.50
C ALA A 500 14.64 -12.77 26.64
N GLY A 501 15.87 -12.28 26.75
CA GLY A 501 17.07 -12.85 26.15
C GLY A 501 17.44 -14.21 26.74
N GLU A 502 18.14 -15.01 25.94
CA GLU A 502 18.49 -16.38 26.32
C GLU A 502 19.38 -16.44 27.57
N LEU A 503 20.35 -15.52 27.67
CA LEU A 503 21.32 -15.51 28.77
C LEU A 503 20.65 -15.20 30.11
N ILE A 504 19.86 -14.12 30.19
CA ILE A 504 19.18 -13.73 31.43
C ILE A 504 18.18 -14.81 31.86
N ARG A 505 17.41 -15.39 30.92
CA ARG A 505 16.51 -16.51 31.23
C ARG A 505 17.24 -17.72 31.79
N ALA A 506 18.42 -18.06 31.25
CA ALA A 506 19.23 -19.15 31.77
C ALA A 506 19.75 -18.85 33.19
N ILE A 507 20.15 -17.61 33.47
CA ILE A 507 20.56 -17.18 34.82
C ILE A 507 19.38 -17.32 35.80
N VAL A 508 18.21 -16.79 35.45
CA VAL A 508 16.99 -16.86 36.28
C VAL A 508 16.53 -18.32 36.49
N ALA A 509 16.73 -19.19 35.50
CA ALA A 509 16.44 -20.61 35.60
C ALA A 509 17.47 -21.41 36.44
N GLY A 510 18.56 -20.77 36.88
CA GLY A 510 19.61 -21.42 37.67
C GLY A 510 20.49 -22.37 36.85
N ALA A 511 20.73 -22.05 35.57
CA ALA A 511 21.63 -22.83 34.72
C ALA A 511 23.07 -22.85 35.26
N SER A 512 23.82 -23.89 34.90
CA SER A 512 25.20 -24.06 35.34
C SER A 512 26.16 -23.04 34.70
N ASP A 513 27.27 -22.70 35.38
CA ASP A 513 28.29 -21.79 34.84
C ASP A 513 28.83 -22.21 33.46
N GLU A 514 28.95 -23.52 33.21
CA GLU A 514 29.40 -24.05 31.91
C GLU A 514 28.39 -23.76 30.79
N GLU A 515 27.10 -23.93 31.09
CA GLU A 515 26.02 -23.63 30.15
C GLU A 515 25.90 -22.13 29.89
N LEU A 516 26.01 -21.30 30.94
CA LEU A 516 25.99 -19.84 30.82
C LEU A 516 27.15 -19.33 29.97
N LEU A 517 28.37 -19.86 30.14
CA LEU A 517 29.52 -19.51 29.32
C LEU A 517 29.30 -19.90 27.85
N LYS A 518 28.74 -21.08 27.59
CA LYS A 518 28.40 -21.53 26.22
C LYS A 518 27.36 -20.62 25.56
N ILE A 519 26.34 -20.21 26.30
CA ILE A 519 25.32 -19.27 25.80
C ILE A 519 25.96 -17.91 25.49
N ALA A 520 26.69 -17.35 26.46
CA ALA A 520 27.34 -16.04 26.34
C ALA A 520 28.41 -15.99 25.22
N ASP A 521 29.03 -17.12 24.88
CA ASP A 521 30.04 -17.19 23.81
C ASP A 521 29.50 -16.85 22.41
N PHE A 522 28.20 -16.99 22.18
CA PHE A 522 27.59 -16.66 20.89
C PHE A 522 27.47 -15.16 20.58
N TYR A 523 27.42 -14.31 21.61
CA TYR A 523 27.14 -12.88 21.49
C TYR A 523 28.43 -12.05 21.38
N ASP A 524 28.42 -10.95 20.63
CA ASP A 524 29.60 -10.07 20.52
C ASP A 524 29.74 -9.14 21.73
N TYR A 525 28.62 -8.81 22.39
CA TYR A 525 28.57 -8.09 23.66
C TYR A 525 27.42 -8.60 24.53
N LEU A 526 27.53 -8.41 25.85
CA LEU A 526 26.51 -8.81 26.82
C LEU A 526 25.82 -7.59 27.40
N GLU A 527 24.49 -7.64 27.48
CA GLU A 527 23.65 -6.55 27.97
C GLU A 527 23.22 -6.75 29.41
N ILE A 528 23.14 -5.63 30.13
CA ILE A 528 22.47 -5.50 31.42
C ILE A 528 21.50 -4.32 31.35
N GLN A 529 20.40 -4.42 32.09
CA GLN A 529 19.38 -3.37 32.16
C GLN A 529 19.21 -2.85 33.59
N PRO A 530 18.70 -1.62 33.76
CA PRO A 530 18.28 -1.09 35.04
C PRO A 530 17.37 -2.08 35.78
N ILE A 531 17.54 -2.23 37.09
CA ILE A 531 16.85 -3.29 37.86
C ILE A 531 15.33 -3.14 37.78
N GLY A 532 14.84 -1.91 37.67
CA GLY A 532 13.41 -1.62 37.49
C GLY A 532 12.80 -2.25 36.24
N ASN A 533 13.58 -2.50 35.18
CA ASN A 533 13.09 -3.20 33.99
C ASN A 533 12.61 -4.63 34.33
N ASN A 534 13.24 -5.24 35.34
CA ASN A 534 13.02 -6.63 35.75
C ASN A 534 12.21 -6.74 37.05
N GLU A 535 11.62 -5.65 37.53
CA GLU A 535 10.89 -5.62 38.81
C GLU A 535 9.71 -6.60 38.82
N PHE A 536 9.12 -6.92 37.66
CA PHE A 536 8.06 -7.93 37.55
C PHE A 536 8.51 -9.34 37.97
N LEU A 537 9.81 -9.67 37.89
CA LEU A 537 10.34 -10.95 38.37
C LEU A 537 10.16 -11.08 39.88
N VAL A 538 10.32 -9.98 40.63
CA VAL A 538 10.12 -9.94 42.09
C VAL A 538 8.64 -10.14 42.45
N ARG A 539 7.74 -9.59 41.63
CA ARG A 539 6.28 -9.63 41.91
C ARG A 539 5.62 -10.94 41.48
N SER A 540 6.24 -11.68 40.57
CA SER A 540 5.64 -12.85 39.94
C SER A 540 5.83 -14.13 40.77
N PRO A 541 4.77 -14.91 41.00
CA PRO A 541 4.87 -16.18 41.73
C PRO A 541 5.67 -17.25 40.97
N ASP A 542 5.92 -17.06 39.67
CA ASP A 542 6.67 -18.01 38.84
C ASP A 542 8.19 -17.97 39.10
N PHE A 543 8.70 -16.94 39.81
CA PHE A 543 10.12 -16.74 40.10
C PHE A 543 10.39 -16.66 41.61
N PRO A 544 10.13 -17.72 42.40
CA PRO A 544 10.20 -17.69 43.86
C PRO A 544 11.60 -17.42 44.44
N ASN A 545 12.63 -17.50 43.60
CA ASN A 545 14.03 -17.25 43.98
C ASN A 545 14.46 -15.78 43.80
N ILE A 546 13.61 -14.93 43.21
CA ILE A 546 13.86 -13.50 43.01
C ILE A 546 12.88 -12.73 43.90
N LYS A 547 13.36 -12.10 44.97
CA LYS A 547 12.51 -11.58 46.05
C LYS A 547 12.69 -10.09 46.33
N ASP A 548 13.85 -9.55 45.98
CA ASP A 548 14.17 -8.15 46.23
C ASP A 548 15.15 -7.60 45.18
N ASP A 549 15.48 -6.32 45.32
CA ASP A 549 16.40 -5.60 44.43
C ASP A 549 17.81 -6.22 44.41
N ASN A 550 18.26 -6.87 45.50
CA ASN A 550 19.58 -7.51 45.51
C ASN A 550 19.61 -8.73 44.58
N ASP A 551 18.52 -9.49 44.51
CA ASP A 551 18.42 -10.61 43.56
C ASP A 551 18.48 -10.13 42.10
N LEU A 552 17.87 -8.98 41.79
CA LEU A 552 17.97 -8.35 40.47
C LEU A 552 19.39 -7.85 40.18
N ILE A 553 20.05 -7.22 41.16
CA ILE A 553 21.46 -6.81 41.07
C ILE A 553 22.36 -8.04 40.83
N ASN A 554 22.10 -9.16 41.51
CA ASN A 554 22.87 -10.40 41.35
C ASN A 554 22.79 -10.97 39.93
N ILE A 555 21.66 -10.81 39.24
CA ILE A 555 21.54 -11.18 37.81
C ILE A 555 22.53 -10.35 36.97
N ASN A 556 22.53 -9.02 37.14
CA ASN A 556 23.43 -8.13 36.41
C ASN A 556 24.91 -8.40 36.74
N LEU A 557 25.23 -8.62 38.02
CA LEU A 557 26.58 -9.02 38.45
C LEU A 557 27.02 -10.35 37.83
N LYS A 558 26.09 -11.31 37.66
CA LYS A 558 26.40 -12.58 37.00
C LYS A 558 26.74 -12.38 35.54
N VAL A 559 26.03 -11.51 34.82
CA VAL A 559 26.36 -11.15 33.44
C VAL A 559 27.73 -10.47 33.36
N ALA A 560 28.02 -9.53 34.27
CA ALA A 560 29.33 -8.87 34.36
C ALA A 560 30.48 -9.86 34.58
N GLU A 561 30.28 -10.85 35.47
CA GLU A 561 31.23 -11.94 35.69
C GLU A 561 31.52 -12.73 34.41
N LEU A 562 30.46 -13.10 33.66
CA LEU A 562 30.57 -13.85 32.41
C LEU A 562 31.25 -13.03 31.31
N ALA A 563 30.92 -11.74 31.18
CA ALA A 563 31.55 -10.82 30.24
C ALA A 563 33.05 -10.75 30.47
N LYS A 564 33.47 -10.62 31.74
CA LYS A 564 34.88 -10.59 32.16
C LYS A 564 35.60 -11.92 31.86
N LYS A 565 34.98 -13.06 32.15
CA LYS A 565 35.54 -14.39 31.86
C LYS A 565 35.77 -14.63 30.37
N LEU A 566 34.87 -14.13 29.52
CA LEU A 566 34.93 -14.29 28.06
C LEU A 566 35.65 -13.14 27.33
N ASN A 567 36.12 -12.12 28.07
CA ASN A 567 36.70 -10.90 27.52
C ASN A 567 35.78 -10.21 26.48
N LYS A 568 34.50 -10.08 26.84
CA LYS A 568 33.46 -9.44 26.02
C LYS A 568 33.02 -8.11 26.64
N PRO A 569 32.64 -7.11 25.83
CA PRO A 569 32.08 -5.86 26.34
C PRO A 569 30.79 -6.12 27.13
N LEU A 570 30.74 -5.60 28.36
CA LEU A 570 29.50 -5.44 29.12
C LEU A 570 28.90 -4.09 28.76
N ILE A 571 27.61 -4.04 28.46
CA ILE A 571 26.93 -2.84 27.97
C ILE A 571 25.62 -2.65 28.72
N ALA A 572 25.42 -1.46 29.27
CA ALA A 572 24.17 -1.08 29.93
C ALA A 572 23.21 -0.45 28.93
N THR A 573 22.04 -1.06 28.73
CA THR A 573 20.99 -0.59 27.82
C THR A 573 19.69 -0.29 28.56
N CYS A 574 18.83 0.58 28.03
CA CYS A 574 17.57 0.93 28.69
C CYS A 574 16.37 0.09 28.25
N ASP A 575 16.46 -0.59 27.11
CA ASP A 575 15.30 -1.23 26.46
C ASP A 575 14.14 -0.22 26.28
N VAL A 576 14.45 0.88 25.60
CA VAL A 576 13.59 2.07 25.56
C VAL A 576 12.30 1.82 24.79
N HIS A 577 11.15 2.10 25.40
CA HIS A 577 9.82 2.01 24.78
C HIS A 577 9.06 3.34 24.73
N PHE A 578 9.50 4.31 25.55
CA PHE A 578 8.91 5.65 25.61
C PHE A 578 9.96 6.71 25.97
N LEU A 579 9.67 7.99 25.75
CA LEU A 579 10.68 9.04 25.83
C LEU A 579 10.92 9.50 27.27
N ASN A 580 9.82 9.82 27.98
CA ASN A 580 9.86 10.33 29.35
C ASN A 580 9.11 9.40 30.31
N PRO A 581 9.43 9.39 31.61
CA PRO A 581 8.76 8.55 32.60
C PRO A 581 7.22 8.64 32.57
N GLU A 582 6.67 9.85 32.36
CA GLU A 582 5.24 10.11 32.31
C GLU A 582 4.53 9.49 31.09
N ASP A 583 5.28 9.14 30.03
CA ASP A 583 4.73 8.55 28.80
C ASP A 583 4.33 7.07 28.98
N GLN A 584 4.67 6.45 30.12
CA GLN A 584 4.31 5.07 30.46
C GLN A 584 2.80 4.81 30.38
N ILE A 585 1.97 5.83 30.60
CA ILE A 585 0.51 5.72 30.54
C ILE A 585 0.02 5.31 29.14
N TYR A 586 0.70 5.77 28.09
CA TYR A 586 0.31 5.45 26.71
C TYR A 586 0.55 3.96 26.43
N ARG A 587 1.70 3.43 26.85
CA ARG A 587 2.01 2.01 26.74
C ARG A 587 1.07 1.15 27.59
N ALA A 588 0.76 1.57 28.83
CA ALA A 588 -0.20 0.87 29.69
C ALA A 588 -1.56 0.70 29.01
N ILE A 589 -2.07 1.74 28.35
CA ILE A 589 -3.35 1.69 27.63
C ILE A 589 -3.30 0.72 26.44
N LEU A 590 -2.21 0.72 25.68
CA LEU A 590 -2.03 -0.22 24.56
C LEU A 590 -1.92 -1.67 25.04
N MET A 591 -1.17 -1.91 26.12
CA MET A 591 -1.03 -3.24 26.73
C MET A 591 -2.35 -3.76 27.30
N LYS A 592 -3.15 -2.90 27.95
CA LYS A 592 -4.50 -3.28 28.37
C LYS A 592 -5.37 -3.63 27.17
N GLY A 593 -5.24 -2.90 26.07
CA GLY A 593 -5.89 -3.20 24.79
C GLY A 593 -5.51 -4.57 24.21
N LYS A 594 -4.30 -5.09 24.50
CA LYS A 594 -3.85 -6.45 24.15
C LYS A 594 -4.30 -7.53 25.15
N GLY A 595 -4.92 -7.14 26.26
CA GLY A 595 -5.41 -8.05 27.31
C GLY A 595 -4.43 -8.33 28.44
N PHE A 596 -3.40 -7.49 28.65
CA PHE A 596 -2.54 -7.60 29.82
C PHE A 596 -3.23 -7.01 31.05
N ASP A 597 -3.38 -7.81 32.11
CA ASP A 597 -4.10 -7.41 33.32
C ASP A 597 -3.26 -6.53 34.26
N ASP A 598 -1.93 -6.67 34.21
CA ASP A 598 -0.94 -5.92 34.98
C ASP A 598 -0.41 -4.69 34.23
N ALA A 599 -1.09 -4.25 33.16
CA ALA A 599 -0.64 -3.17 32.29
C ALA A 599 -0.36 -1.83 33.01
N ASP A 600 -0.87 -1.62 34.23
CA ASP A 600 -0.58 -0.43 35.04
C ASP A 600 0.81 -0.45 35.70
N LEU A 601 1.37 -1.64 35.91
CA LEU A 601 2.66 -1.85 36.56
C LEU A 601 3.77 -1.82 35.51
N GLN A 602 3.87 -0.70 34.79
CA GLN A 602 4.85 -0.54 33.72
C GLN A 602 6.28 -0.53 34.26
N PRO A 603 7.21 -1.30 33.66
CA PRO A 603 8.63 -1.11 33.90
C PRO A 603 9.08 0.28 33.39
N PRO A 604 10.10 0.90 34.01
CA PRO A 604 10.60 2.24 33.67
C PRO A 604 11.45 2.24 32.38
N LEU A 605 10.84 1.87 31.26
CA LEU A 605 11.45 1.74 29.93
C LEU A 605 11.56 3.09 29.18
N TYR A 606 11.90 4.16 29.91
CA TYR A 606 12.10 5.48 29.30
C TYR A 606 13.56 5.69 28.86
N LEU A 607 13.78 6.59 27.89
CA LEU A 607 15.12 6.97 27.48
C LEU A 607 15.83 7.70 28.64
N ARG A 608 16.75 7.03 29.35
CA ARG A 608 17.53 7.63 30.45
C ARG A 608 18.64 8.57 29.94
N THR A 609 19.14 9.47 30.76
CA THR A 609 20.38 10.25 30.48
C THR A 609 21.64 9.45 30.85
N THR A 610 22.82 9.95 30.51
CA THR A 610 24.11 9.36 30.94
C THR A 610 24.22 9.31 32.47
N GLU A 611 23.90 10.41 33.15
CA GLU A 611 23.99 10.52 34.61
C GLU A 611 23.02 9.58 35.33
N GLU A 612 21.79 9.46 34.84
CA GLU A 612 20.78 8.53 35.38
C GLU A 612 21.25 7.07 35.28
N MET A 613 21.88 6.68 34.16
CA MET A 613 22.43 5.33 34.01
C MET A 613 23.66 5.09 34.90
N LEU A 614 24.58 6.05 35.00
CA LEU A 614 25.73 5.90 35.90
C LEU A 614 25.28 5.72 37.36
N ALA A 615 24.25 6.45 37.78
CA ALA A 615 23.66 6.29 39.11
C ALA A 615 23.01 4.91 39.29
N GLU A 616 22.27 4.43 38.29
CA GLU A 616 21.62 3.11 38.32
C GLU A 616 22.63 1.96 38.50
N PHE A 617 23.76 2.00 37.80
CA PHE A 617 24.73 0.89 37.78
C PHE A 617 25.87 1.06 38.80
N GLN A 618 25.75 1.96 39.77
CA GLN A 618 26.80 2.26 40.75
C GLN A 618 27.26 1.02 41.55
N TYR A 619 26.42 -0.01 41.69
CA TYR A 619 26.76 -1.26 42.37
C TYR A 619 27.84 -2.11 41.66
N LEU A 620 28.15 -1.84 40.39
CA LEU A 620 29.30 -2.44 39.68
C LEU A 620 30.64 -1.86 40.15
N GLY A 621 30.62 -0.69 40.80
CA GLY A 621 31.81 0.13 41.03
C GLY A 621 31.99 1.18 39.91
N GLU A 622 32.66 2.28 40.24
CA GLU A 622 32.73 3.48 39.39
C GLU A 622 33.34 3.20 38.00
N GLU A 623 34.42 2.42 37.94
CA GLU A 623 35.12 2.09 36.70
C GLU A 623 34.30 1.15 35.81
N GLU A 624 33.82 0.00 36.33
CA GLU A 624 33.03 -0.96 35.56
C GLU A 624 31.67 -0.36 35.13
N ALA A 625 31.04 0.48 35.97
CA ALA A 625 29.82 1.21 35.59
C ALA A 625 30.07 2.20 34.45
N TYR A 626 31.17 2.97 34.50
CA TYR A 626 31.53 3.90 33.43
C TYR A 626 31.87 3.16 32.13
N GLU A 627 32.56 2.02 32.21
CA GLU A 627 32.81 1.17 31.05
C GLU A 627 31.51 0.67 30.42
N ALA A 628 30.59 0.15 31.24
CA ALA A 628 29.32 -0.41 30.76
C ALA A 628 28.36 0.64 30.20
N VAL A 629 28.30 1.83 30.81
CA VAL A 629 27.36 2.90 30.45
C VAL A 629 27.89 3.81 29.34
N VAL A 630 29.20 4.04 29.26
CA VAL A 630 29.78 5.05 28.35
C VAL A 630 30.76 4.40 27.37
N THR A 631 31.83 3.78 27.87
CA THR A 631 32.97 3.37 27.03
C THR A 631 32.61 2.29 26.01
N ASN A 632 31.99 1.19 26.48
CA ASN A 632 31.65 0.06 25.63
C ASN A 632 30.53 0.36 24.62
N PRO A 633 29.42 1.05 24.99
CA PRO A 633 28.42 1.46 23.99
C PRO A 633 28.99 2.36 22.88
N ARG A 634 29.87 3.31 23.24
CA ARG A 634 30.56 4.17 22.26
C ARG A 634 31.49 3.37 21.35
N LYS A 635 32.20 2.38 21.90
CA LYS A 635 33.04 1.47 21.12
C LYS A 635 32.23 0.70 20.07
N ILE A 636 31.05 0.18 20.41
CA ILE A 636 30.14 -0.44 19.43
C ILE A 636 29.68 0.59 18.38
N ALA A 637 29.31 1.79 18.81
CA ALA A 637 28.90 2.86 17.90
C ALA A 637 30.01 3.26 16.91
N ASP A 638 31.27 3.24 17.34
CA ASP A 638 32.44 3.54 16.51
C ASP A 638 32.74 2.43 15.49
N MET A 639 32.40 1.18 15.82
CA MET A 639 32.49 0.06 14.87
C MET A 639 31.49 0.18 13.71
N CYS A 640 30.37 0.87 13.93
CA CYS A 640 29.32 1.05 12.92
C CYS A 640 29.62 2.23 11.97
N GLU A 641 29.43 2.01 10.68
CA GLU A 641 29.52 3.05 9.65
C GLU A 641 28.29 3.97 9.66
N LYS A 642 28.43 5.20 9.14
CA LYS A 642 27.30 6.11 8.91
C LYS A 642 26.85 6.00 7.46
N PHE A 643 25.72 5.34 7.22
CA PHE A 643 25.15 5.12 5.89
C PHE A 643 23.63 5.32 5.88
N LYS A 644 23.02 5.34 4.69
CA LYS A 644 21.57 5.38 4.51
C LYS A 644 21.01 3.95 4.37
N PRO A 645 19.86 3.62 4.97
CA PRO A 645 19.25 2.30 4.88
C PRO A 645 18.59 2.04 3.52
N ILE A 646 18.31 3.11 2.75
CA ILE A 646 17.70 3.07 1.43
C ILE A 646 18.55 3.97 0.50
N PRO A 647 18.87 3.54 -0.73
CA PRO A 647 19.69 4.33 -1.67
C PRO A 647 18.97 5.60 -2.14
N ASP A 648 19.71 6.54 -2.76
CA ASP A 648 19.18 7.83 -3.23
C ASP A 648 18.75 7.90 -4.70
N GLU A 649 19.06 6.87 -5.48
CA GLU A 649 18.86 6.89 -6.93
C GLU A 649 17.57 6.15 -7.30
N LEU A 650 17.01 6.47 -8.47
CA LEU A 650 15.93 5.69 -9.09
C LEU A 650 16.56 4.55 -9.89
N TYR A 651 16.12 3.33 -9.61
CA TYR A 651 16.56 2.11 -10.27
C TYR A 651 15.42 1.60 -11.14
N SER A 652 15.53 1.86 -12.45
CA SER A 652 14.53 1.49 -13.44
C SER A 652 14.77 0.07 -13.96
N PRO A 653 13.72 -0.72 -14.23
CA PRO A 653 13.86 -2.01 -14.90
C PRO A 653 14.32 -1.79 -16.34
N MET A 654 15.14 -2.71 -16.86
CA MET A 654 15.57 -2.70 -18.26
C MET A 654 14.90 -3.83 -19.04
N ILE A 655 14.34 -3.51 -20.20
CA ILE A 655 13.85 -4.48 -21.20
C ILE A 655 14.62 -4.21 -22.50
N PRO A 656 15.46 -5.14 -22.97
CA PRO A 656 16.15 -5.00 -24.25
C PRO A 656 15.18 -4.71 -25.40
N GLY A 657 15.49 -3.71 -26.23
CA GLY A 657 14.67 -3.33 -27.38
C GLY A 657 13.47 -2.43 -27.07
N ALA A 658 13.21 -2.06 -25.81
CA ALA A 658 12.02 -1.28 -25.45
C ALA A 658 11.92 0.09 -26.15
N ASP A 659 13.04 0.81 -26.32
CA ASP A 659 13.05 2.10 -27.00
C ASP A 659 12.67 1.98 -28.48
N GLU A 660 13.19 0.95 -29.15
CA GLU A 660 12.91 0.67 -30.56
C GLU A 660 11.45 0.22 -30.74
N ASP A 661 10.96 -0.66 -29.86
CA ASP A 661 9.57 -1.14 -29.88
C ASP A 661 8.58 0.02 -29.72
N ILE A 662 8.77 0.88 -28.71
CA ILE A 662 7.88 2.03 -28.48
C ILE A 662 7.91 3.01 -29.65
N THR A 663 9.08 3.29 -30.20
CA THR A 663 9.23 4.14 -31.38
C THR A 663 8.48 3.55 -32.58
N ASN A 664 8.72 2.28 -32.88
CA ASN A 664 8.10 1.58 -34.01
C ASN A 664 6.58 1.49 -33.86
N MET A 665 6.08 1.14 -32.68
CA MET A 665 4.63 1.10 -32.41
C MET A 665 3.98 2.47 -32.58
N THR A 666 4.62 3.53 -32.06
CA THR A 666 4.12 4.90 -32.13
C THR A 666 3.96 5.34 -33.59
N TYR A 667 5.02 5.20 -34.38
CA TYR A 667 4.99 5.60 -35.79
C TYR A 667 4.06 4.72 -36.62
N ALA A 668 4.03 3.40 -36.39
CA ALA A 668 3.14 2.49 -37.10
C ALA A 668 1.66 2.85 -36.87
N LYS A 669 1.28 3.12 -35.62
CA LYS A 669 -0.10 3.53 -35.28
C LYS A 669 -0.42 4.91 -35.84
N ALA A 670 0.46 5.89 -35.66
CA ALA A 670 0.27 7.24 -36.18
C ALA A 670 0.07 7.23 -37.70
N ARG A 671 0.89 6.49 -38.46
CA ARG A 671 0.76 6.35 -39.92
C ARG A 671 -0.55 5.68 -40.32
N SER A 672 -0.99 4.67 -39.55
CA SER A 672 -2.28 4.00 -39.80
C SER A 672 -3.49 4.94 -39.62
N MET A 673 -3.36 5.99 -38.79
CA MET A 673 -4.43 6.94 -38.48
C MET A 673 -4.38 8.21 -39.34
N TYR A 674 -3.18 8.76 -39.56
CA TYR A 674 -2.96 10.07 -40.18
C TYR A 674 -2.24 10.01 -41.54
N GLY A 675 -1.88 8.81 -42.02
CA GLY A 675 -1.21 8.59 -43.30
C GLY A 675 0.30 8.45 -43.21
N GLU A 676 0.94 7.95 -44.27
CA GLU A 676 2.39 7.73 -44.32
C GLU A 676 3.20 9.02 -44.14
N VAL A 677 2.70 10.14 -44.69
CA VAL A 677 3.24 11.47 -44.46
C VAL A 677 2.41 12.11 -43.35
N LEU A 678 2.99 12.16 -42.14
CA LEU A 678 2.30 12.68 -40.96
C LEU A 678 2.09 14.20 -41.08
N PRO A 679 0.92 14.72 -40.64
CA PRO A 679 0.73 16.16 -40.48
C PRO A 679 1.77 16.75 -39.52
N GLU A 680 2.18 18.01 -39.75
CA GLU A 680 3.21 18.69 -38.95
C GLU A 680 2.91 18.67 -37.45
N ILE A 681 1.66 18.91 -37.05
CA ILE A 681 1.22 18.88 -35.64
C ILE A 681 1.45 17.49 -35.02
N VAL A 682 1.20 16.41 -35.77
CA VAL A 682 1.36 15.03 -35.30
C VAL A 682 2.85 14.69 -35.18
N GLN A 683 3.64 15.01 -36.20
CA GLN A 683 5.09 14.76 -36.21
C GLN A 683 5.79 15.53 -35.07
N ALA A 684 5.49 16.83 -34.94
CA ALA A 684 6.05 17.67 -33.88
C ALA A 684 5.70 17.14 -32.49
N ARG A 685 4.48 16.63 -32.29
CA ARG A 685 4.07 16.03 -31.01
C ARG A 685 4.83 14.73 -30.72
N ILE A 686 4.98 13.84 -31.70
CA ILE A 686 5.76 12.60 -31.52
C ILE A 686 7.21 12.93 -31.14
N ASP A 687 7.85 13.87 -31.84
CA ASP A 687 9.24 14.25 -31.59
C ASP A 687 9.43 14.91 -30.21
N GLN A 688 8.46 15.72 -29.79
CA GLN A 688 8.43 16.33 -28.46
C GLN A 688 8.34 15.29 -27.34
N GLU A 689 7.60 14.20 -27.55
CA GLU A 689 7.33 13.20 -26.50
C GLU A 689 8.35 12.06 -26.48
N LEU A 690 8.68 11.45 -27.62
CA LEU A 690 9.57 10.29 -27.67
C LEU A 690 10.98 10.62 -27.17
N LYS A 691 11.49 11.82 -27.48
CA LYS A 691 12.84 12.23 -27.09
C LYS A 691 13.08 12.16 -25.56
N PRO A 692 12.27 12.82 -24.70
CA PRO A 692 12.43 12.68 -23.25
C PRO A 692 12.04 11.29 -22.73
N ILE A 693 11.05 10.59 -23.34
CA ILE A 693 10.68 9.22 -22.93
C ILE A 693 11.89 8.28 -23.05
N ILE A 694 12.61 8.32 -24.16
CA ILE A 694 13.79 7.50 -24.40
C ILE A 694 14.98 7.99 -23.55
N ALA A 695 15.24 9.30 -23.53
CA ALA A 695 16.39 9.86 -22.82
C ALA A 695 16.40 9.56 -21.32
N HIS A 696 15.22 9.45 -20.69
CA HIS A 696 15.07 9.12 -19.27
C HIS A 696 14.75 7.64 -18.99
N GLY A 697 14.79 6.78 -20.03
CA GLY A 697 14.56 5.34 -19.88
C GLY A 697 13.11 4.94 -19.57
N PHE A 698 12.12 5.80 -19.87
CA PHE A 698 10.71 5.55 -19.59
C PHE A 698 10.02 4.67 -20.64
N SER A 699 10.66 4.35 -21.77
CA SER A 699 10.09 3.46 -22.80
C SER A 699 9.71 2.10 -22.24
N VAL A 700 10.48 1.59 -21.27
CA VAL A 700 10.18 0.34 -20.56
C VAL A 700 8.80 0.42 -19.91
N LEU A 701 8.50 1.50 -19.19
CA LEU A 701 7.20 1.71 -18.52
C LEU A 701 6.04 1.72 -19.51
N TYR A 702 6.20 2.41 -20.64
CA TYR A 702 5.21 2.42 -21.72
C TYR A 702 4.99 1.02 -22.28
N LEU A 703 6.05 0.26 -22.53
CA LEU A 703 5.94 -1.07 -23.11
C LEU A 703 5.24 -2.05 -22.17
N ILE A 704 5.51 -1.94 -20.87
CA ILE A 704 4.86 -2.73 -19.83
C ILE A 704 3.37 -2.40 -19.76
N ALA A 705 3.04 -1.12 -19.70
CA ALA A 705 1.66 -0.64 -19.68
C ALA A 705 0.89 -1.12 -20.93
N HIS A 706 1.51 -1.02 -22.11
CA HIS A 706 0.96 -1.56 -23.35
C HIS A 706 0.66 -3.05 -23.23
N LYS A 707 1.64 -3.86 -22.78
CA LYS A 707 1.47 -5.32 -22.64
C LYS A 707 0.35 -5.66 -21.66
N LEU A 708 0.23 -4.95 -20.54
CA LEU A 708 -0.84 -5.14 -19.55
C LEU A 708 -2.22 -4.81 -20.14
N VAL A 709 -2.37 -3.64 -20.77
CA VAL A 709 -3.62 -3.21 -21.39
C VAL A 709 -4.01 -4.15 -22.53
N ARG A 710 -3.07 -4.50 -23.40
CA ARG A 710 -3.28 -5.44 -24.51
C ARG A 710 -3.76 -6.80 -24.00
N LYS A 711 -3.12 -7.36 -22.97
CA LYS A 711 -3.54 -8.65 -22.40
C LYS A 711 -4.97 -8.59 -21.87
N SER A 712 -5.29 -7.57 -21.07
CA SER A 712 -6.65 -7.37 -20.54
C SER A 712 -7.68 -7.27 -21.67
N ASN A 713 -7.41 -6.47 -22.70
CA ASN A 713 -8.31 -6.32 -23.85
C ASN A 713 -8.49 -7.64 -24.63
N LEU A 714 -7.42 -8.43 -24.81
CA LEU A 714 -7.51 -9.74 -25.47
C LEU A 714 -8.31 -10.77 -24.66
N ASP A 715 -8.23 -10.68 -23.33
CA ASP A 715 -9.02 -11.50 -22.41
C ASP A 715 -10.46 -10.98 -22.24
N GLY A 716 -10.83 -9.92 -22.98
CA GLY A 716 -12.18 -9.37 -23.05
C GLY A 716 -12.49 -8.28 -22.02
N TYR A 717 -11.51 -7.78 -21.26
CA TYR A 717 -11.70 -6.74 -20.26
C TYR A 717 -11.08 -5.41 -20.73
N LEU A 718 -11.94 -4.43 -21.02
CA LEU A 718 -11.50 -3.07 -21.32
C LEU A 718 -10.76 -2.45 -20.13
N VAL A 719 -9.66 -1.74 -20.38
CA VAL A 719 -8.93 -1.00 -19.35
C VAL A 719 -9.29 0.48 -19.44
N GLY A 720 -9.71 1.05 -18.31
CA GLY A 720 -9.94 2.50 -18.20
C GLY A 720 -8.61 3.23 -18.01
N SER A 721 -8.40 4.29 -18.79
CA SER A 721 -7.25 5.18 -18.59
C SER A 721 -7.40 5.99 -17.30
N ARG A 722 -6.29 6.28 -16.61
CA ARG A 722 -6.31 7.06 -15.37
C ARG A 722 -5.08 7.97 -15.26
N GLY A 723 -5.26 9.07 -14.54
CA GLY A 723 -4.17 9.96 -14.16
C GLY A 723 -3.70 10.82 -15.33
N SER A 724 -2.41 11.18 -15.34
CA SER A 724 -1.86 12.07 -16.37
C SER A 724 -1.40 11.38 -17.65
N VAL A 725 -1.41 10.04 -17.73
CA VAL A 725 -0.91 9.31 -18.92
C VAL A 725 -1.70 9.66 -20.19
N GLY A 726 -2.98 10.02 -20.06
CA GLY A 726 -3.81 10.53 -21.17
C GLY A 726 -3.35 11.87 -21.75
N SER A 727 -2.32 12.51 -21.18
CA SER A 727 -1.66 13.70 -21.74
C SER A 727 -0.58 13.35 -22.77
N SER A 728 -0.23 12.07 -22.92
CA SER A 728 0.81 11.58 -23.82
C SER A 728 0.21 11.00 -25.10
N PHE A 729 0.55 11.60 -26.24
CA PHE A 729 0.16 11.12 -27.56
C PHE A 729 0.86 9.80 -27.89
N VAL A 730 2.11 9.60 -27.42
CA VAL A 730 2.81 8.31 -27.50
C VAL A 730 2.01 7.23 -26.77
N ALA A 731 1.40 7.55 -25.62
CA ALA A 731 0.56 6.60 -24.90
C ALA A 731 -0.72 6.25 -25.69
N THR A 732 -1.31 7.22 -26.40
CA THR A 732 -2.44 6.97 -27.31
C THR A 732 -2.02 6.05 -28.46
N MET A 733 -0.87 6.32 -29.09
CA MET A 733 -0.36 5.54 -30.22
C MET A 733 0.10 4.13 -29.83
N THR A 734 0.39 3.92 -28.55
CA THR A 734 0.76 2.60 -28.00
C THR A 734 -0.43 1.90 -27.33
N ASP A 735 -1.68 2.36 -27.55
CA ASP A 735 -2.90 1.77 -27.01
C ASP A 735 -2.90 1.61 -25.47
N ILE A 736 -2.16 2.47 -24.76
CA ILE A 736 -2.15 2.54 -23.29
C ILE A 736 -3.36 3.35 -22.80
N THR A 737 -3.74 4.39 -23.56
CA THR A 737 -4.86 5.29 -23.24
C THR A 737 -5.76 5.50 -24.45
N GLU A 738 -7.07 5.60 -24.22
CA GLU A 738 -8.04 5.99 -25.25
C GLU A 738 -8.10 7.51 -25.47
N VAL A 739 -7.61 8.30 -24.52
CA VAL A 739 -7.57 9.77 -24.62
C VAL A 739 -6.53 10.20 -25.66
N ASN A 740 -6.95 10.99 -26.65
CA ASN A 740 -6.07 11.62 -27.64
C ASN A 740 -5.78 13.09 -27.26
N PRO A 741 -4.55 13.44 -26.85
CA PRO A 741 -4.26 14.77 -26.32
C PRO A 741 -4.04 15.85 -27.40
N LEU A 742 -4.13 15.52 -28.69
CA LEU A 742 -4.01 16.51 -29.77
C LEU A 742 -5.15 17.54 -29.74
N PRO A 743 -5.00 18.69 -30.43
CA PRO A 743 -6.10 19.63 -30.62
C PRO A 743 -7.32 18.97 -31.29
N PRO A 744 -8.54 19.52 -31.13
CA PRO A 744 -9.74 19.03 -31.81
C PRO A 744 -9.50 18.88 -33.31
N HIS A 745 -9.88 17.74 -33.89
CA HIS A 745 -9.68 17.50 -35.31
C HIS A 745 -10.66 16.49 -35.90
N TRP A 746 -10.86 16.60 -37.22
CA TRP A 746 -11.45 15.54 -38.03
C TRP A 746 -10.35 14.68 -38.64
N ARG A 747 -10.56 13.37 -38.72
CA ARG A 747 -9.71 12.44 -39.49
C ARG A 747 -10.52 11.46 -40.30
N CYS A 748 -10.16 11.25 -41.56
CA CYS A 748 -10.84 10.31 -42.44
C CYS A 748 -10.32 8.87 -42.20
N PRO A 749 -11.17 7.90 -41.84
CA PRO A 749 -10.72 6.52 -41.63
C PRO A 749 -10.23 5.85 -42.93
N HIS A 750 -10.71 6.30 -44.09
CA HIS A 750 -10.39 5.74 -45.40
C HIS A 750 -9.13 6.35 -46.01
N CYS A 751 -9.15 7.63 -46.39
CA CYS A 751 -8.03 8.28 -47.09
C CYS A 751 -7.00 8.96 -46.18
N LYS A 752 -7.20 8.93 -44.86
CA LYS A 752 -6.29 9.48 -43.83
C LYS A 752 -6.12 11.00 -43.82
N HIS A 753 -6.88 11.74 -44.62
CA HIS A 753 -6.97 13.21 -44.54
C HIS A 753 -7.39 13.66 -43.14
N SER A 754 -6.74 14.71 -42.62
CA SER A 754 -7.01 15.27 -41.29
C SER A 754 -7.04 16.80 -41.29
N GLU A 755 -7.92 17.38 -40.48
CA GLU A 755 -8.07 18.84 -40.32
C GLU A 755 -8.12 19.19 -38.83
N PHE A 756 -7.17 20.02 -38.37
CA PHE A 756 -7.00 20.40 -36.96
C PHE A 756 -7.54 21.81 -36.70
N ILE A 757 -8.15 21.98 -35.52
CA ILE A 757 -8.68 23.24 -35.02
C ILE A 757 -7.85 23.65 -33.80
N THR A 758 -7.21 24.83 -33.88
CA THR A 758 -6.26 25.33 -32.87
C THR A 758 -6.59 26.75 -32.40
N ASP A 759 -7.76 27.27 -32.77
CA ASP A 759 -8.22 28.62 -32.42
C ASP A 759 -9.01 28.67 -31.11
N GLY A 760 -9.21 27.52 -30.46
CA GLY A 760 -9.97 27.39 -29.21
C GLY A 760 -11.49 27.48 -29.38
N SER A 761 -12.01 27.41 -30.62
CA SER A 761 -13.45 27.49 -30.90
C SER A 761 -14.26 26.30 -30.37
N TYR A 762 -13.63 25.15 -30.17
CA TYR A 762 -14.24 23.92 -29.63
C TYR A 762 -13.45 23.43 -28.42
N GLY A 763 -14.16 22.94 -27.39
CA GLY A 763 -13.54 22.42 -26.17
C GLY A 763 -12.85 21.06 -26.37
N CYS A 764 -13.42 20.20 -27.21
CA CYS A 764 -12.78 18.97 -27.67
C CYS A 764 -13.31 18.52 -29.04
N GLY A 765 -12.65 17.52 -29.63
CA GLY A 765 -13.03 16.94 -30.92
C GLY A 765 -14.43 16.35 -30.93
N TYR A 766 -14.90 15.77 -29.82
CA TYR A 766 -16.25 15.20 -29.75
C TYR A 766 -17.36 16.25 -29.84
N ASP A 767 -17.04 17.53 -29.64
CA ASP A 767 -17.98 18.64 -29.81
C ASP A 767 -18.06 19.13 -31.27
N LEU A 768 -17.21 18.61 -32.16
CA LEU A 768 -17.23 18.96 -33.58
C LEU A 768 -18.50 18.43 -34.26
N PRO A 769 -19.08 19.17 -35.21
CA PRO A 769 -20.16 18.65 -36.02
C PRO A 769 -19.68 17.50 -36.93
N ASP A 770 -20.60 16.60 -37.27
CA ASP A 770 -20.36 15.57 -38.28
C ASP A 770 -19.99 16.21 -39.62
N LYS A 771 -19.04 15.59 -40.30
CA LYS A 771 -18.45 16.12 -41.53
C LYS A 771 -18.01 15.00 -42.46
N ASP A 772 -18.37 15.11 -43.73
CA ASP A 772 -17.83 14.22 -44.76
C ASP A 772 -16.43 14.64 -45.20
N CYS A 773 -15.58 13.66 -45.49
CA CYS A 773 -14.23 13.92 -45.94
C CYS A 773 -14.24 14.64 -47.29
N PRO A 774 -13.57 15.81 -47.42
CA PRO A 774 -13.56 16.57 -48.67
C PRO A 774 -12.84 15.86 -49.82
N ILE A 775 -12.04 14.83 -49.53
CA ILE A 775 -11.26 14.09 -50.53
C ILE A 775 -12.02 12.87 -51.05
N CYS A 776 -12.65 12.09 -50.18
CA CYS A 776 -13.25 10.80 -50.56
C CYS A 776 -14.72 10.61 -50.14
N GLY A 777 -15.34 11.62 -49.53
CA GLY A 777 -16.75 11.59 -49.11
C GLY A 777 -17.08 10.65 -47.96
N THR A 778 -16.09 9.97 -47.35
CA THR A 778 -16.31 9.13 -46.17
C THR A 778 -16.54 10.01 -44.94
N ASN A 779 -17.54 9.69 -44.10
CA ASN A 779 -17.77 10.39 -42.84
C ASN A 779 -16.49 10.36 -41.97
N MET A 780 -16.08 11.54 -41.49
CA MET A 780 -14.85 11.71 -40.74
C MET A 780 -15.05 11.39 -39.26
N ILE A 781 -14.02 10.83 -38.63
CA ILE A 781 -13.98 10.60 -37.20
C ILE A 781 -13.53 11.90 -36.50
N LYS A 782 -14.12 12.18 -35.35
CA LYS A 782 -13.86 13.32 -34.49
C LYS A 782 -12.97 12.92 -33.32
N ASP A 783 -11.94 13.69 -33.02
CA ASP A 783 -10.93 13.29 -32.03
C ASP A 783 -10.14 14.51 -31.47
N GLY A 784 -9.41 14.31 -30.36
CA GLY A 784 -8.54 15.32 -29.74
C GLY A 784 -9.16 16.11 -28.58
N HIS A 785 -8.43 16.27 -27.48
CA HIS A 785 -8.90 16.94 -26.25
C HIS A 785 -8.03 18.11 -25.77
N GLU A 786 -7.03 18.50 -26.57
CA GLU A 786 -6.10 19.60 -26.31
C GLU A 786 -5.47 19.52 -24.92
N ILE A 787 -4.60 18.52 -24.71
CA ILE A 787 -3.95 18.27 -23.41
C ILE A 787 -2.43 18.40 -23.57
N PRO A 788 -1.75 19.25 -22.78
CA PRO A 788 -0.31 19.44 -22.90
C PRO A 788 0.49 18.27 -22.32
N PHE A 789 1.49 17.78 -23.05
CA PHE A 789 2.36 16.69 -22.60
C PHE A 789 3.10 16.98 -21.29
N ALA A 790 3.46 18.24 -21.05
CA ALA A 790 4.18 18.67 -19.86
C ALA A 790 3.46 18.33 -18.55
N VAL A 791 2.14 18.13 -18.59
CA VAL A 791 1.32 17.70 -17.45
C VAL A 791 1.69 16.29 -16.98
N PHE A 792 2.20 15.45 -17.88
CA PHE A 792 2.68 14.11 -17.61
C PHE A 792 4.14 14.11 -17.13
N LEU A 793 5.08 14.60 -17.94
CA LEU A 793 6.54 14.43 -17.72
C LEU A 793 7.30 15.73 -17.44
N GLY A 794 6.64 16.87 -17.33
CA GLY A 794 7.31 18.17 -17.36
C GLY A 794 7.82 18.51 -18.76
N PHE A 795 8.67 19.53 -18.88
CA PHE A 795 9.20 19.95 -20.19
C PHE A 795 10.37 19.09 -20.65
N ASP A 796 11.26 18.74 -19.72
CA ASP A 796 12.51 18.04 -20.02
C ASP A 796 12.52 16.60 -19.49
N GLY A 797 11.39 16.05 -19.02
CA GLY A 797 11.34 14.75 -18.34
C GLY A 797 11.83 14.81 -16.89
N ASP A 798 11.82 15.98 -16.28
CA ASP A 798 12.26 16.26 -14.90
C ASP A 798 11.31 15.70 -13.83
N LYS A 799 10.20 15.10 -14.25
CA LYS A 799 9.23 14.43 -13.40
C LYS A 799 9.20 12.93 -13.74
N VAL A 800 9.34 12.08 -12.72
CA VAL A 800 9.12 10.63 -12.85
C VAL A 800 7.63 10.37 -13.11
N PRO A 801 7.26 9.62 -14.18
CA PRO A 801 5.88 9.37 -14.54
C PRO A 801 5.29 8.21 -13.72
N ASP A 802 4.05 8.39 -13.25
CA ASP A 802 3.19 7.31 -12.77
C ASP A 802 2.21 6.91 -13.89
N ILE A 803 2.20 5.62 -14.28
CA ILE A 803 1.21 5.08 -15.22
C ILE A 803 0.12 4.37 -14.44
N ASP A 804 -1.03 5.02 -14.32
CA ASP A 804 -2.20 4.51 -13.63
C ASP A 804 -3.17 3.85 -14.63
N LEU A 805 -3.57 2.61 -14.35
CA LEU A 805 -4.50 1.86 -15.19
C LEU A 805 -5.63 1.29 -14.35
N ASN A 806 -6.87 1.56 -14.74
CA ASN A 806 -8.07 1.01 -14.10
C ASN A 806 -8.48 -0.29 -14.81
N PHE A 807 -8.13 -1.42 -14.24
CA PHE A 807 -8.62 -2.74 -14.64
C PHE A 807 -9.97 -3.03 -13.97
N SER A 808 -10.72 -3.98 -14.51
CA SER A 808 -11.85 -4.57 -13.78
C SER A 808 -11.36 -5.14 -12.45
N GLY A 809 -12.11 -4.92 -11.36
CA GLY A 809 -11.81 -5.54 -10.07
C GLY A 809 -11.72 -7.07 -10.13
N GLU A 810 -12.44 -7.71 -11.07
CA GLU A 810 -12.39 -9.15 -11.30
C GLU A 810 -11.10 -9.59 -12.01
N TYR A 811 -10.55 -8.72 -12.86
CA TYR A 811 -9.38 -9.01 -13.69
C TYR A 811 -8.06 -8.53 -13.04
N GLN A 812 -8.14 -7.61 -12.07
CA GLN A 812 -6.99 -7.04 -11.38
C GLN A 812 -5.97 -8.10 -10.87
N PRO A 813 -6.39 -9.21 -10.24
CA PRO A 813 -5.44 -10.24 -9.79
C PRO A 813 -4.70 -10.93 -10.95
N VAL A 814 -5.37 -11.09 -12.10
CA VAL A 814 -4.76 -11.65 -13.32
C VAL A 814 -3.72 -10.69 -13.88
N ALA A 815 -4.02 -9.39 -13.89
CA ALA A 815 -3.07 -8.36 -14.30
C ALA A 815 -1.85 -8.27 -13.37
N HIS A 816 -2.02 -8.40 -12.04
CA HIS A 816 -0.90 -8.49 -11.10
C HIS A 816 -0.03 -9.71 -11.40
N LYS A 817 -0.62 -10.89 -11.54
CA LYS A 817 0.14 -12.12 -11.81
C LYS A 817 0.91 -12.06 -13.13
N TYR A 818 0.35 -11.42 -14.15
CA TYR A 818 1.06 -11.23 -15.43
C TYR A 818 2.35 -10.42 -15.28
N THR A 819 2.48 -9.56 -14.26
CA THR A 819 3.76 -8.87 -14.00
C THR A 819 4.87 -9.85 -13.60
N GLU A 820 4.55 -10.95 -12.91
CA GLU A 820 5.53 -12.01 -12.58
C GLU A 820 6.06 -12.69 -13.85
N GLU A 821 5.21 -12.86 -14.87
CA GLU A 821 5.63 -13.39 -16.18
C GLU A 821 6.52 -12.40 -16.95
N LEU A 822 6.25 -11.10 -16.81
CA LEU A 822 7.03 -10.05 -17.49
C LEU A 822 8.41 -9.84 -16.85
N PHE A 823 8.49 -9.82 -15.53
CA PHE A 823 9.72 -9.41 -14.83
C PHE A 823 10.46 -10.55 -14.13
N GLY A 824 9.76 -11.65 -13.83
CA GLY A 824 10.23 -12.68 -12.91
C GLY A 824 9.58 -12.53 -11.54
N LYS A 825 9.21 -13.66 -10.92
CA LYS A 825 8.53 -13.71 -9.62
C LYS A 825 9.33 -13.04 -8.48
N ASP A 826 10.66 -13.05 -8.57
CA ASP A 826 11.56 -12.44 -7.56
C ASP A 826 11.80 -10.94 -7.80
N ASN A 827 11.23 -10.38 -8.85
CA ASN A 827 11.46 -9.00 -9.27
C ASN A 827 10.19 -8.14 -9.19
N VAL A 828 9.07 -8.73 -8.75
CA VAL A 828 7.83 -7.99 -8.52
C VAL A 828 7.26 -8.31 -7.15
N PHE A 829 6.99 -7.27 -6.38
CA PHE A 829 6.41 -7.40 -5.06
C PHE A 829 5.23 -6.46 -4.91
N ARG A 830 4.22 -6.89 -4.17
CA ARG A 830 3.14 -5.99 -3.80
C ARG A 830 3.69 -4.92 -2.86
N ALA A 831 3.37 -3.65 -3.06
CA ALA A 831 3.75 -2.64 -2.09
C ALA A 831 3.06 -2.93 -0.74
N GLY A 832 3.82 -2.99 0.35
CA GLY A 832 3.29 -3.15 1.70
C GLY A 832 2.63 -1.88 2.22
N SER A 833 1.75 -2.04 3.21
CA SER A 833 1.20 -0.93 4.01
C SER A 833 1.31 -1.24 5.50
N ILE A 834 1.44 -0.20 6.31
CA ILE A 834 1.52 -0.31 7.77
C ILE A 834 0.23 0.28 8.35
N GLY A 835 -0.55 -0.56 9.03
CA GLY A 835 -1.76 -0.15 9.72
C GLY A 835 -1.43 0.32 11.13
N THR A 836 -1.67 1.60 11.42
CA THR A 836 -1.41 2.20 12.73
C THR A 836 -2.68 2.39 13.55
N VAL A 837 -2.53 2.64 14.85
CA VAL A 837 -3.61 3.13 15.71
C VAL A 837 -3.98 4.54 15.26
N ALA A 838 -5.17 4.67 14.68
CA ALA A 838 -5.76 5.95 14.28
C ALA A 838 -6.50 6.61 15.46
N GLU A 839 -6.76 7.90 15.34
CA GLU A 839 -7.37 8.75 16.38
C GLU A 839 -8.63 8.15 17.02
N LYS A 840 -9.58 7.66 16.20
CA LYS A 840 -10.82 7.04 16.70
C LYS A 840 -10.56 5.75 17.50
N THR A 841 -9.58 4.96 17.08
CA THR A 841 -9.21 3.72 17.78
C THR A 841 -8.48 4.03 19.09
N ALA A 842 -7.55 4.99 19.08
CA ALA A 842 -6.87 5.46 20.28
C ALA A 842 -7.88 5.98 21.31
N TYR A 843 -8.81 6.85 20.88
CA TYR A 843 -9.90 7.35 21.74
C TYR A 843 -10.69 6.20 22.39
N GLY A 844 -11.07 5.19 21.59
CA GLY A 844 -11.77 4.00 22.09
C GLY A 844 -10.98 3.22 23.14
N PHE A 845 -9.66 3.05 22.96
CA PHE A 845 -8.80 2.38 23.94
C PHE A 845 -8.70 3.15 25.25
N VAL A 846 -8.46 4.47 25.18
CA VAL A 846 -8.34 5.32 26.38
C VAL A 846 -9.66 5.33 27.16
N LYS A 847 -10.79 5.52 26.48
CA LYS A 847 -12.10 5.54 27.12
C LYS A 847 -12.40 4.24 27.85
N LYS A 848 -12.22 3.11 27.17
CA LYS A 848 -12.42 1.77 27.75
C LYS A 848 -11.51 1.51 28.95
N TYR A 849 -10.24 1.95 28.88
CA TYR A 849 -9.27 1.79 29.97
C TYR A 849 -9.70 2.49 31.27
N TYR A 850 -10.24 3.71 31.20
CA TYR A 850 -10.74 4.41 32.38
C TYR A 850 -12.11 3.89 32.84
N GLU A 851 -13.01 3.51 31.91
CA GLU A 851 -14.30 2.90 32.22
C GLU A 851 -14.14 1.59 33.02
N GLU A 852 -13.22 0.71 32.63
CA GLU A 852 -12.95 -0.55 33.36
C GLU A 852 -12.39 -0.31 34.77
N LYS A 853 -11.78 0.86 35.03
CA LYS A 853 -11.32 1.29 36.35
C LYS A 853 -12.39 2.00 37.17
N GLY A 854 -13.61 2.15 36.64
CA GLY A 854 -14.69 2.91 37.27
C GLY A 854 -14.38 4.41 37.37
N GLN A 855 -13.51 4.93 36.50
CA GLN A 855 -13.14 6.34 36.46
C GLN A 855 -13.77 7.02 35.24
N THR A 856 -14.38 8.18 35.45
CA THR A 856 -14.85 9.05 34.36
C THR A 856 -13.87 10.21 34.20
N LYS A 857 -13.33 10.40 33.00
CA LYS A 857 -12.45 11.51 32.62
C LYS A 857 -13.15 12.43 31.64
N ARG A 858 -12.78 13.71 31.61
CA ARG A 858 -13.34 14.66 30.63
C ARG A 858 -12.78 14.40 29.24
N GLU A 859 -13.57 14.74 28.22
CA GLU A 859 -13.22 14.54 26.81
C GLU A 859 -11.86 15.14 26.44
N ALA A 860 -11.54 16.33 26.98
CA ALA A 860 -10.25 17.00 26.76
C ALA A 860 -9.06 16.16 27.23
N TYR A 861 -9.17 15.45 28.36
CA TYR A 861 -8.12 14.56 28.87
C TYR A 861 -8.01 13.29 28.04
N ILE A 862 -9.16 12.68 27.72
CA ILE A 862 -9.20 11.48 26.87
C ILE A 862 -8.51 11.75 25.53
N ASN A 863 -8.77 12.90 24.92
CA ASN A 863 -8.12 13.32 23.66
C ASN A 863 -6.61 13.53 23.83
N LYS A 864 -6.15 14.19 24.91
CA LYS A 864 -4.71 14.33 25.21
C LYS A 864 -4.00 12.99 25.31
N VAL A 865 -4.62 12.03 25.99
CA VAL A 865 -4.03 10.70 26.18
C VAL A 865 -4.09 9.90 24.87
N ALA A 866 -5.17 10.01 24.11
CA ALA A 866 -5.33 9.34 22.82
C ALA A 866 -4.28 9.78 21.80
N ILE A 867 -3.90 11.08 21.78
CA ILE A 867 -2.83 11.59 20.93
C ILE A 867 -1.50 10.86 21.17
N GLY A 868 -1.18 10.52 22.43
CA GLY A 868 0.04 9.78 22.79
C GLY A 868 0.07 8.32 22.31
N CYS A 869 -1.09 7.76 21.95
CA CYS A 869 -1.20 6.41 21.40
C CYS A 869 -1.25 6.39 19.85
N ASN A 870 -1.35 7.55 19.20
CA ASN A 870 -1.50 7.63 17.74
C ASN A 870 -0.23 7.23 17.00
N GLY A 871 -0.39 6.60 15.83
CA GLY A 871 0.74 6.26 14.96
C GLY A 871 1.50 5.00 15.36
N VAL A 872 1.17 4.38 16.51
CA VAL A 872 1.71 3.07 16.89
C VAL A 872 1.24 2.01 15.90
N LYS A 873 2.16 1.18 15.41
CA LYS A 873 1.86 0.05 14.52
C LYS A 873 0.93 -0.93 15.21
N ARG A 874 -0.07 -1.39 14.46
CA ARG A 874 -1.03 -2.42 14.88
C ARG A 874 -1.01 -3.64 13.97
N THR A 875 -0.88 -3.43 12.66
CA THR A 875 -0.89 -4.51 11.66
C THR A 875 -0.15 -4.09 10.40
N THR A 876 -0.02 -5.02 9.45
CA THR A 876 0.49 -4.78 8.10
C THR A 876 -0.58 -5.16 7.08
N GLY A 877 -0.47 -4.64 5.87
CA GLY A 877 -1.39 -4.93 4.78
C GLY A 877 -0.73 -4.79 3.43
N GLN A 878 -1.56 -4.73 2.40
CA GLN A 878 -1.13 -4.57 1.01
C GLN A 878 -1.67 -3.27 0.44
N HIS A 879 -0.87 -2.62 -0.41
CA HIS A 879 -1.34 -1.51 -1.22
C HIS A 879 -2.48 -1.99 -2.14
N PRO A 880 -3.53 -1.19 -2.39
CA PRO A 880 -4.66 -1.61 -3.22
C PRO A 880 -4.32 -1.88 -4.69
N ALA A 881 -3.18 -1.40 -5.20
CA ALA A 881 -2.82 -1.51 -6.62
C ALA A 881 -1.34 -1.65 -6.94
N GLY A 882 -0.45 -1.29 -6.02
CA GLY A 882 0.93 -0.94 -6.34
C GLY A 882 1.80 -2.18 -6.42
N ILE A 883 2.39 -2.43 -7.58
CA ILE A 883 3.41 -3.46 -7.78
C ILE A 883 4.76 -2.75 -7.88
N MET A 884 5.68 -3.08 -6.99
CA MET A 884 7.06 -2.60 -7.00
C MET A 884 7.89 -3.50 -7.91
N VAL A 885 8.56 -2.90 -8.90
CA VAL A 885 9.39 -3.63 -9.86
C VAL A 885 10.86 -3.43 -9.52
N VAL A 886 11.55 -4.52 -9.20
CA VAL A 886 12.98 -4.57 -8.93
C VAL A 886 13.72 -4.92 -10.23
N PRO A 887 14.77 -4.19 -10.62
CA PRO A 887 15.59 -4.57 -11.78
C PRO A 887 16.11 -6.01 -11.67
N ARG A 888 16.18 -6.72 -12.81
CA ARG A 888 16.55 -8.15 -12.85
C ARG A 888 17.98 -8.44 -12.39
N ASP A 889 18.85 -7.45 -12.46
CA ASP A 889 20.25 -7.50 -12.03
C ASP A 889 20.45 -7.08 -10.56
N MET A 890 19.36 -6.86 -9.81
CA MET A 890 19.40 -6.41 -8.42
C MET A 890 18.59 -7.30 -7.48
N ASP A 891 19.04 -7.34 -6.22
CA ASP A 891 18.35 -7.99 -5.13
C ASP A 891 17.44 -6.97 -4.41
N VAL A 892 16.20 -7.35 -4.09
CA VAL A 892 15.23 -6.48 -3.40
C VAL A 892 15.73 -5.96 -2.05
N HIS A 893 16.60 -6.72 -1.37
CA HIS A 893 17.19 -6.37 -0.08
C HIS A 893 18.22 -5.22 -0.18
N PHE A 894 18.44 -4.64 -1.36
CA PHE A 894 19.05 -3.30 -1.48
C PHE A 894 18.10 -2.18 -1.07
N PHE A 895 16.79 -2.43 -1.10
CA PHE A 895 15.75 -1.44 -0.91
C PHE A 895 14.90 -1.71 0.33
N THR A 896 14.53 -2.98 0.54
CA THR A 896 13.57 -3.35 1.61
C THR A 896 13.59 -4.85 1.90
N PRO A 897 13.32 -5.28 3.15
CA PRO A 897 12.92 -6.66 3.43
C PRO A 897 11.57 -7.02 2.79
N LEU A 898 11.17 -8.28 2.87
CA LEU A 898 9.88 -8.79 2.41
C LEU A 898 9.09 -9.45 3.54
N GLN A 899 7.77 -9.54 3.39
CA GLN A 899 6.89 -10.24 4.32
C GLN A 899 5.56 -10.65 3.67
N HIS A 900 4.76 -11.45 4.39
CA HIS A 900 3.34 -11.61 4.07
C HIS A 900 2.52 -10.44 4.62
N PRO A 901 1.46 -9.99 3.91
CA PRO A 901 0.52 -9.01 4.45
C PRO A 901 -0.22 -9.62 5.65
N ALA A 902 -0.30 -8.87 6.75
CA ALA A 902 -0.92 -9.31 8.01
C ALA A 902 -0.36 -10.66 8.55
N ASP A 903 0.87 -11.01 8.16
CA ASP A 903 1.55 -12.26 8.51
C ASP A 903 0.78 -13.53 8.09
N ASP A 904 -0.11 -13.43 7.09
CA ASP A 904 -0.88 -14.56 6.56
C ASP A 904 -0.02 -15.45 5.65
N LYS A 905 0.47 -16.57 6.21
CA LYS A 905 1.25 -17.59 5.49
C LYS A 905 0.51 -18.25 4.33
N THR A 906 -0.82 -18.17 4.29
CA THR A 906 -1.62 -18.75 3.20
C THR A 906 -1.76 -17.80 2.02
N SER A 907 -1.37 -16.54 2.19
CA SER A 907 -1.35 -15.54 1.13
C SER A 907 -0.27 -15.88 0.10
N ALA A 908 -0.69 -16.03 -1.16
CA ALA A 908 0.25 -16.11 -2.29
C ALA A 908 0.94 -14.76 -2.57
N THR A 909 0.47 -13.66 -1.98
CA THR A 909 1.04 -12.33 -2.15
C THR A 909 2.17 -12.09 -1.17
N ILE A 910 3.33 -11.71 -1.71
CA ILE A 910 4.48 -11.20 -0.95
C ILE A 910 4.50 -9.67 -1.06
N THR A 911 4.70 -9.00 0.07
CA THR A 911 4.74 -7.55 0.17
C THR A 911 6.12 -7.03 0.55
N THR A 912 6.47 -5.83 0.09
CA THR A 912 7.59 -5.06 0.65
C THR A 912 7.35 -4.79 2.13
N HIS A 913 8.39 -4.90 2.96
CA HIS A 913 8.31 -4.66 4.40
C HIS A 913 8.20 -3.16 4.71
N PHE A 914 8.88 -2.34 3.92
CA PHE A 914 8.66 -0.90 3.90
C PHE A 914 7.41 -0.55 3.09
N ASP A 915 6.71 0.48 3.56
CA ASP A 915 5.62 1.04 2.80
C ASP A 915 6.11 1.66 1.48
N TYR A 916 5.18 1.82 0.55
CA TYR A 916 5.45 2.47 -0.74
C TYR A 916 6.13 3.84 -0.59
N HIS A 917 5.68 4.68 0.34
CA HIS A 917 6.18 6.05 0.45
C HIS A 917 7.69 6.09 0.72
N SER A 918 8.16 5.14 1.51
CA SER A 918 9.57 4.96 1.88
C SER A 918 10.48 4.61 0.70
N ILE A 919 9.94 3.99 -0.35
CA ILE A 919 10.72 3.48 -1.52
C ILE A 919 10.25 4.04 -2.88
N SER A 920 9.24 4.90 -2.88
CA SER A 920 8.54 5.43 -4.08
C SER A 920 9.42 6.15 -5.11
N SER A 921 10.54 6.72 -4.68
CA SER A 921 11.50 7.42 -5.54
C SER A 921 12.70 6.56 -5.95
N ARG A 922 12.72 5.29 -5.54
CA ARG A 922 13.87 4.38 -5.68
C ARG A 922 13.60 3.25 -6.63
N LEU A 923 12.36 2.75 -6.64
CA LEU A 923 11.90 1.69 -7.52
C LEU A 923 10.69 2.17 -8.31
N VAL A 924 10.54 1.63 -9.51
CA VAL A 924 9.36 1.84 -10.34
C VAL A 924 8.16 1.15 -9.71
N LYS A 925 7.02 1.84 -9.71
CA LYS A 925 5.72 1.31 -9.32
C LYS A 925 4.80 1.21 -10.54
N LEU A 926 4.08 0.09 -10.64
CA LEU A 926 2.94 -0.07 -11.55
C LEU A 926 1.65 -0.04 -10.71
N ASP A 927 0.81 0.98 -10.90
CA ASP A 927 -0.50 1.05 -10.25
C ASP A 927 -1.56 0.37 -11.10
N ILE A 928 -1.70 -0.94 -10.86
CA ILE A 928 -2.70 -1.81 -11.48
C ILE A 928 -3.93 -1.79 -10.57
N LEU A 929 -4.81 -0.83 -10.79
CA LEU A 929 -5.98 -0.56 -9.94
C LEU A 929 -7.18 -1.41 -10.36
N GLY A 930 -7.98 -1.84 -9.38
CA GLY A 930 -9.31 -2.40 -9.61
C GLY A 930 -10.34 -1.28 -9.59
N HIS A 931 -11.23 -1.24 -10.57
CA HIS A 931 -12.28 -0.25 -10.69
C HIS A 931 -13.57 -0.89 -11.22
N ASP A 932 -14.73 -0.36 -10.81
CA ASP A 932 -16.03 -0.91 -11.19
C ASP A 932 -16.41 -0.56 -12.63
N ASP A 933 -16.04 0.63 -13.11
CA ASP A 933 -16.39 1.09 -14.47
C ASP A 933 -16.02 0.07 -15.56
N PRO A 934 -14.79 -0.46 -15.65
CA PRO A 934 -14.47 -1.57 -16.55
C PRO A 934 -15.37 -2.80 -16.39
N THR A 935 -15.69 -3.18 -15.15
CA THR A 935 -16.57 -4.34 -14.86
C THR A 935 -18.00 -4.09 -15.34
N VAL A 936 -18.53 -2.87 -15.13
CA VAL A 936 -19.86 -2.45 -15.59
C VAL A 936 -19.90 -2.43 -17.10
N ILE A 937 -18.92 -1.81 -17.76
CA ILE A 937 -18.83 -1.79 -19.23
C ILE A 937 -18.76 -3.21 -19.78
N LYS A 938 -17.96 -4.10 -19.16
CA LYS A 938 -17.89 -5.49 -19.59
C LYS A 938 -19.24 -6.20 -19.47
N MET A 939 -19.92 -6.07 -18.34
CA MET A 939 -21.25 -6.65 -18.17
C MET A 939 -22.26 -6.05 -19.17
N LEU A 940 -22.19 -4.75 -19.46
CA LEU A 940 -23.03 -4.12 -20.48
C LEU A 940 -22.75 -4.63 -21.88
N GLU A 941 -21.48 -4.80 -22.25
CA GLU A 941 -21.08 -5.43 -23.52
C GLU A 941 -21.65 -6.84 -23.61
N ASP A 942 -21.51 -7.66 -22.56
CA ASP A 942 -21.98 -9.05 -22.55
C ASP A 942 -23.51 -9.14 -22.64
N LEU A 943 -24.24 -8.22 -21.98
CA LEU A 943 -25.71 -8.20 -21.99
C LEU A 943 -26.32 -7.60 -23.26
N THR A 944 -25.62 -6.67 -23.92
CA THR A 944 -26.14 -5.93 -25.09
C THR A 944 -25.53 -6.38 -26.42
N HIS A 945 -24.41 -7.11 -26.36
CA HIS A 945 -23.54 -7.45 -27.50
C HIS A 945 -23.06 -6.22 -28.28
N ARG A 946 -23.02 -5.04 -27.63
CA ARG A 946 -22.54 -3.79 -28.20
C ARG A 946 -21.09 -3.55 -27.80
N ASP A 947 -20.19 -3.45 -28.77
CA ASP A 947 -18.81 -3.05 -28.53
C ASP A 947 -18.78 -1.60 -27.98
N PRO A 948 -18.29 -1.39 -26.75
CA PRO A 948 -18.28 -0.09 -26.10
C PRO A 948 -17.43 0.95 -26.84
N LYS A 949 -16.43 0.54 -27.64
CA LYS A 949 -15.58 1.44 -28.43
C LYS A 949 -16.29 2.08 -29.61
N THR A 950 -17.46 1.54 -29.99
CA THR A 950 -18.26 2.03 -31.12
C THR A 950 -19.35 3.03 -30.70
N ILE A 951 -19.46 3.34 -29.40
CA ILE A 951 -20.44 4.32 -28.87
C ILE A 951 -19.97 5.74 -29.23
N PRO A 952 -20.80 6.56 -29.92
CA PRO A 952 -20.48 7.96 -30.19
C PRO A 952 -20.60 8.81 -28.92
N PHE A 953 -19.77 9.85 -28.79
CA PHE A 953 -19.72 10.71 -27.59
C PHE A 953 -20.58 11.98 -27.71
N ASP A 954 -21.38 12.08 -28.76
CA ASP A 954 -22.23 13.23 -29.10
C ASP A 954 -23.69 12.84 -29.40
N ASP A 955 -24.12 11.64 -29.00
CA ASP A 955 -25.51 11.21 -29.10
C ASP A 955 -26.44 12.19 -28.36
N PRO A 956 -27.37 12.88 -29.07
CA PRO A 956 -28.19 13.92 -28.46
C PRO A 956 -29.09 13.41 -27.32
N ALA A 957 -29.60 12.18 -27.43
CA ALA A 957 -30.43 11.58 -26.40
C ALA A 957 -29.62 11.34 -25.12
N THR A 958 -28.41 10.79 -25.24
CA THR A 958 -27.50 10.58 -24.11
C THR A 958 -27.04 11.89 -23.48
N LEU A 959 -26.65 12.89 -24.27
CA LEU A 959 -26.29 14.22 -23.74
C LEU A 959 -27.44 14.87 -22.96
N SER A 960 -28.67 14.71 -23.43
CA SER A 960 -29.84 15.30 -22.76
C SER A 960 -30.05 14.80 -21.33
N LEU A 961 -29.54 13.61 -20.96
CA LEU A 961 -29.61 13.12 -19.57
C LEU A 961 -28.95 14.05 -18.57
N PHE A 962 -27.92 14.78 -19.00
CA PHE A 962 -27.17 15.69 -18.15
C PHE A 962 -27.80 17.08 -18.09
N ASN A 963 -29.01 17.27 -18.61
CA ASN A 963 -29.70 18.57 -18.54
C ASN A 963 -31.22 18.45 -18.33
N CYS A 964 -31.83 17.31 -18.66
CA CYS A 964 -33.25 17.05 -18.42
C CYS A 964 -33.53 15.54 -18.30
N THR A 965 -34.80 15.18 -18.09
CA THR A 965 -35.26 13.79 -17.93
C THR A 965 -35.87 13.19 -19.21
N ASN A 966 -35.95 13.97 -20.30
CA ASN A 966 -36.70 13.59 -21.50
C ASN A 966 -36.23 12.26 -22.12
N ALA A 967 -34.93 12.00 -22.19
CA ALA A 967 -34.39 10.75 -22.72
C ALA A 967 -34.74 9.50 -21.87
N LEU A 968 -35.17 9.69 -20.62
CA LEU A 968 -35.67 8.61 -19.78
C LEU A 968 -37.15 8.32 -20.00
N GLY A 969 -37.90 9.23 -20.63
CA GLY A 969 -39.34 9.13 -20.86
C GLY A 969 -40.19 9.43 -19.62
N VAL A 970 -39.66 10.21 -18.66
CA VAL A 970 -40.32 10.58 -17.39
C VAL A 970 -40.20 12.07 -17.13
N THR A 971 -41.11 12.65 -16.34
CA THR A 971 -41.02 14.08 -15.96
C THR A 971 -40.11 14.31 -14.76
N GLU A 972 -39.63 15.55 -14.59
CA GLU A 972 -38.82 15.93 -13.41
C GLU A 972 -39.58 15.73 -12.09
N GLU A 973 -40.90 15.97 -12.11
CA GLU A 973 -41.81 15.78 -10.97
C GLU A 973 -41.98 14.30 -10.60
N GLU A 974 -42.05 13.41 -11.60
CA GLU A 974 -42.13 11.96 -11.37
C GLU A 974 -40.81 11.40 -10.84
N LEU A 975 -39.68 11.88 -11.36
CA LEU A 975 -38.35 11.44 -10.94
C LEU A 975 -37.93 12.05 -9.60
N GLY A 976 -38.37 13.27 -9.29
CA GLY A 976 -37.86 14.08 -8.18
C GLY A 976 -36.49 14.70 -8.45
N ALA A 977 -36.08 14.81 -9.72
CA ALA A 977 -34.79 15.37 -10.12
C ALA A 977 -34.87 16.03 -11.50
N ASN A 978 -34.04 17.05 -11.71
CA ASN A 978 -33.97 17.83 -12.95
C ASN A 978 -33.04 17.22 -14.04
N SER A 979 -32.35 16.13 -13.74
CA SER A 979 -31.47 15.44 -14.68
C SER A 979 -31.58 13.93 -14.51
N GLY A 980 -31.35 13.19 -15.60
CA GLY A 980 -31.45 11.74 -15.64
C GLY A 980 -30.19 11.00 -15.20
N THR A 981 -29.39 11.55 -14.30
CA THR A 981 -28.01 11.10 -14.00
C THR A 981 -27.88 10.14 -12.81
N PHE A 982 -28.98 9.66 -12.22
CA PHE A 982 -28.92 8.67 -11.14
C PHE A 982 -28.08 7.45 -11.55
N GLY A 983 -27.13 7.07 -10.71
CA GLY A 983 -26.22 5.94 -10.91
C GLY A 983 -25.11 6.12 -11.95
N ILE A 984 -25.08 7.23 -12.71
CA ILE A 984 -23.99 7.52 -13.65
C ILE A 984 -22.74 7.91 -12.85
N PRO A 985 -21.58 7.25 -13.03
CA PRO A 985 -20.35 7.62 -12.33
C PRO A 985 -19.97 9.06 -12.66
N GLU A 986 -19.24 9.73 -11.78
CA GLU A 986 -18.96 11.19 -11.82
C GLU A 986 -20.17 12.12 -11.64
N PHE A 987 -21.38 11.70 -12.00
CA PHE A 987 -22.56 12.58 -12.09
C PHE A 987 -23.73 12.20 -11.17
N ARG A 988 -23.63 11.09 -10.42
CA ARG A 988 -24.74 10.54 -9.61
C ARG A 988 -25.09 11.33 -8.35
N THR A 989 -24.17 12.09 -7.77
CA THR A 989 -24.33 12.68 -6.43
C THR A 989 -25.21 13.93 -6.46
N ASP A 990 -25.85 14.27 -5.34
CA ASP A 990 -26.63 15.52 -5.22
C ASP A 990 -25.77 16.75 -5.54
N PHE A 991 -24.50 16.73 -5.13
CA PHE A 991 -23.53 17.78 -5.41
C PHE A 991 -23.32 17.99 -6.92
N THR A 992 -23.08 16.91 -7.66
CA THR A 992 -22.87 16.97 -9.12
C THR A 992 -24.15 17.28 -9.88
N ARG A 993 -25.31 16.82 -9.41
CA ARG A 993 -26.61 17.19 -9.99
C ARG A 993 -26.93 18.67 -9.77
N GLN A 994 -26.54 19.25 -8.63
CA GLN A 994 -26.65 20.70 -8.43
C GLN A 994 -25.71 21.47 -9.38
N MET A 995 -24.49 20.98 -9.65
CA MET A 995 -23.61 21.60 -10.66
C MET A 995 -24.24 21.56 -12.05
N ILE A 996 -24.82 20.41 -12.43
CA ILE A 996 -25.57 20.27 -13.68
C ILE A 996 -26.70 21.31 -13.74
N ALA A 997 -27.47 21.46 -12.66
CA ALA A 997 -28.54 22.46 -12.57
C ALA A 997 -28.02 23.90 -12.72
N ASP A 998 -26.84 24.19 -12.18
CA ASP A 998 -26.25 25.53 -12.26
C ASP A 998 -25.64 25.81 -13.65
N THR A 999 -25.24 24.78 -14.40
CA THR A 999 -24.39 24.93 -15.59
C THR A 999 -25.05 24.54 -16.91
N HIS A 1000 -26.10 23.70 -16.89
CA HIS A 1000 -26.84 23.24 -18.07
C HIS A 1000 -25.93 22.72 -19.20
N PRO A 1001 -25.14 21.64 -18.97
CA PRO A 1001 -24.19 21.15 -19.95
C PRO A 1001 -24.88 20.70 -21.24
N SER A 1002 -24.21 20.94 -22.37
CA SER A 1002 -24.77 20.75 -23.72
C SER A 1002 -23.90 19.91 -24.64
N CYS A 1003 -22.61 19.77 -24.34
CA CYS A 1003 -21.64 19.03 -25.14
C CYS A 1003 -20.72 18.18 -24.25
N PHE A 1004 -19.83 17.38 -24.86
CA PHE A 1004 -18.98 16.45 -24.12
C PHE A 1004 -17.95 17.17 -23.26
N SER A 1005 -17.33 18.26 -23.77
CA SER A 1005 -16.36 19.03 -22.99
C SER A 1005 -16.99 19.69 -21.76
N ASP A 1006 -18.27 20.07 -21.79
CA ASP A 1006 -18.98 20.57 -20.61
C ASP A 1006 -19.01 19.50 -19.49
N LEU A 1007 -19.24 18.24 -19.84
CA LEU A 1007 -19.22 17.12 -18.88
C LEU A 1007 -17.83 16.91 -18.27
N VAL A 1008 -16.77 17.03 -19.08
CA VAL A 1008 -15.38 16.98 -18.60
C VAL A 1008 -15.10 18.09 -17.59
N ARG A 1009 -15.64 19.29 -17.81
CA ARG A 1009 -15.49 20.42 -16.89
C ARG A 1009 -16.25 20.19 -15.58
N ILE A 1010 -17.47 19.65 -15.64
CA ILE A 1010 -18.23 19.28 -14.44
C ILE A 1010 -17.50 18.22 -13.61
N SER A 1011 -16.93 17.18 -14.26
CA SER A 1011 -16.07 16.21 -13.57
C SER A 1011 -14.86 16.88 -12.91
N GLY A 1012 -14.25 17.88 -13.58
CA GLY A 1012 -13.21 18.70 -12.97
C GLY A 1012 -13.67 19.48 -11.73
N PHE A 1013 -14.79 20.20 -11.82
CA PHE A 1013 -15.33 21.00 -10.71
C PHE A 1013 -15.73 20.16 -9.50
N SER A 1014 -16.22 18.95 -9.70
CA SER A 1014 -16.67 18.06 -8.63
C SER A 1014 -15.53 17.44 -7.82
N HIS A 1015 -14.28 17.57 -8.29
CA HIS A 1015 -13.10 16.95 -7.68
C HIS A 1015 -12.09 18.00 -7.18
N GLY A 1016 -12.20 18.34 -5.90
CA GLY A 1016 -11.24 19.18 -5.19
C GLY A 1016 -11.89 20.19 -4.25
N THR A 1017 -11.33 20.34 -3.05
CA THR A 1017 -11.80 21.35 -2.09
C THR A 1017 -11.55 22.76 -2.63
N ASP A 1018 -12.55 23.63 -2.51
CA ASP A 1018 -12.56 25.03 -2.96
C ASP A 1018 -12.37 25.22 -4.48
N VAL A 1019 -12.69 24.21 -5.29
CA VAL A 1019 -12.78 24.33 -6.76
C VAL A 1019 -14.15 24.92 -7.16
N TRP A 1020 -15.24 24.31 -6.69
CA TRP A 1020 -16.60 24.73 -7.01
C TRP A 1020 -17.21 25.68 -5.95
N LEU A 1021 -17.49 25.15 -4.74
CA LEU A 1021 -18.11 25.90 -3.64
C LEU A 1021 -17.20 27.03 -3.17
N GLY A 1022 -17.74 28.24 -3.02
CA GLY A 1022 -16.96 29.42 -2.60
C GLY A 1022 -16.01 29.97 -3.67
N ASN A 1023 -16.04 29.42 -4.89
CA ASN A 1023 -15.12 29.75 -5.98
C ASN A 1023 -15.84 29.77 -7.34
N ALA A 1024 -15.67 28.75 -8.20
CA ALA A 1024 -16.22 28.76 -9.55
C ALA A 1024 -17.75 28.95 -9.59
N GLN A 1025 -18.48 28.37 -8.63
CA GLN A 1025 -19.94 28.52 -8.54
C GLN A 1025 -20.35 29.99 -8.37
N ASP A 1026 -19.68 30.70 -7.46
CA ASP A 1026 -19.99 32.09 -7.16
C ASP A 1026 -19.64 33.00 -8.33
N LEU A 1027 -18.50 32.75 -8.98
CA LEU A 1027 -18.04 33.50 -10.15
C LEU A 1027 -19.01 33.33 -11.34
N ILE A 1028 -19.52 32.11 -11.55
CA ILE A 1028 -20.50 31.80 -12.60
C ILE A 1028 -21.85 32.43 -12.28
N ARG A 1029 -22.35 32.28 -11.05
CA ARG A 1029 -23.64 32.88 -10.62
C ARG A 1029 -23.62 34.41 -10.62
N ALA A 1030 -22.48 35.01 -10.32
CA ALA A 1030 -22.27 36.46 -10.38
C ALA A 1030 -22.09 36.98 -11.82
N GLY A 1031 -21.98 36.10 -12.82
CA GLY A 1031 -21.71 36.48 -14.22
C GLY A 1031 -20.30 37.02 -14.46
N THR A 1032 -19.35 36.77 -13.55
CA THR A 1032 -17.95 37.20 -13.68
C THR A 1032 -17.19 36.37 -14.72
N CYS A 1033 -17.51 35.07 -14.80
CA CYS A 1033 -17.04 34.17 -15.86
C CYS A 1033 -18.15 33.18 -16.25
N THR A 1034 -17.96 32.49 -17.37
CA THR A 1034 -18.82 31.38 -17.80
C THR A 1034 -18.23 30.05 -17.37
N MET A 1035 -19.02 28.97 -17.45
CA MET A 1035 -18.51 27.62 -17.22
C MET A 1035 -17.28 27.32 -18.09
N GLN A 1036 -17.28 27.74 -19.36
CA GLN A 1036 -16.19 27.50 -20.32
C GLN A 1036 -14.88 28.19 -19.92
N ASN A 1037 -14.95 29.33 -19.22
CA ASN A 1037 -13.78 30.14 -18.86
C ASN A 1037 -13.34 29.99 -17.39
N ALA A 1038 -14.11 29.29 -16.56
CA ALA A 1038 -13.73 28.98 -15.18
C ALA A 1038 -12.53 27.99 -15.10
N ILE A 1039 -11.97 27.75 -13.92
CA ILE A 1039 -10.85 26.81 -13.75
C ILE A 1039 -11.43 25.44 -13.34
N ALA A 1040 -11.46 24.47 -14.25
CA ALA A 1040 -12.02 23.14 -13.99
C ALA A 1040 -10.93 22.06 -13.82
N ALA A 1041 -9.82 22.21 -14.53
CA ALA A 1041 -8.68 21.29 -14.44
C ALA A 1041 -7.37 22.08 -14.35
N ARG A 1042 -6.29 21.43 -13.87
CA ARG A 1042 -4.97 22.10 -13.77
C ARG A 1042 -4.45 22.57 -15.12
N ASP A 1043 -4.73 21.81 -16.17
CA ASP A 1043 -4.36 22.10 -17.55
C ASP A 1043 -4.93 23.45 -18.01
N ASP A 1044 -6.12 23.84 -17.52
CA ASP A 1044 -6.74 25.14 -17.82
C ASP A 1044 -5.84 26.31 -17.36
N ILE A 1045 -5.15 26.16 -16.23
CA ILE A 1045 -4.23 27.19 -15.72
C ILE A 1045 -3.04 27.34 -16.65
N MET A 1046 -2.37 26.23 -16.96
CA MET A 1046 -1.19 26.27 -17.81
C MET A 1046 -1.53 26.83 -19.19
N MET A 1047 -2.60 26.32 -19.81
CA MET A 1047 -3.03 26.76 -21.14
C MET A 1047 -3.47 28.22 -21.14
N TYR A 1048 -4.30 28.65 -20.18
CA TYR A 1048 -4.77 30.03 -20.11
C TYR A 1048 -3.60 31.01 -19.94
N LEU A 1049 -2.65 30.71 -19.06
CA LEU A 1049 -1.46 31.55 -18.87
C LEU A 1049 -0.59 31.61 -20.14
N MET A 1050 -0.36 30.48 -20.81
CA MET A 1050 0.40 30.42 -22.06
C MET A 1050 -0.27 31.19 -23.20
N HIS A 1051 -1.59 31.06 -23.36
CA HIS A 1051 -2.36 31.81 -24.37
C HIS A 1051 -2.33 33.33 -24.13
N ASN A 1052 -2.15 33.76 -22.88
CA ASN A 1052 -1.99 35.17 -22.51
C ASN A 1052 -0.51 35.63 -22.47
N GLY A 1053 0.42 34.84 -23.01
CA GLY A 1053 1.82 35.24 -23.18
C GLY A 1053 2.73 35.03 -21.98
N VAL A 1054 2.28 34.31 -20.94
CA VAL A 1054 3.15 33.88 -19.83
C VAL A 1054 4.08 32.78 -20.30
N GLU A 1055 5.35 32.85 -19.89
CA GLU A 1055 6.37 31.87 -20.26
C GLU A 1055 5.97 30.43 -19.83
N PRO A 1056 6.15 29.41 -20.69
CA PRO A 1056 5.65 28.06 -20.44
C PRO A 1056 6.11 27.40 -19.13
N LEU A 1057 7.37 27.56 -18.73
CA LEU A 1057 7.88 27.01 -17.47
C LEU A 1057 7.26 27.70 -16.26
N LEU A 1058 7.07 29.03 -16.29
CA LEU A 1058 6.36 29.77 -15.24
C LEU A 1058 4.88 29.36 -15.17
N ALA A 1059 4.21 29.19 -16.30
CA ALA A 1059 2.83 28.71 -16.37
C ALA A 1059 2.69 27.30 -15.75
N PHE A 1060 3.60 26.38 -16.10
CA PHE A 1060 3.65 25.03 -15.53
C PHE A 1060 3.91 25.02 -14.02
N LYS A 1061 4.89 25.80 -13.53
CA LYS A 1061 5.17 25.91 -12.09
C LYS A 1061 3.97 26.47 -11.32
N THR A 1062 3.30 27.47 -11.89
CA THR A 1062 2.09 28.07 -11.30
C THR A 1062 0.97 27.04 -11.21
N MET A 1063 0.68 26.33 -12.31
CA MET A 1063 -0.27 25.21 -12.33
C MET A 1063 0.05 24.17 -11.26
N GLU A 1064 1.31 23.71 -11.17
CA GLU A 1064 1.72 22.67 -10.23
C GLU A 1064 1.64 23.10 -8.75
N ASN A 1065 1.80 24.40 -8.46
CA ASN A 1065 1.62 24.93 -7.12
C ASN A 1065 0.13 25.04 -6.75
N VAL A 1066 -0.69 25.61 -7.64
CA VAL A 1066 -2.13 25.79 -7.42
C VAL A 1066 -2.83 24.43 -7.23
N ARG A 1067 -2.55 23.45 -8.09
CA ARG A 1067 -3.16 22.10 -7.96
C ARG A 1067 -2.77 21.36 -6.68
N LYS A 1068 -1.71 21.80 -5.99
CA LYS A 1068 -1.24 21.26 -4.69
C LYS A 1068 -1.71 22.11 -3.50
N GLY A 1069 -2.59 23.09 -3.72
CA GLY A 1069 -3.10 23.96 -2.67
C GLY A 1069 -2.09 24.93 -2.09
N LYS A 1070 -0.99 25.19 -2.82
CA LYS A 1070 0.07 26.11 -2.39
C LYS A 1070 -0.19 27.56 -2.82
N GLY A 1071 -1.26 27.80 -3.59
CA GLY A 1071 -1.56 29.10 -4.16
C GLY A 1071 -0.50 29.56 -5.16
N ILE A 1072 -0.44 30.88 -5.38
CA ILE A 1072 0.54 31.55 -6.24
C ILE A 1072 1.46 32.41 -5.37
N ALA A 1073 2.77 32.33 -5.59
CA ALA A 1073 3.75 33.11 -4.84
C ALA A 1073 3.58 34.62 -5.12
N PRO A 1074 3.82 35.51 -4.13
CA PRO A 1074 3.56 36.95 -4.27
C PRO A 1074 4.29 37.63 -5.45
N ASP A 1075 5.53 37.24 -5.72
CA ASP A 1075 6.34 37.70 -6.85
C ASP A 1075 5.76 37.26 -8.21
N VAL A 1076 5.22 36.04 -8.26
CA VAL A 1076 4.53 35.52 -9.43
C VAL A 1076 3.20 36.24 -9.64
N VAL A 1077 2.44 36.54 -8.58
CA VAL A 1077 1.19 37.30 -8.66
C VAL A 1077 1.39 38.65 -9.36
N GLU A 1078 2.45 39.38 -8.98
CA GLU A 1078 2.78 40.66 -9.61
C GLU A 1078 3.11 40.49 -11.10
N THR A 1079 3.85 39.44 -11.44
CA THR A 1079 4.17 39.08 -12.83
C THR A 1079 2.91 38.78 -13.65
N LEU A 1080 1.97 38.02 -13.09
CA LEU A 1080 0.70 37.68 -13.75
C LEU A 1080 -0.17 38.92 -13.98
N ARG A 1081 -0.27 39.82 -12.99
CA ARG A 1081 -0.98 41.10 -13.14
C ARG A 1081 -0.39 41.94 -14.26
N ASN A 1082 0.93 42.04 -14.33
CA ASN A 1082 1.64 42.80 -15.38
C ASN A 1082 1.43 42.20 -16.77
N THR A 1083 1.10 40.92 -16.86
CA THR A 1083 0.79 40.22 -18.12
C THR A 1083 -0.70 40.33 -18.50
N GLY A 1084 -1.52 41.02 -17.69
CA GLY A 1084 -2.93 41.27 -17.96
C GLY A 1084 -3.89 40.18 -17.48
N ILE A 1085 -3.42 39.26 -16.63
CA ILE A 1085 -4.28 38.24 -16.03
C ILE A 1085 -5.27 38.90 -15.03
N PRO A 1086 -6.59 38.66 -15.15
CA PRO A 1086 -7.59 39.28 -14.28
C PRO A 1086 -7.45 38.90 -12.80
N GLU A 1087 -7.76 39.83 -11.90
CA GLU A 1087 -7.64 39.60 -10.45
C GLU A 1087 -8.52 38.44 -9.96
N TRP A 1088 -9.74 38.30 -10.49
CA TRP A 1088 -10.62 37.19 -10.12
C TRP A 1088 -10.00 35.81 -10.42
N TYR A 1089 -9.18 35.71 -11.48
CA TYR A 1089 -8.51 34.47 -11.86
C TYR A 1089 -7.41 34.13 -10.86
N ILE A 1090 -6.64 35.14 -10.44
CA ILE A 1090 -5.60 35.00 -9.42
C ILE A 1090 -6.21 34.60 -8.08
N GLU A 1091 -7.29 35.26 -7.66
CA GLU A 1091 -8.02 34.93 -6.43
C GLU A 1091 -8.59 33.51 -6.47
N SER A 1092 -9.13 33.08 -7.62
CA SER A 1092 -9.60 31.71 -7.81
C SER A 1092 -8.46 30.69 -7.62
N CYS A 1093 -7.29 30.94 -8.20
CA CYS A 1093 -6.11 30.10 -8.02
C CYS A 1093 -5.61 30.02 -6.56
N GLN A 1094 -5.77 31.08 -5.76
CA GLN A 1094 -5.36 31.08 -4.35
C GLN A 1094 -6.29 30.23 -3.45
N LYS A 1095 -7.55 30.06 -3.86
CA LYS A 1095 -8.56 29.29 -3.11
C LYS A 1095 -8.35 27.77 -3.24
N ILE A 1096 -8.11 27.30 -4.46
CA ILE A 1096 -8.03 25.88 -4.83
C ILE A 1096 -7.06 25.13 -3.91
N LYS A 1097 -7.53 24.04 -3.27
CA LYS A 1097 -6.68 23.17 -2.44
C LYS A 1097 -6.13 21.95 -3.18
N TYR A 1098 -6.86 21.49 -4.17
CA TYR A 1098 -6.49 20.34 -4.99
C TYR A 1098 -7.26 20.37 -6.32
N MET A 1099 -6.66 19.85 -7.41
CA MET A 1099 -7.32 19.80 -8.72
C MET A 1099 -6.79 18.67 -9.61
N PHE A 1100 -7.69 18.06 -10.39
CA PHE A 1100 -7.38 16.97 -11.34
C PHE A 1100 -6.75 17.45 -12.66
N PRO A 1101 -6.01 16.55 -13.36
CA PRO A 1101 -5.68 16.73 -14.77
C PRO A 1101 -6.88 16.49 -15.69
N ARG A 1102 -6.96 17.25 -16.79
CA ARG A 1102 -7.99 17.12 -17.83
C ARG A 1102 -8.02 15.72 -18.45
N ALA A 1103 -6.85 15.09 -18.63
CA ALA A 1103 -6.74 13.71 -19.10
C ALA A 1103 -7.53 12.71 -18.24
N HIS A 1104 -7.46 12.86 -16.91
CA HIS A 1104 -8.17 11.99 -15.98
C HIS A 1104 -9.68 12.22 -16.07
N ALA A 1105 -10.12 13.48 -16.01
CA ALA A 1105 -11.54 13.84 -16.16
C ALA A 1105 -12.11 13.32 -17.50
N THR A 1106 -11.37 13.49 -18.59
CA THR A 1106 -11.77 13.00 -19.92
C THR A 1106 -11.97 11.50 -19.93
N ALA A 1107 -11.00 10.71 -19.42
CA ALA A 1107 -11.11 9.25 -19.39
C ALA A 1107 -12.30 8.77 -18.56
N TYR A 1108 -12.57 9.41 -17.41
CA TYR A 1108 -13.70 9.07 -16.55
C TYR A 1108 -15.04 9.43 -17.20
N VAL A 1109 -15.13 10.61 -17.82
CA VAL A 1109 -16.33 11.02 -18.55
C VAL A 1109 -16.58 10.13 -19.77
N MET A 1110 -15.55 9.63 -20.46
CA MET A 1110 -15.74 8.63 -21.53
C MET A 1110 -16.40 7.35 -21.01
N MET A 1111 -15.99 6.84 -19.85
CA MET A 1111 -16.62 5.66 -19.23
C MET A 1111 -18.06 5.98 -18.77
N ALA A 1112 -18.24 7.11 -18.09
CA ALA A 1112 -19.55 7.56 -17.62
C ALA A 1112 -20.54 7.73 -18.77
N TYR A 1113 -20.09 8.31 -19.88
CA TYR A 1113 -20.89 8.52 -21.08
C TYR A 1113 -21.30 7.20 -21.73
N ARG A 1114 -20.39 6.23 -21.85
CA ARG A 1114 -20.72 4.88 -22.37
C ARG A 1114 -21.78 4.19 -21.51
N ILE A 1115 -21.70 4.33 -20.19
CA ILE A 1115 -22.72 3.82 -19.25
C ILE A 1115 -24.04 4.58 -19.42
N ALA A 1116 -24.00 5.91 -19.57
CA ALA A 1116 -25.17 6.75 -19.80
C ALA A 1116 -25.87 6.41 -21.13
N PHE A 1117 -25.11 6.12 -22.18
CA PHE A 1117 -25.63 5.64 -23.46
C PHE A 1117 -26.43 4.35 -23.28
N CYS A 1118 -25.90 3.38 -22.51
CA CYS A 1118 -26.65 2.17 -22.17
C CYS A 1118 -27.88 2.47 -21.28
N LYS A 1119 -27.84 3.48 -20.41
CA LYS A 1119 -29.02 3.88 -19.61
C LYS A 1119 -30.19 4.37 -20.48
N VAL A 1120 -29.89 5.07 -21.58
CA VAL A 1120 -30.90 5.53 -22.55
C VAL A 1120 -31.36 4.39 -23.44
N HIS A 1121 -30.41 3.73 -24.12
CA HIS A 1121 -30.71 2.84 -25.24
C HIS A 1121 -30.89 1.37 -24.83
N TYR A 1122 -30.35 0.96 -23.68
CA TYR A 1122 -30.40 -0.40 -23.13
C TYR A 1122 -30.74 -0.41 -21.63
N PRO A 1123 -31.86 0.21 -21.21
CA PRO A 1123 -32.15 0.52 -19.81
C PRO A 1123 -32.16 -0.70 -18.89
N LEU A 1124 -32.73 -1.83 -19.32
CA LEU A 1124 -32.77 -3.04 -18.51
C LEU A 1124 -31.36 -3.61 -18.25
N ALA A 1125 -30.46 -3.55 -19.25
CA ALA A 1125 -29.06 -3.95 -19.09
C ALA A 1125 -28.30 -3.00 -18.16
N TYR A 1126 -28.58 -1.69 -18.25
CA TYR A 1126 -28.03 -0.69 -17.33
C TYR A 1126 -28.40 -0.99 -15.87
N TYR A 1127 -29.68 -1.18 -15.56
CA TYR A 1127 -30.10 -1.49 -14.18
C TYR A 1127 -29.54 -2.83 -13.70
N ALA A 1128 -29.51 -3.86 -14.56
CA ALA A 1128 -28.88 -5.14 -14.23
C ALA A 1128 -27.40 -4.98 -13.86
N ALA A 1129 -26.63 -4.26 -14.67
CA ALA A 1129 -25.20 -4.02 -14.42
C ALA A 1129 -24.97 -3.16 -13.17
N TYR A 1130 -25.76 -2.10 -12.97
CA TYR A 1130 -25.64 -1.25 -11.79
C TYR A 1130 -25.92 -2.03 -10.50
N PHE A 1131 -27.06 -2.73 -10.41
CA PHE A 1131 -27.43 -3.46 -9.20
C PHE A 1131 -26.53 -4.66 -8.91
N SER A 1132 -25.88 -5.23 -9.94
CA SER A 1132 -24.94 -6.34 -9.75
C SER A 1132 -23.58 -5.90 -9.22
N ILE A 1133 -23.10 -4.73 -9.64
CA ILE A 1133 -21.69 -4.34 -9.47
C ILE A 1133 -21.53 -3.17 -8.48
N ARG A 1134 -22.40 -2.15 -8.56
CA ARG A 1134 -22.23 -0.89 -7.81
C ARG A 1134 -23.13 -0.75 -6.58
N ALA A 1135 -24.19 -1.54 -6.47
CA ALA A 1135 -25.10 -1.46 -5.34
C ALA A 1135 -24.41 -1.95 -4.06
N ALA A 1136 -23.97 -1.01 -3.22
CA ALA A 1136 -23.33 -1.31 -1.93
C ALA A 1136 -24.32 -1.91 -0.91
N ALA A 1137 -25.60 -1.54 -1.03
CA ALA A 1137 -26.70 -2.09 -0.26
C ALA A 1137 -27.89 -2.38 -1.18
N PHE A 1138 -28.53 -3.53 -1.01
CA PHE A 1138 -29.75 -3.89 -1.75
C PHE A 1138 -30.67 -4.67 -0.82
N ASP A 1139 -31.97 -4.36 -0.86
CA ASP A 1139 -32.98 -5.09 -0.12
C ASP A 1139 -34.04 -5.63 -1.09
N SER A 1140 -33.97 -6.94 -1.35
CA SER A 1140 -34.90 -7.60 -2.26
C SER A 1140 -36.33 -7.64 -1.73
N ASP A 1141 -36.56 -7.63 -0.41
CA ASP A 1141 -37.90 -7.66 0.15
C ASP A 1141 -38.64 -6.36 -0.15
N ILE A 1142 -37.94 -5.23 0.01
CA ILE A 1142 -38.48 -3.90 -0.29
C ILE A 1142 -38.68 -3.72 -1.79
N ILE A 1143 -37.64 -4.02 -2.58
CA ILE A 1143 -37.65 -3.72 -4.03
C ILE A 1143 -38.59 -4.65 -4.78
N ALA A 1144 -38.71 -5.94 -4.41
CA ALA A 1144 -39.68 -6.85 -5.01
C ALA A 1144 -41.14 -6.53 -4.60
N GLY A 1145 -41.34 -5.73 -3.54
CA GLY A 1145 -42.64 -5.17 -3.16
C GLY A 1145 -43.21 -4.17 -4.17
N GLY A 1146 -42.41 -3.72 -5.15
CA GLY A 1146 -42.84 -2.89 -6.25
C GLY A 1146 -42.75 -1.39 -6.00
N LYS A 1147 -43.29 -0.60 -6.94
CA LYS A 1147 -43.18 0.87 -6.99
C LYS A 1147 -43.63 1.56 -5.69
N ASP A 1148 -44.74 1.14 -5.10
CA ASP A 1148 -45.31 1.79 -3.91
C ASP A 1148 -44.48 1.51 -2.66
N ALA A 1149 -43.98 0.28 -2.49
CA ALA A 1149 -43.12 -0.10 -1.37
C ALA A 1149 -41.78 0.65 -1.41
N VAL A 1150 -41.18 0.78 -2.59
CA VAL A 1150 -39.95 1.57 -2.79
C VAL A 1150 -40.18 3.03 -2.44
N LYS A 1151 -41.27 3.65 -2.93
CA LYS A 1151 -41.57 5.05 -2.64
C LYS A 1151 -41.80 5.31 -1.15
N GLN A 1152 -42.60 4.47 -0.50
CA GLN A 1152 -42.83 4.56 0.95
C GLN A 1152 -41.50 4.50 1.71
N LYS A 1153 -40.60 3.59 1.33
CA LYS A 1153 -39.31 3.47 2.01
C LYS A 1153 -38.41 4.69 1.80
N MET A 1154 -38.42 5.26 0.61
CA MET A 1154 -37.69 6.51 0.33
C MET A 1154 -38.19 7.65 1.20
N GLU A 1155 -39.52 7.85 1.29
CA GLU A 1155 -40.14 8.87 2.14
C GLU A 1155 -39.80 8.67 3.64
N GLU A 1156 -39.78 7.42 4.12
CA GLU A 1156 -39.32 7.09 5.49
C GLU A 1156 -37.87 7.49 5.75
N LEU A 1157 -36.98 7.28 4.77
CA LEU A 1157 -35.56 7.62 4.89
C LEU A 1157 -35.31 9.13 4.76
N GLU A 1158 -36.08 9.83 3.93
CA GLU A 1158 -36.04 11.29 3.78
C GLU A 1158 -36.56 12.02 5.01
N ALA A 1159 -37.54 11.45 5.72
CA ALA A 1159 -38.11 12.03 6.94
C ALA A 1159 -37.15 12.00 8.16
N LYS A 1160 -36.02 11.29 8.07
CA LYS A 1160 -35.03 11.22 9.15
C LYS A 1160 -34.12 12.45 9.15
N ASP A 1161 -33.88 13.02 10.34
CA ASP A 1161 -32.93 14.14 10.51
C ASP A 1161 -31.49 13.79 10.09
N LYS A 1162 -31.10 12.51 10.21
CA LYS A 1162 -29.78 12.02 9.79
C LYS A 1162 -29.84 10.52 9.48
N ARG A 1163 -29.35 10.14 8.30
CA ARG A 1163 -29.17 8.75 7.87
C ARG A 1163 -27.78 8.24 8.26
N ASP A 1164 -27.68 6.96 8.58
CA ASP A 1164 -26.38 6.29 8.68
C ASP A 1164 -25.84 5.92 7.28
N ASN A 1165 -24.59 5.45 7.21
CA ASN A 1165 -23.95 5.15 5.92
C ASN A 1165 -24.69 4.05 5.12
N LYS A 1166 -25.24 3.03 5.78
CA LYS A 1166 -25.96 1.93 5.10
C LYS A 1166 -27.30 2.43 4.57
N GLU A 1167 -27.96 3.29 5.33
CA GLU A 1167 -29.21 3.92 4.93
C GLU A 1167 -29.00 4.86 3.73
N GLU A 1168 -27.90 5.60 3.69
CA GLU A 1168 -27.54 6.45 2.55
C GLU A 1168 -27.28 5.60 1.29
N GLU A 1169 -26.53 4.51 1.42
CA GLU A 1169 -26.27 3.56 0.33
C GLU A 1169 -27.56 2.91 -0.20
N LEU A 1170 -28.45 2.50 0.71
CA LEU A 1170 -29.75 1.94 0.34
C LEU A 1170 -30.63 2.97 -0.36
N TYR A 1171 -30.66 4.22 0.12
CA TYR A 1171 -31.46 5.28 -0.49
C TYR A 1171 -31.07 5.52 -1.96
N VAL A 1172 -29.78 5.51 -2.29
CA VAL A 1172 -29.30 5.62 -3.68
C VAL A 1172 -29.80 4.45 -4.56
N VAL A 1173 -29.83 3.23 -4.01
CA VAL A 1173 -30.37 2.06 -4.74
C VAL A 1173 -31.88 2.18 -4.93
N LEU A 1174 -32.60 2.67 -3.93
CA LEU A 1174 -34.04 2.91 -4.02
C LEU A 1174 -34.38 3.99 -5.04
N GLN A 1175 -33.58 5.06 -5.17
CA GLN A 1175 -33.75 6.07 -6.23
C GLN A 1175 -33.68 5.45 -7.64
N LEU A 1176 -32.73 4.54 -7.86
CA LEU A 1176 -32.60 3.81 -9.12
C LEU A 1176 -33.70 2.79 -9.34
N ALA A 1177 -34.16 2.11 -8.29
CA ALA A 1177 -35.31 1.21 -8.36
C ALA A 1177 -36.58 2.00 -8.70
N TRP A 1178 -36.78 3.17 -8.08
CA TRP A 1178 -37.87 4.09 -8.38
C TRP A 1178 -37.84 4.53 -9.85
N GLU A 1179 -36.70 5.05 -10.32
CA GLU A 1179 -36.48 5.43 -11.72
C GLU A 1179 -36.82 4.28 -12.68
N MET A 1180 -36.32 3.08 -12.39
CA MET A 1180 -36.59 1.89 -13.19
C MET A 1180 -38.10 1.56 -13.23
N TYR A 1181 -38.81 1.65 -12.11
CA TYR A 1181 -40.26 1.40 -12.05
C TYR A 1181 -41.07 2.43 -12.82
N ILE A 1182 -40.75 3.72 -12.71
CA ILE A 1182 -41.47 4.77 -13.45
C ILE A 1182 -41.22 4.71 -14.96
N ARG A 1183 -40.07 4.14 -15.37
CA ARG A 1183 -39.77 3.82 -16.78
C ARG A 1183 -40.44 2.54 -17.29
N GLY A 1184 -41.22 1.84 -16.46
CA GLY A 1184 -42.04 0.69 -16.84
C GLY A 1184 -41.40 -0.68 -16.67
N PHE A 1185 -40.22 -0.78 -16.04
CA PHE A 1185 -39.55 -2.05 -15.73
C PHE A 1185 -39.93 -2.56 -14.33
N LYS A 1186 -39.56 -3.81 -14.03
CA LYS A 1186 -39.94 -4.48 -12.76
C LYS A 1186 -38.81 -5.32 -12.18
N VAL A 1187 -38.92 -5.69 -10.91
CA VAL A 1187 -38.06 -6.70 -10.27
C VAL A 1187 -38.89 -7.90 -9.86
N LYS A 1188 -38.43 -9.11 -10.17
CA LYS A 1188 -39.05 -10.37 -9.72
C LYS A 1188 -38.52 -10.72 -8.32
N LYS A 1189 -39.22 -11.61 -7.61
CA LYS A 1189 -38.67 -12.22 -6.40
C LYS A 1189 -37.46 -13.09 -6.73
N VAL A 1190 -36.57 -13.26 -5.76
CA VAL A 1190 -35.51 -14.26 -5.85
C VAL A 1190 -36.14 -15.64 -6.03
N ASP A 1191 -35.62 -16.42 -6.98
CA ASP A 1191 -36.12 -17.73 -7.37
C ASP A 1191 -35.02 -18.77 -7.16
N LEU A 1192 -35.30 -19.80 -6.35
CA LEU A 1192 -34.33 -20.84 -5.99
C LEU A 1192 -33.67 -21.52 -7.20
N TYR A 1193 -34.39 -21.64 -8.31
CA TYR A 1193 -33.95 -22.37 -9.49
C TYR A 1193 -33.50 -21.48 -10.64
N LYS A 1194 -33.93 -20.22 -10.67
CA LYS A 1194 -33.60 -19.27 -11.75
C LYS A 1194 -32.54 -18.25 -11.33
N SER A 1195 -32.59 -17.71 -10.12
CA SER A 1195 -31.71 -16.62 -9.68
C SER A 1195 -30.23 -17.00 -9.75
N GLY A 1196 -29.39 -16.03 -10.11
CA GLY A 1196 -27.93 -16.17 -10.06
C GLY A 1196 -27.36 -16.11 -8.64
N ALA A 1197 -26.05 -16.31 -8.49
CA ALA A 1197 -25.39 -16.20 -7.19
C ALA A 1197 -25.22 -14.74 -6.78
N ASP A 1198 -24.64 -13.93 -7.67
CA ASP A 1198 -24.18 -12.57 -7.39
C ASP A 1198 -24.54 -11.52 -8.46
N ARG A 1199 -25.10 -11.92 -9.61
CA ARG A 1199 -25.49 -11.01 -10.69
C ARG A 1199 -26.97 -11.07 -11.02
N PHE A 1200 -27.56 -9.89 -11.25
CA PHE A 1200 -28.90 -9.73 -11.78
C PHE A 1200 -28.98 -10.28 -13.20
N GLN A 1201 -30.11 -10.91 -13.51
CA GLN A 1201 -30.41 -11.45 -14.83
C GLN A 1201 -31.56 -10.68 -15.46
N MET A 1202 -31.50 -10.46 -16.78
CA MET A 1202 -32.58 -9.85 -17.53
C MET A 1202 -33.62 -10.90 -17.90
N VAL A 1203 -34.89 -10.60 -17.62
CA VAL A 1203 -36.06 -11.34 -18.11
C VAL A 1203 -36.76 -10.44 -19.12
N THR A 1204 -36.20 -10.40 -20.34
CA THR A 1204 -36.57 -9.43 -21.39
C THR A 1204 -38.03 -9.53 -21.81
N GLU A 1205 -38.59 -10.74 -21.82
CA GLU A 1205 -40.00 -11.01 -22.15
C GLU A 1205 -40.98 -10.33 -21.18
N GLU A 1206 -40.55 -10.06 -19.95
CA GLU A 1206 -41.37 -9.48 -18.88
C GLU A 1206 -40.94 -8.03 -18.54
N ASN A 1207 -39.97 -7.46 -19.26
CA ASN A 1207 -39.32 -6.19 -18.90
C ASN A 1207 -38.88 -6.15 -17.42
N ALA A 1208 -38.32 -7.26 -16.94
CA ALA A 1208 -38.03 -7.45 -15.53
C ALA A 1208 -36.58 -7.86 -15.26
N LEU A 1209 -36.12 -7.57 -14.05
CA LEU A 1209 -34.86 -8.09 -13.50
C LEU A 1209 -35.13 -9.20 -12.50
N LEU A 1210 -34.30 -10.24 -12.54
CA LEU A 1210 -34.28 -11.29 -11.54
C LEU A 1210 -33.09 -11.07 -10.60
N PRO A 1211 -33.32 -10.78 -9.31
CA PRO A 1211 -32.26 -10.59 -8.32
C PRO A 1211 -31.50 -11.88 -8.04
N PRO A 1212 -30.19 -11.80 -7.77
CA PRO A 1212 -29.38 -12.94 -7.31
C PRO A 1212 -29.64 -13.26 -5.83
N PHE A 1213 -29.05 -14.34 -5.32
CA PHE A 1213 -29.20 -14.69 -3.90
C PHE A 1213 -28.51 -13.71 -2.94
N THR A 1214 -27.40 -13.08 -3.34
CA THR A 1214 -26.63 -12.16 -2.48
C THR A 1214 -27.37 -10.88 -2.10
N THR A 1215 -28.49 -10.57 -2.75
CA THR A 1215 -29.32 -9.41 -2.40
C THR A 1215 -30.29 -9.69 -1.26
N LEU A 1216 -30.34 -10.94 -0.76
CA LEU A 1216 -31.09 -11.29 0.44
C LEU A 1216 -30.26 -10.99 1.69
N SER A 1217 -30.87 -10.26 2.63
CA SER A 1217 -30.24 -9.94 3.91
C SER A 1217 -29.91 -11.22 4.68
N GLY A 1218 -28.62 -11.43 4.98
CA GLY A 1218 -28.13 -12.60 5.70
C GLY A 1218 -27.66 -13.78 4.82
N LEU A 1219 -27.72 -13.66 3.49
CA LEU A 1219 -27.22 -14.68 2.55
C LEU A 1219 -25.94 -14.21 1.84
N GLY A 1220 -24.79 -14.75 2.26
CA GLY A 1220 -23.47 -14.37 1.73
C GLY A 1220 -23.12 -15.02 0.39
N GLY A 1221 -22.14 -14.46 -0.33
CA GLY A 1221 -21.73 -14.93 -1.66
C GLY A 1221 -21.24 -16.38 -1.74
N VAL A 1222 -20.65 -16.92 -0.67
CA VAL A 1222 -20.23 -18.33 -0.59
C VAL A 1222 -21.46 -19.25 -0.62
N ASP A 1223 -22.46 -18.95 0.21
CA ASP A 1223 -23.70 -19.70 0.30
C ASP A 1223 -24.47 -19.62 -1.03
N ALA A 1224 -24.56 -18.42 -1.62
CA ALA A 1224 -25.16 -18.19 -2.93
C ALA A 1224 -24.54 -19.06 -4.04
N LYS A 1225 -23.20 -19.08 -4.12
CA LYS A 1225 -22.46 -19.89 -5.11
C LYS A 1225 -22.70 -21.39 -4.88
N SER A 1226 -22.74 -21.83 -3.62
CA SER A 1226 -23.02 -23.22 -3.29
C SER A 1226 -24.42 -23.66 -3.74
N ILE A 1227 -25.45 -22.82 -3.52
CA ILE A 1227 -26.82 -23.09 -3.99
C ILE A 1227 -26.86 -23.26 -5.51
N VAL A 1228 -26.28 -22.30 -6.25
CA VAL A 1228 -26.26 -22.32 -7.72
C VAL A 1228 -25.48 -23.51 -8.28
N GLU A 1229 -24.39 -23.92 -7.63
CA GLU A 1229 -23.61 -25.06 -8.08
C GLU A 1229 -24.33 -26.38 -7.80
N LYS A 1230 -24.88 -26.55 -6.60
CA LYS A 1230 -25.52 -27.81 -6.21
C LYS A 1230 -26.88 -28.02 -6.86
N ARG A 1231 -27.63 -26.98 -7.23
CA ARG A 1231 -28.88 -27.15 -7.99
C ARG A 1231 -28.67 -27.74 -9.39
N LYS A 1232 -27.46 -27.62 -9.96
CA LYS A 1232 -27.11 -28.25 -11.26
C LYS A 1232 -27.14 -29.77 -11.18
N THR A 1233 -26.95 -30.35 -9.99
CA THR A 1233 -27.00 -31.80 -9.78
C THR A 1233 -28.43 -32.34 -9.59
N GLY A 1234 -29.46 -31.49 -9.76
CA GLY A 1234 -30.87 -31.83 -9.63
C GLY A 1234 -31.63 -30.94 -8.63
N PRO A 1235 -32.97 -30.93 -8.66
CA PRO A 1235 -33.80 -30.11 -7.77
C PRO A 1235 -33.60 -30.49 -6.29
N PHE A 1236 -33.94 -29.58 -5.38
CA PHE A 1236 -33.92 -29.83 -3.95
C PHE A 1236 -35.27 -30.43 -3.52
N SER A 1237 -35.23 -31.58 -2.86
CA SER A 1237 -36.44 -32.32 -2.47
C SER A 1237 -37.10 -31.81 -1.19
N SER A 1238 -36.31 -31.19 -0.30
CA SER A 1238 -36.76 -30.60 0.97
C SER A 1238 -35.77 -29.52 1.44
N VAL A 1239 -36.17 -28.76 2.46
CA VAL A 1239 -35.31 -27.76 3.12
C VAL A 1239 -34.08 -28.43 3.75
N GLU A 1240 -34.25 -29.61 4.34
CA GLU A 1240 -33.14 -30.43 4.86
C GLU A 1240 -32.19 -30.87 3.74
N ASN A 1241 -32.72 -31.32 2.59
CA ASN A 1241 -31.93 -31.70 1.42
C ASN A 1241 -31.10 -30.53 0.88
N LEU A 1242 -31.71 -29.35 0.76
CA LEU A 1242 -31.05 -28.10 0.37
C LEU A 1242 -29.88 -27.80 1.30
N LYS A 1243 -30.15 -27.75 2.61
CA LYS A 1243 -29.14 -27.42 3.62
C LYS A 1243 -27.98 -28.43 3.60
N LYS A 1244 -28.28 -29.73 3.52
CA LYS A 1244 -27.28 -30.80 3.53
C LYS A 1244 -26.41 -30.78 2.27
N ARG A 1245 -26.99 -30.58 1.09
CA ARG A 1245 -26.26 -30.58 -0.18
C ARG A 1245 -25.39 -29.35 -0.37
N THR A 1246 -25.84 -28.20 0.11
CA THR A 1246 -25.18 -26.91 -0.09
C THR A 1246 -24.27 -26.51 1.07
N GLY A 1247 -24.51 -27.03 2.28
CA GLY A 1247 -23.76 -26.64 3.47
C GLY A 1247 -24.06 -25.22 3.96
N ILE A 1248 -25.09 -24.57 3.43
CA ILE A 1248 -25.42 -23.17 3.78
C ILE A 1248 -25.85 -23.02 5.24
N THR A 1249 -25.63 -21.82 5.76
CA THR A 1249 -25.89 -21.51 7.16
C THR A 1249 -27.39 -21.51 7.49
N LYS A 1250 -27.72 -21.62 8.79
CA LYS A 1250 -29.11 -21.47 9.26
C LYS A 1250 -29.67 -20.09 8.93
N THR A 1251 -28.83 -19.05 8.97
CA THR A 1251 -29.20 -17.68 8.61
C THR A 1251 -29.60 -17.58 7.14
N SER A 1252 -28.85 -18.21 6.23
CA SER A 1252 -29.17 -18.23 4.80
C SER A 1252 -30.48 -18.97 4.48
N ILE A 1253 -30.77 -20.08 5.18
CA ILE A 1253 -32.07 -20.76 5.05
C ILE A 1253 -33.22 -19.86 5.51
N GLU A 1254 -33.04 -19.15 6.62
CA GLU A 1254 -34.07 -18.24 7.12
C GLU A 1254 -34.29 -17.05 6.17
N ALA A 1255 -33.23 -16.50 5.58
CA ALA A 1255 -33.34 -15.46 4.57
C ALA A 1255 -34.14 -15.93 3.33
N LEU A 1256 -33.89 -17.14 2.83
CA LEU A 1256 -34.67 -17.74 1.75
C LEU A 1256 -36.13 -17.95 2.13
N ARG A 1257 -36.39 -18.36 3.38
CA ARG A 1257 -37.76 -18.58 3.90
C ARG A 1257 -38.53 -17.26 4.02
N ILE A 1258 -37.93 -16.23 4.63
CA ILE A 1258 -38.55 -14.91 4.81
C ILE A 1258 -38.94 -14.31 3.44
N HIS A 1259 -38.08 -14.46 2.44
CA HIS A 1259 -38.35 -13.97 1.09
C HIS A 1259 -39.43 -14.78 0.33
N GLY A 1260 -39.76 -16.00 0.82
CA GLY A 1260 -40.70 -16.93 0.17
C GLY A 1260 -40.07 -17.84 -0.90
N CYS A 1261 -38.75 -17.98 -0.94
CA CYS A 1261 -38.06 -18.86 -1.90
C CYS A 1261 -38.32 -20.35 -1.66
N LEU A 1262 -38.74 -20.70 -0.44
CA LEU A 1262 -38.97 -22.08 0.02
C LEU A 1262 -40.47 -22.43 0.10
N ASP A 1263 -41.35 -21.54 -0.39
CA ASP A 1263 -42.79 -21.75 -0.34
C ASP A 1263 -43.19 -23.01 -1.12
N GLY A 1264 -43.91 -23.92 -0.45
CA GLY A 1264 -44.33 -25.19 -1.05
C GLY A 1264 -43.27 -26.30 -1.02
N MET A 1265 -42.13 -26.10 -0.37
CA MET A 1265 -41.11 -27.13 -0.12
C MET A 1265 -41.31 -27.78 1.25
N ASP A 1266 -41.24 -29.11 1.34
CA ASP A 1266 -41.32 -29.84 2.60
C ASP A 1266 -40.07 -29.60 3.48
N GLU A 1267 -40.23 -29.62 4.81
CA GLU A 1267 -39.10 -29.44 5.73
C GLU A 1267 -38.08 -30.60 5.63
N SER A 1268 -38.55 -31.83 5.43
CA SER A 1268 -37.72 -33.02 5.30
C SER A 1268 -38.28 -34.03 4.29
N ASP A 1269 -37.40 -34.84 3.74
CA ASP A 1269 -37.77 -35.93 2.83
C ASP A 1269 -38.47 -37.06 3.62
N GLN A 1270 -39.71 -37.40 3.26
CA GLN A 1270 -40.44 -38.51 3.91
C GLN A 1270 -39.95 -39.91 3.47
N MET A 1271 -39.18 -39.99 2.38
CA MET A 1271 -38.45 -41.19 1.94
C MET A 1271 -37.11 -40.78 1.31
N SER A 1272 -36.01 -41.40 1.72
CA SER A 1272 -34.72 -41.28 1.04
C SER A 1272 -34.45 -42.53 0.21
N LEU A 1273 -34.27 -42.39 -1.10
CA LEU A 1273 -33.82 -43.47 -1.99
C LEU A 1273 -32.31 -43.34 -2.22
N PHE A 1274 -31.61 -44.47 -2.27
CA PHE A 1274 -30.15 -44.55 -2.38
C PHE A 1274 -29.59 -43.93 -3.66
#